data_AF-A0A1J4J7C2-F1
#
_entry.id   AF-A0A1J4J7C2-F1
#
_cell.length_a   1.000
_cell.length_b   1.000
_cell.length_c   1.000
_cell.angle_alpha   90.00
_cell.angle_beta   90.00
_cell.angle_gamma   90.00
#
_symmetry.space_group_name_H-M   'P 1'
#
loop_
_entity.id
_entity.type
_entity.pdbx_description
1 polymer ?
#
loop_
_entity_poly.entity_id
_entity_poly.type
_entity_poly.pdbx_seq_one_letter_code
_entity_poly.pdbx_strand_id
1 'polypeptide(L)'
;MESKYNQNSKNLTNELNNVRREEQNTKKDLIAAVRNLESKLEEQNSKNAELNKINNQLKKQIESFLNTVSSKTQQKVTNMNEAATLYTELYSSSESASDKIKYLESENSSLLSQLDEATEKMKNSAKEAVKLRKRLKKTVYSNSSLIENEDMLKEIAHKMNKSHEKELKEAQSIISEQKEQISQLQTAINQTKKAKINRDFENNNNNYFNNNNFNNNMNTNSNNEIYETDIAILESKLKTTEQLVNDKNDAIHTLQETVDELKEKVNDLSDQLQESQVTVVAHAETIKSLHEKIKQAKLSMQSLKDEICSKDTEIQEYDTTVHELQLKINELESEKQQAALNKPKLVNEPVKLLKEKISLFETRVESLEELLDSQNNEICILHEQRKEMISKLLQIDNFFQLNEALVSDLVKTNNDLINENKQIKNDFKANQKHEQHIFNKAIDDILEIVPSEVTHMLTNEIRYYNQMNQNDNNNICDTKNSTDNKNKKDYDFEPANILVKIVKILVGYSDQILEETRVNQNSQLIDEMNKKYSALMNHLQNSVKILRSFANSQAQNADDLSRNELLASCARIGKFIQEKKIEIPIEDFKPSIFEPRDLNDPQKVADVFLDFVSEEKLRNSPIAELFTLFMCVVQVNQILVNNIDSNRSALEQAGRISQLQDSQQQQIHELETFKGEQETINKSLLPYLQKFIEKPMDKKNNSNRKSPKKNKNSTNSKNSQGVKNNQNKLTNLFNFVDEDEETLNIENYNDVANFIISNININDILPLHKTKQLISKIDDFEKQIDFVTNELEKKQESTSMSRAQFCKKADIMVEQLQKQIIQQNKANEAEKNKLTAQLNEAKRLLDKAHISYDSNMKKIERKLQKRDNLITSLRNENESLTQQSINYQNQLSQQQSQVDEENDAMSSLRTQLRTMAEKLQKMTEHKQHYKQRLMEADTAKISILNDLKTRNEDLSKKYAETITKMETELAETRESLANAQKEIEEFEQKKQELVLANAKLKLSERTTTLKLNAAQEALQRERTAYEARSSSLALALKAKSDAIVASGQENEGLILNLLAKIMIEEFDVTPENGDDIKLLMHEVEDALENRKDERFAICDALKLRRILRLHSKESLIDIFKNFERETQNSKRQCVQAIDEAKTANNTISQMTRDCQRMERAVSELNEWISWSRTMVRQVSDTIGMNPPVNEIRFILEEALLASLGQKDIRRKVDILRAEKKMLLSHKPILVKSPYKEQTRSARPIILAMIFTKRLQVFSGNIPAKFNTQ
;
A
#
# COMPACT_ATOMS: atom_id res chain seq x y z
N MET A 1 -2.08 118.55 -115.86
CA MET A 1 -2.48 117.20 -115.39
C MET A 1 -1.44 116.56 -114.48
N GLU A 2 -0.16 116.64 -114.83
CA GLU A 2 1.00 116.02 -114.14
C GLU A 2 0.98 116.05 -112.60
N SER A 3 0.68 117.19 -111.95
CA SER A 3 0.55 117.25 -110.48
C SER A 3 -0.48 116.24 -109.91
N LYS A 4 -1.61 116.05 -110.60
CA LYS A 4 -2.66 115.07 -110.22
C LYS A 4 -2.20 113.63 -110.45
N TYR A 5 -1.37 113.39 -111.46
CA TYR A 5 -0.74 112.08 -111.69
C TYR A 5 0.29 111.75 -110.60
N ASN A 6 1.15 112.71 -110.24
CA ASN A 6 2.12 112.56 -109.16
C ASN A 6 1.46 112.40 -107.78
N GLN A 7 0.32 113.05 -107.53
CA GLN A 7 -0.45 112.86 -106.32
C GLN A 7 -1.12 111.48 -106.27
N ASN A 8 -1.74 111.01 -107.36
CA ASN A 8 -2.28 109.65 -107.44
C ASN A 8 -1.19 108.58 -107.33
N SER A 9 -0.02 108.78 -107.93
CA SER A 9 1.14 107.88 -107.81
C SER A 9 1.64 107.81 -106.36
N LYS A 10 1.73 108.93 -105.63
CA LYS A 10 2.04 108.94 -104.20
C LYS A 10 0.96 108.24 -103.36
N ASN A 11 -0.32 108.45 -103.66
CA ASN A 11 -1.42 107.78 -102.95
C ASN A 11 -1.36 106.26 -103.15
N LEU A 12 -1.23 105.78 -104.40
CA LEU A 12 -1.11 104.36 -104.71
C LEU A 12 0.15 103.73 -104.08
N THR A 13 1.27 104.48 -104.02
CA THR A 13 2.49 104.04 -103.32
C THR A 13 2.28 103.93 -101.81
N ASN A 14 1.50 104.84 -101.21
CA ASN A 14 1.14 104.79 -99.79
C ASN A 14 0.17 103.64 -99.49
N GLU A 15 -0.83 103.40 -100.34
CA GLU A 15 -1.72 102.23 -100.25
C GLU A 15 -0.93 100.92 -100.36
N LEU A 16 -0.05 100.78 -101.36
CA LEU A 16 0.79 99.59 -101.51
C LEU A 16 1.73 99.36 -100.30
N ASN A 17 2.22 100.44 -99.68
CA ASN A 17 3.02 100.37 -98.45
C ASN A 17 2.18 100.04 -97.20
N ASN A 18 0.91 100.47 -97.14
CA ASN A 18 -0.01 100.10 -96.07
C ASN A 18 -0.44 98.63 -96.19
N VAL A 19 -0.82 98.17 -97.39
CA VAL A 19 -1.12 96.75 -97.67
C VAL A 19 0.08 95.86 -97.32
N ARG A 20 1.33 96.27 -97.66
CA ARG A 20 2.54 95.55 -97.23
C ARG A 20 2.76 95.55 -95.71
N ARG A 21 2.33 96.58 -94.98
CA ARG A 21 2.39 96.62 -93.51
C ARG A 21 1.32 95.73 -92.89
N GLU A 22 0.12 95.70 -93.46
CA GLU A 22 -0.98 94.81 -93.04
C GLU A 22 -0.62 93.35 -93.33
N GLU A 23 -0.03 93.04 -94.48
CA GLU A 23 0.52 91.71 -94.81
C GLU A 23 1.66 91.32 -93.86
N GLN A 24 2.58 92.24 -93.52
CA GLN A 24 3.63 91.97 -92.53
C GLN A 24 3.10 91.80 -91.10
N ASN A 25 2.05 92.52 -90.71
CA ASN A 25 1.46 92.41 -89.38
C ASN A 25 0.64 91.13 -89.26
N THR A 26 -0.28 90.85 -90.19
CA THR A 26 -1.01 89.57 -90.24
C THR A 26 -0.06 88.37 -90.31
N LYS A 27 1.08 88.48 -91.01
CA LYS A 27 2.13 87.44 -90.99
C LYS A 27 2.82 87.30 -89.62
N LYS A 28 3.07 88.39 -88.89
CA LYS A 28 3.57 88.32 -87.50
C LYS A 28 2.55 87.68 -86.57
N ASP A 29 1.28 88.08 -86.69
CA ASP A 29 0.18 87.58 -85.87
C ASP A 29 -0.06 86.08 -86.13
N LEU A 30 0.03 85.65 -87.40
CA LEU A 30 -0.01 84.23 -87.78
C LEU A 30 1.19 83.46 -87.22
N ILE A 31 2.40 84.01 -87.25
CA ILE A 31 3.60 83.40 -86.62
C ILE A 31 3.46 83.32 -85.09
N ALA A 32 2.85 84.33 -84.46
CA ALA A 32 2.56 84.33 -83.03
C ALA A 32 1.48 83.28 -82.66
N ALA A 33 0.44 83.15 -83.49
CA ALA A 33 -0.59 82.13 -83.34
C ALA A 33 -0.04 80.71 -83.53
N VAL A 34 0.81 80.49 -84.53
CA VAL A 34 1.51 79.20 -84.75
C VAL A 34 2.36 78.86 -83.52
N ARG A 35 3.21 79.77 -83.02
CA ARG A 35 4.00 79.53 -81.80
C ARG A 35 3.15 79.27 -80.56
N ASN A 36 1.98 79.91 -80.44
CA ASN A 36 1.04 79.67 -79.35
C ASN A 36 0.43 78.26 -79.45
N LEU A 37 0.14 77.78 -80.66
CA LEU A 37 -0.35 76.43 -80.92
C LEU A 37 0.76 75.37 -80.74
N GLU A 38 1.99 75.64 -81.17
CA GLU A 38 3.17 74.80 -80.93
C GLU A 38 3.41 74.64 -79.43
N SER A 39 3.44 75.73 -78.67
CA SER A 39 3.60 75.73 -77.21
C SER A 39 2.48 74.94 -76.50
N LYS A 40 1.21 75.10 -76.93
CA LYS A 40 0.07 74.31 -76.39
C LYS A 40 0.12 72.84 -76.78
N LEU A 41 0.61 72.52 -77.98
CA LEU A 41 0.80 71.14 -78.43
C LEU A 41 1.91 70.46 -77.63
N GLU A 42 2.99 71.18 -77.33
CA GLU A 42 4.08 70.69 -76.49
C GLU A 42 3.66 70.54 -75.01
N GLU A 43 2.87 71.47 -74.48
CA GLU A 43 2.22 71.35 -73.16
C GLU A 43 1.32 70.10 -73.09
N GLN A 44 0.50 69.86 -74.13
CA GLN A 44 -0.35 68.66 -74.22
C GLN A 44 0.47 67.38 -74.39
N ASN A 45 1.56 67.40 -75.15
CA ASN A 45 2.47 66.27 -75.27
C ASN A 45 3.16 65.96 -73.93
N SER A 46 3.52 66.97 -73.14
CA SER A 46 4.05 66.82 -71.79
C SER A 46 3.00 66.18 -70.86
N LYS A 47 1.77 66.69 -70.84
CA LYS A 47 0.66 66.13 -70.05
C LYS A 47 0.33 64.69 -70.46
N ASN A 48 0.36 64.38 -71.75
CA ASN A 48 0.20 63.01 -72.24
C ASN A 48 1.38 62.11 -71.85
N ALA A 49 2.62 62.59 -71.83
CA ALA A 49 3.77 61.83 -71.35
C ALA A 49 3.67 61.54 -69.84
N GLU A 50 3.20 62.50 -69.05
CA GLU A 50 2.97 62.38 -67.61
C GLU A 50 1.81 61.40 -67.29
N LEU A 51 0.66 61.52 -67.97
CA LEU A 51 -0.44 60.57 -67.86
C LEU A 51 -0.02 59.14 -68.27
N ASN A 52 0.85 59.00 -69.28
CA ASN A 52 1.43 57.70 -69.62
C ASN A 52 2.40 57.17 -68.55
N LYS A 53 3.15 58.04 -67.87
CA LYS A 53 4.00 57.66 -66.72
C LYS A 53 3.13 57.15 -65.56
N ILE A 54 2.05 57.87 -65.23
CA ILE A 54 1.08 57.49 -64.19
C ILE A 54 0.38 56.17 -64.53
N ASN A 55 -0.11 56.00 -65.76
CA ASN A 55 -0.72 54.74 -66.21
C ASN A 55 0.24 53.54 -66.12
N ASN A 56 1.51 53.74 -66.47
CA ASN A 56 2.52 52.68 -66.35
C ASN A 56 2.89 52.37 -64.88
N GLN A 57 2.84 53.36 -63.99
CA GLN A 57 3.02 53.17 -62.55
C GLN A 57 1.83 52.42 -61.93
N LEU A 58 0.59 52.82 -62.25
CA LEU A 58 -0.63 52.13 -61.83
C LEU A 58 -0.67 50.68 -62.34
N LYS A 59 -0.28 50.41 -63.60
CA LYS A 59 -0.14 49.04 -64.12
C LYS A 59 0.82 48.21 -63.29
N LYS A 60 2.02 48.72 -62.98
CA LYS A 60 2.99 48.02 -62.13
C LYS A 60 2.48 47.79 -60.70
N GLN A 61 1.73 48.74 -60.14
CA GLN A 61 1.11 48.57 -58.82
C GLN A 61 0.02 47.50 -58.83
N ILE A 62 -0.81 47.44 -59.89
CA ILE A 62 -1.82 46.39 -60.09
C ILE A 62 -1.15 45.02 -60.31
N GLU A 63 -0.13 44.92 -61.18
CA GLU A 63 0.65 43.69 -61.39
C GLU A 63 1.31 43.22 -60.09
N SER A 64 1.90 44.13 -59.31
CA SER A 64 2.50 43.82 -57.99
C SER A 64 1.45 43.34 -56.99
N PHE A 65 0.29 43.99 -56.91
CA PHE A 65 -0.83 43.57 -56.07
C PHE A 65 -1.35 42.18 -56.45
N LEU A 66 -1.61 41.92 -57.73
CA LEU A 66 -2.10 40.63 -58.23
C LEU A 66 -1.10 39.50 -58.02
N ASN A 67 0.20 39.76 -58.19
CA ASN A 67 1.26 38.81 -57.82
C ASN A 67 1.32 38.56 -56.31
N THR A 68 1.10 39.59 -55.47
CA THR A 68 1.07 39.46 -54.01
C THR A 68 -0.15 38.69 -53.50
N VAL A 69 -1.32 38.90 -54.12
CA VAL A 69 -2.52 38.10 -53.86
C VAL A 69 -2.23 36.65 -54.27
N SER A 70 -1.75 36.43 -55.50
CA SER A 70 -1.47 35.08 -56.02
C SER A 70 -0.49 34.27 -55.16
N SER A 71 0.59 34.91 -54.70
CA SER A 71 1.61 34.24 -53.88
C SER A 71 1.09 33.89 -52.48
N LYS A 72 0.24 34.75 -51.89
CA LYS A 72 -0.36 34.50 -50.57
C LYS A 72 -1.48 33.47 -50.58
N THR A 73 -2.24 33.36 -51.66
CA THR A 73 -3.38 32.41 -51.77
C THR A 73 -3.03 31.09 -52.45
N GLN A 74 -1.85 30.98 -53.07
CA GLN A 74 -1.42 29.87 -53.94
C GLN A 74 -2.30 29.63 -55.17
N GLN A 75 -3.22 30.55 -55.50
CA GLN A 75 -3.99 30.54 -56.74
C GLN A 75 -3.46 31.61 -57.70
N LYS A 76 -3.47 31.33 -59.01
CA LYS A 76 -2.97 32.29 -60.01
C LYS A 76 -4.04 33.33 -60.34
N VAL A 77 -3.93 34.52 -59.75
CA VAL A 77 -4.83 35.66 -59.96
C VAL A 77 -4.22 36.60 -60.99
N THR A 78 -4.86 36.70 -62.15
CA THR A 78 -4.35 37.43 -63.34
C THR A 78 -4.94 38.82 -63.51
N ASN A 79 -6.08 39.12 -62.86
CA ASN A 79 -6.77 40.41 -62.95
C ASN A 79 -7.56 40.74 -61.67
N MET A 80 -8.00 42.00 -61.55
CA MET A 80 -8.68 42.50 -60.35
C MET A 80 -10.05 41.86 -60.09
N ASN A 81 -10.72 41.30 -61.10
CA ASN A 81 -11.99 40.61 -60.90
C ASN A 81 -11.78 39.24 -60.24
N GLU A 82 -10.78 38.48 -60.69
CA GLU A 82 -10.33 37.24 -60.04
C GLU A 82 -9.88 37.49 -58.59
N ALA A 83 -9.24 38.63 -58.32
CA ALA A 83 -8.86 39.02 -56.96
C ALA A 83 -10.10 39.29 -56.08
N ALA A 84 -11.14 39.89 -56.64
CA ALA A 84 -12.39 40.19 -55.94
C ALA A 84 -13.23 38.93 -55.67
N THR A 85 -13.35 38.01 -56.64
CA THR A 85 -14.06 36.73 -56.45
C THR A 85 -13.34 35.88 -55.41
N LEU A 86 -12.01 35.82 -55.45
CA LEU A 86 -11.21 35.10 -54.46
C LEU A 86 -11.33 35.71 -53.06
N TYR A 87 -11.44 37.04 -52.95
CA TYR A 87 -11.74 37.70 -51.68
C TYR A 87 -13.11 37.29 -51.12
N THR A 88 -14.16 37.22 -51.96
CA THR A 88 -15.47 36.74 -51.51
C THR A 88 -15.47 35.26 -51.12
N GLU A 89 -14.75 34.40 -51.85
CA GLU A 89 -14.59 32.97 -51.47
C GLU A 89 -13.87 32.82 -50.12
N LEU A 90 -12.79 33.56 -49.90
CA LEU A 90 -12.06 33.57 -48.63
C LEU A 90 -12.90 34.14 -47.48
N TYR A 91 -13.72 35.16 -47.75
CA TYR A 91 -14.66 35.71 -46.76
C TYR A 91 -15.72 34.68 -46.37
N SER A 92 -16.42 34.06 -47.32
CA SER A 92 -17.42 33.02 -47.07
C SER A 92 -16.81 31.78 -46.38
N SER A 93 -15.56 31.41 -46.72
CA SER A 93 -14.81 30.35 -46.05
C SER A 93 -14.50 30.72 -44.59
N SER A 94 -14.11 31.97 -44.32
CA SER A 94 -13.90 32.49 -42.96
C SER A 94 -15.19 32.56 -42.13
N GLU A 95 -16.32 32.88 -42.76
CA GLU A 95 -17.64 32.92 -42.12
C GLU A 95 -18.11 31.50 -41.76
N SER A 96 -18.00 30.55 -42.69
CA SER A 96 -18.25 29.12 -42.45
C SER A 96 -17.34 28.53 -41.35
N ALA A 97 -16.06 28.92 -41.32
CA ALA A 97 -15.14 28.53 -40.24
C ALA A 97 -15.56 29.12 -38.88
N SER A 98 -16.03 30.37 -38.86
CA SER A 98 -16.56 31.04 -37.66
C SER A 98 -17.79 30.31 -37.10
N ASP A 99 -18.75 29.95 -37.95
CA ASP A 99 -19.93 29.19 -37.53
C ASP A 99 -19.60 27.77 -37.08
N LYS A 100 -18.60 27.13 -37.70
CA LYS A 100 -18.08 25.83 -37.23
C LYS A 100 -17.41 25.93 -35.86
N ILE A 101 -16.75 27.05 -35.54
CA ILE A 101 -16.22 27.31 -34.19
C ILE A 101 -17.38 27.47 -33.19
N LYS A 102 -18.40 28.30 -33.49
CA LYS A 102 -19.60 28.46 -32.63
C LYS A 102 -20.30 27.13 -32.36
N TYR A 103 -20.41 26.26 -33.37
CA TYR A 103 -20.94 24.91 -33.23
C TYR A 103 -20.12 24.09 -32.22
N LEU A 104 -18.79 24.05 -32.36
CA LEU A 104 -17.90 23.32 -31.47
C LEU A 104 -17.89 23.90 -30.04
N GLU A 105 -18.06 25.20 -29.87
CA GLU A 105 -18.26 25.84 -28.56
C GLU A 105 -19.58 25.39 -27.90
N SER A 106 -20.64 25.24 -28.70
CA SER A 106 -21.93 24.72 -28.21
C SER A 106 -21.86 23.22 -27.85
N GLU A 107 -21.14 22.39 -28.62
CA GLU A 107 -20.93 20.97 -28.29
C GLU A 107 -20.07 20.81 -27.04
N ASN A 108 -18.97 21.58 -26.90
CA ASN A 108 -18.16 21.60 -25.69
C ASN A 108 -18.97 22.02 -24.45
N SER A 109 -19.88 22.99 -24.59
CA SER A 109 -20.79 23.41 -23.51
C SER A 109 -21.78 22.29 -23.12
N SER A 110 -22.31 21.55 -24.09
CA SER A 110 -23.15 20.37 -23.86
C SER A 110 -22.37 19.23 -23.17
N LEU A 111 -21.14 18.97 -23.60
CA LEU A 111 -20.25 17.97 -22.99
C LEU A 111 -19.87 18.34 -21.55
N LEU A 112 -19.67 19.64 -21.24
CA LEU A 112 -19.48 20.10 -19.85
C LEU A 112 -20.70 19.77 -18.98
N SER A 113 -21.91 20.08 -19.46
CA SER A 113 -23.16 19.78 -18.74
C SER A 113 -23.35 18.28 -18.49
N GLN A 114 -23.01 17.44 -19.48
CA GLN A 114 -23.02 15.97 -19.32
C GLN A 114 -21.97 15.49 -18.31
N LEU A 115 -20.79 16.12 -18.26
CA LEU A 115 -19.74 15.80 -17.29
C LEU A 115 -20.15 16.17 -15.85
N ASP A 116 -20.82 17.31 -15.66
CA ASP A 116 -21.37 17.72 -14.36
C ASP A 116 -22.50 16.77 -13.91
N GLU A 117 -23.42 16.39 -14.80
CA GLU A 117 -24.49 15.43 -14.49
C GLU A 117 -23.92 14.04 -14.14
N ALA A 118 -22.92 13.57 -14.89
CA ALA A 118 -22.19 12.34 -14.58
C ALA A 118 -21.46 12.43 -13.22
N THR A 119 -20.89 13.59 -12.90
CA THR A 119 -20.24 13.85 -11.61
C THR A 119 -21.24 13.85 -10.46
N GLU A 120 -22.45 14.39 -10.64
CA GLU A 120 -23.53 14.33 -9.64
C GLU A 120 -24.06 12.90 -9.46
N LYS A 121 -24.25 12.14 -10.56
CA LYS A 121 -24.58 10.71 -10.52
C LYS A 121 -23.52 9.89 -9.76
N MET A 122 -22.23 10.12 -10.02
CA MET A 122 -21.14 9.50 -9.24
C MET A 122 -21.19 9.89 -7.75
N LYS A 123 -21.42 11.17 -7.44
CA LYS A 123 -21.53 11.70 -6.08
C LYS A 123 -22.72 11.09 -5.32
N ASN A 124 -23.83 10.81 -6.01
CA ASN A 124 -25.01 10.16 -5.46
C ASN A 124 -24.81 8.64 -5.30
N SER A 125 -24.18 7.97 -6.27
CA SER A 125 -23.73 6.58 -6.14
C SER A 125 -22.76 6.37 -4.97
N ALA A 126 -21.84 7.31 -4.72
CA ALA A 126 -20.96 7.29 -3.56
C ALA A 126 -21.74 7.42 -2.22
N LYS A 127 -22.80 8.23 -2.16
CA LYS A 127 -23.71 8.29 -0.99
C LYS A 127 -24.43 6.95 -0.79
N GLU A 128 -24.93 6.32 -1.85
CA GLU A 128 -25.55 4.99 -1.82
C GLU A 128 -24.57 3.91 -1.32
N ALA A 129 -23.34 3.87 -1.85
CA ALA A 129 -22.30 2.95 -1.41
C ALA A 129 -21.95 3.12 0.08
N VAL A 130 -21.98 4.36 0.61
CA VAL A 130 -21.82 4.62 2.06
C VAL A 130 -23.03 4.15 2.87
N LYS A 131 -24.27 4.33 2.38
CA LYS A 131 -25.48 3.75 3.01
C LYS A 131 -25.41 2.21 3.04
N LEU A 132 -25.03 1.59 1.93
CA LEU A 132 -24.87 0.14 1.80
C LEU A 132 -23.78 -0.39 2.73
N ARG A 133 -22.61 0.27 2.80
CA ARG A 133 -21.56 -0.08 3.78
C ARG A 133 -22.04 0.05 5.22
N LYS A 134 -22.84 1.08 5.56
CA LYS A 134 -23.45 1.21 6.89
C LYS A 134 -24.46 0.10 7.18
N ARG A 135 -25.32 -0.26 6.21
CA ARG A 135 -26.26 -1.39 6.32
C ARG A 135 -25.51 -2.71 6.52
N LEU A 136 -24.57 -3.04 5.64
CA LEU A 136 -23.79 -4.27 5.67
C LEU A 136 -22.96 -4.40 6.97
N LYS A 137 -22.38 -3.30 7.47
CA LYS A 137 -21.71 -3.29 8.79
C LYS A 137 -22.69 -3.54 9.94
N LYS A 138 -23.94 -3.05 9.86
CA LYS A 138 -25.00 -3.38 10.83
C LYS A 138 -25.37 -4.87 10.75
N THR A 139 -25.51 -5.44 9.55
CA THR A 139 -25.78 -6.88 9.36
C THR A 139 -24.67 -7.76 9.92
N VAL A 140 -23.40 -7.38 9.73
CA VAL A 140 -22.25 -8.11 10.32
C VAL A 140 -22.29 -8.11 11.85
N TYR A 141 -22.65 -6.99 12.49
CA TYR A 141 -22.89 -6.93 13.94
C TYR A 141 -24.15 -7.70 14.40
N SER A 142 -25.13 -7.90 13.53
CA SER A 142 -26.29 -8.76 13.81
C SER A 142 -25.98 -10.26 13.63
N ASN A 143 -25.00 -10.62 12.79
CA ASN A 143 -24.60 -12.01 12.59
C ASN A 143 -23.55 -12.49 13.60
N SER A 144 -22.90 -11.61 14.37
CA SER A 144 -21.94 -12.02 15.41
C SER A 144 -22.56 -12.70 16.63
N SER A 145 -23.90 -12.85 16.68
CA SER A 145 -24.62 -13.66 17.68
C SER A 145 -25.03 -15.05 17.18
N LEU A 146 -24.47 -15.54 16.07
CA LEU A 146 -24.67 -16.90 15.54
C LEU A 146 -23.46 -17.82 15.76
N ILE A 147 -22.57 -17.46 16.69
CA ILE A 147 -21.34 -18.21 17.03
C ILE A 147 -21.66 -19.30 18.06
N GLU A 148 -22.53 -20.24 17.68
CA GLU A 148 -22.83 -21.47 18.44
C GLU A 148 -22.69 -22.75 17.58
N ASN A 149 -22.32 -22.62 16.29
CA ASN A 149 -22.22 -23.75 15.33
C ASN A 149 -20.76 -24.13 14.99
N GLU A 150 -19.81 -23.95 15.90
CA GLU A 150 -18.39 -24.26 15.65
C GLU A 150 -18.15 -25.77 15.46
N ASP A 151 -18.89 -26.62 16.18
CA ASP A 151 -18.69 -28.08 16.13
C ASP A 151 -19.24 -28.73 14.86
N MET A 152 -20.30 -28.17 14.27
CA MET A 152 -20.82 -28.62 12.96
C MET A 152 -19.77 -28.43 11.85
N LEU A 153 -18.99 -27.34 11.92
CA LEU A 153 -17.89 -27.09 10.98
C LEU A 153 -16.70 -28.06 11.20
N LYS A 154 -16.41 -28.46 12.45
CA LYS A 154 -15.40 -29.49 12.76
C LYS A 154 -15.80 -30.85 12.19
N GLU A 155 -17.08 -31.23 12.29
CA GLU A 155 -17.58 -32.48 11.72
C GLU A 155 -17.50 -32.49 10.17
N ILE A 156 -17.88 -31.39 9.53
CA ILE A 156 -17.79 -31.23 8.06
C ILE A 156 -16.33 -31.29 7.59
N ALA A 157 -15.41 -30.62 8.29
CA ALA A 157 -13.97 -30.68 7.98
C ALA A 157 -13.40 -32.11 8.12
N HIS A 158 -13.79 -32.85 9.16
CA HIS A 158 -13.37 -34.23 9.34
C HIS A 158 -13.91 -35.16 8.24
N LYS A 159 -15.16 -34.95 7.81
CA LYS A 159 -15.77 -35.69 6.69
C LYS A 159 -15.09 -35.41 5.34
N MET A 160 -14.77 -34.15 5.02
CA MET A 160 -14.04 -33.81 3.78
C MET A 160 -12.63 -34.43 3.74
N ASN A 161 -11.86 -34.29 4.82
CA ASN A 161 -10.51 -34.88 4.87
C ASN A 161 -10.53 -36.40 4.65
N LYS A 162 -11.54 -37.09 5.18
CA LYS A 162 -11.72 -38.54 5.01
C LYS A 162 -12.15 -38.94 3.59
N SER A 163 -12.80 -38.05 2.83
CA SER A 163 -13.07 -38.26 1.40
C SER A 163 -11.79 -38.10 0.57
N HIS A 164 -11.08 -36.97 0.75
CA HIS A 164 -9.84 -36.71 0.03
C HIS A 164 -8.74 -37.75 0.33
N GLU A 165 -8.65 -38.30 1.54
CA GLU A 165 -7.70 -39.39 1.85
C GLU A 165 -8.05 -40.70 1.11
N LYS A 166 -9.33 -40.94 0.80
CA LYS A 166 -9.75 -42.07 -0.05
C LYS A 166 -9.44 -41.79 -1.51
N GLU A 167 -9.84 -40.63 -2.02
CA GLU A 167 -9.60 -40.18 -3.40
C GLU A 167 -8.10 -40.17 -3.74
N LEU A 168 -7.24 -39.77 -2.80
CA LEU A 168 -5.78 -39.79 -2.97
C LEU A 168 -5.23 -41.21 -3.13
N LYS A 169 -5.74 -42.18 -2.36
CA LYS A 169 -5.33 -43.60 -2.46
C LYS A 169 -5.84 -44.25 -3.75
N GLU A 170 -7.05 -43.91 -4.17
CA GLU A 170 -7.67 -44.34 -5.42
C GLU A 170 -6.87 -43.80 -6.62
N ALA A 171 -6.51 -42.52 -6.62
CA ALA A 171 -5.61 -41.90 -7.60
C ALA A 171 -4.19 -42.49 -7.58
N GLN A 172 -3.62 -42.79 -6.42
CA GLN A 172 -2.31 -43.45 -6.30
C GLN A 172 -2.32 -44.87 -6.88
N SER A 173 -3.42 -45.61 -6.70
CA SER A 173 -3.61 -46.93 -7.32
C SER A 173 -3.62 -46.82 -8.85
N ILE A 174 -4.40 -45.90 -9.41
CA ILE A 174 -4.48 -45.64 -10.85
C ILE A 174 -3.12 -45.22 -11.42
N ILE A 175 -2.37 -44.36 -10.72
CA ILE A 175 -1.01 -43.95 -11.13
C ILE A 175 -0.02 -45.12 -11.10
N SER A 176 -0.18 -46.08 -10.18
CA SER A 176 0.65 -47.29 -10.14
C SER A 176 0.34 -48.22 -11.32
N GLU A 177 -0.94 -48.45 -11.61
CA GLU A 177 -1.41 -49.28 -12.72
C GLU A 177 -0.99 -48.68 -14.09
N GLN A 178 -1.14 -47.37 -14.26
CA GLN A 178 -0.67 -46.66 -15.46
C GLN A 178 0.85 -46.75 -15.65
N LYS A 179 1.65 -46.68 -14.57
CA LYS A 179 3.10 -46.88 -14.65
C LYS A 179 3.46 -48.31 -15.08
N GLU A 180 2.71 -49.31 -14.63
CA GLU A 180 2.93 -50.69 -15.04
C GLU A 180 2.56 -50.91 -16.52
N GLN A 181 1.42 -50.37 -16.98
CA GLN A 181 1.04 -50.38 -18.40
C GLN A 181 2.08 -49.66 -19.28
N ILE A 182 2.62 -48.52 -18.84
CA ILE A 182 3.71 -47.81 -19.55
C ILE A 182 4.98 -48.67 -19.61
N SER A 183 5.34 -49.37 -18.53
CA SER A 183 6.48 -50.29 -18.49
C SER A 183 6.31 -51.48 -19.45
N GLN A 184 5.11 -52.07 -19.50
CA GLN A 184 4.76 -53.14 -20.45
C GLN A 184 4.83 -52.64 -21.90
N LEU A 185 4.29 -51.45 -22.20
CA LEU A 185 4.38 -50.83 -23.52
C LEU A 185 5.81 -50.49 -23.94
N GLN A 186 6.63 -49.95 -23.03
CA GLN A 186 8.07 -49.71 -23.29
C GLN A 186 8.81 -51.03 -23.57
N THR A 187 8.46 -52.10 -22.86
CA THR A 187 9.02 -53.44 -23.10
C THR A 187 8.63 -53.97 -24.49
N ALA A 188 7.36 -53.84 -24.90
CA ALA A 188 6.89 -54.21 -26.23
C ALA A 188 7.51 -53.36 -27.36
N ILE A 189 7.71 -52.06 -27.14
CA ILE A 189 8.41 -51.16 -28.08
C ILE A 189 9.88 -51.57 -28.22
N ASN A 190 10.55 -51.96 -27.13
CA ASN A 190 11.93 -52.41 -27.18
C ASN A 190 12.09 -53.80 -27.84
N GLN A 191 11.13 -54.70 -27.64
CA GLN A 191 11.06 -56.00 -28.33
C GLN A 191 10.80 -55.83 -29.84
N THR A 192 9.85 -54.98 -30.23
CA THR A 192 9.56 -54.70 -31.66
C THR A 192 10.70 -53.95 -32.35
N LYS A 193 11.40 -53.04 -31.66
CA LYS A 193 12.65 -52.44 -32.19
C LYS A 193 13.74 -53.48 -32.43
N LYS A 194 13.98 -54.42 -31.49
CA LYS A 194 14.91 -55.54 -31.71
C LYS A 194 14.47 -56.43 -32.88
N ALA A 195 13.18 -56.76 -32.98
CA ALA A 195 12.63 -57.60 -34.04
C ALA A 195 12.71 -56.94 -35.45
N LYS A 196 12.77 -55.61 -35.52
CA LYS A 196 12.96 -54.88 -36.78
C LYS A 196 14.44 -54.72 -37.16
N ILE A 197 15.29 -54.36 -36.20
CA ILE A 197 16.75 -54.27 -36.40
C ILE A 197 17.35 -55.61 -36.84
N ASN A 198 16.85 -56.74 -36.35
CA ASN A 198 17.27 -58.09 -36.79
C ASN A 198 16.63 -58.57 -38.11
N ARG A 199 15.84 -57.75 -38.82
CA ARG A 199 15.31 -58.09 -40.17
C ARG A 199 15.95 -57.25 -41.27
N ASP A 200 16.26 -56.00 -40.98
CA ASP A 200 16.73 -55.03 -41.97
C ASP A 200 18.25 -55.14 -42.27
N PHE A 201 18.93 -56.22 -41.83
CA PHE A 201 20.39 -56.39 -41.96
C PHE A 201 20.88 -57.74 -42.54
N GLU A 202 19.99 -58.70 -42.85
CA GLU A 202 20.41 -60.08 -43.20
C GLU A 202 19.74 -60.66 -44.46
N ASN A 203 19.19 -59.83 -45.34
CA ASN A 203 18.70 -60.27 -46.66
C ASN A 203 18.87 -59.20 -47.75
N ASN A 204 20.10 -59.05 -48.25
CA ASN A 204 20.34 -58.38 -49.53
C ASN A 204 21.62 -58.87 -50.24
N ASN A 205 21.64 -60.14 -50.67
CA ASN A 205 22.42 -60.53 -51.85
C ASN A 205 22.03 -61.89 -52.47
N ASN A 206 21.57 -61.81 -53.71
CA ASN A 206 21.80 -62.74 -54.83
C ASN A 206 21.06 -64.10 -55.00
N ASN A 207 20.67 -64.27 -56.28
CA ASN A 207 20.61 -65.50 -57.09
C ASN A 207 19.33 -66.36 -57.16
N TYR A 208 18.52 -66.00 -58.17
CA TYR A 208 18.20 -66.83 -59.35
C TYR A 208 17.33 -68.12 -59.26
N PHE A 209 16.43 -68.19 -60.26
CA PHE A 209 15.87 -69.36 -60.96
C PHE A 209 14.61 -70.12 -60.47
N ASN A 210 13.72 -70.30 -61.46
CA ASN A 210 12.81 -71.43 -61.75
C ASN A 210 11.47 -71.64 -61.02
N ASN A 211 10.40 -71.28 -61.75
CA ASN A 211 9.42 -72.19 -62.37
C ASN A 211 8.57 -73.17 -61.51
N ASN A 212 7.27 -72.87 -61.52
CA ASN A 212 6.16 -73.73 -61.99
C ASN A 212 5.69 -75.00 -61.25
N ASN A 213 4.38 -75.19 -61.42
CA ASN A 213 3.60 -76.43 -61.58
C ASN A 213 2.86 -77.10 -60.41
N PHE A 214 1.53 -76.87 -60.46
CA PHE A 214 0.46 -77.89 -60.58
C PHE A 214 0.06 -78.77 -59.39
N ASN A 215 -1.23 -78.63 -59.02
CA ASN A 215 -2.20 -79.71 -58.74
C ASN A 215 -1.98 -80.61 -57.49
N ASN A 216 -2.99 -81.27 -56.91
CA ASN A 216 -4.42 -81.39 -57.22
C ASN A 216 -5.23 -81.76 -55.96
N ASN A 217 -6.54 -81.46 -55.91
CA ASN A 217 -7.66 -82.44 -55.89
C ASN A 217 -8.94 -82.04 -55.11
N MET A 218 -10.06 -82.12 -55.85
CA MET A 218 -11.34 -82.75 -55.48
C MET A 218 -12.27 -82.19 -54.38
N ASN A 219 -13.35 -81.55 -54.88
CA ASN A 219 -14.72 -82.09 -54.86
C ASN A 219 -15.61 -81.90 -53.60
N THR A 220 -16.69 -81.11 -53.73
CA THR A 220 -18.10 -81.62 -53.71
C THR A 220 -19.13 -80.53 -54.03
N ASN A 221 -20.21 -80.89 -54.71
CA ASN A 221 -21.30 -79.97 -55.09
C ASN A 221 -22.26 -79.73 -53.92
N SER A 222 -22.02 -78.69 -53.12
CA SER A 222 -22.99 -78.22 -52.11
C SER A 222 -22.99 -76.70 -51.83
N ASN A 223 -22.13 -75.92 -52.51
CA ASN A 223 -21.83 -74.54 -52.08
C ASN A 223 -22.44 -73.43 -52.96
N ASN A 224 -23.09 -73.75 -54.09
CA ASN A 224 -23.54 -72.69 -55.02
C ASN A 224 -24.60 -71.76 -54.40
N GLU A 225 -25.58 -72.27 -53.65
CA GLU A 225 -26.60 -71.42 -53.00
C GLU A 225 -26.01 -70.54 -51.89
N ILE A 226 -24.95 -71.01 -51.22
CA ILE A 226 -24.20 -70.22 -50.23
C ILE A 226 -23.39 -69.12 -50.94
N TYR A 227 -22.70 -69.46 -52.03
CA TYR A 227 -21.97 -68.45 -52.79
C TYR A 227 -22.89 -67.45 -53.51
N GLU A 228 -24.06 -67.84 -54.01
CA GLU A 228 -25.04 -66.89 -54.57
C GLU A 228 -25.63 -65.96 -53.50
N THR A 229 -25.90 -66.46 -52.29
CA THR A 229 -26.38 -65.60 -51.18
C THR A 229 -25.28 -64.71 -50.61
N ASP A 230 -24.04 -65.18 -50.48
CA ASP A 230 -22.90 -64.34 -50.10
C ASP A 230 -22.57 -63.31 -51.20
N ILE A 231 -22.67 -63.66 -52.49
CA ILE A 231 -22.52 -62.71 -53.60
C ILE A 231 -23.63 -61.65 -53.54
N ALA A 232 -24.90 -62.01 -53.37
CA ALA A 232 -25.99 -61.04 -53.26
C ALA A 232 -25.84 -60.12 -52.02
N ILE A 233 -25.32 -60.64 -50.91
CA ILE A 233 -24.99 -59.85 -49.71
C ILE A 233 -23.78 -58.94 -49.97
N LEU A 234 -22.78 -59.38 -50.73
CA LEU A 234 -21.61 -58.59 -51.12
C LEU A 234 -21.97 -57.51 -52.15
N GLU A 235 -22.85 -57.77 -53.11
CA GLU A 235 -23.38 -56.78 -54.06
C GLU A 235 -24.25 -55.73 -53.34
N SER A 236 -25.09 -56.14 -52.39
CA SER A 236 -25.86 -55.24 -51.52
C SER A 236 -24.94 -54.33 -50.69
N LYS A 237 -23.86 -54.88 -50.12
CA LYS A 237 -22.83 -54.12 -49.41
C LYS A 237 -22.03 -53.22 -50.35
N LEU A 238 -21.65 -53.69 -51.53
CA LEU A 238 -20.93 -52.91 -52.55
C LEU A 238 -21.77 -51.69 -52.91
N LYS A 239 -23.02 -51.88 -53.30
CA LYS A 239 -23.95 -50.81 -53.70
C LYS A 239 -24.24 -49.81 -52.59
N THR A 240 -24.31 -50.24 -51.33
CA THR A 240 -24.45 -49.33 -50.19
C THR A 240 -23.14 -48.61 -49.85
N THR A 241 -21.96 -49.21 -50.08
CA THR A 241 -20.69 -48.49 -50.01
C THR A 241 -20.45 -47.53 -51.18
N GLU A 242 -20.91 -47.86 -52.39
CA GLU A 242 -20.89 -46.96 -53.55
C GLU A 242 -21.77 -45.74 -53.30
N GLN A 243 -22.99 -45.93 -52.79
CA GLN A 243 -23.84 -44.81 -52.37
C GLN A 243 -23.15 -43.96 -51.30
N LEU A 244 -22.60 -44.58 -50.24
CA LEU A 244 -21.87 -43.85 -49.19
C LEU A 244 -20.61 -43.12 -49.70
N VAL A 245 -19.97 -43.63 -50.76
CA VAL A 245 -18.84 -42.97 -51.44
C VAL A 245 -19.34 -41.79 -52.27
N ASN A 246 -20.46 -41.93 -52.98
CA ASN A 246 -21.08 -40.83 -53.73
C ASN A 246 -21.57 -39.72 -52.79
N ASP A 247 -22.33 -40.05 -51.74
CA ASP A 247 -22.78 -39.10 -50.71
C ASP A 247 -21.60 -38.33 -50.08
N LYS A 248 -20.44 -38.99 -49.93
CA LYS A 248 -19.20 -38.35 -49.45
C LYS A 248 -18.49 -37.54 -50.51
N ASN A 249 -18.52 -37.93 -51.78
CA ASN A 249 -17.96 -37.15 -52.87
C ASN A 249 -18.76 -35.85 -53.07
N ASP A 250 -20.10 -35.90 -52.94
CA ASP A 250 -20.98 -34.72 -52.98
C ASP A 250 -20.75 -33.79 -51.76
N ALA A 251 -20.54 -34.37 -50.58
CA ALA A 251 -20.12 -33.63 -49.39
C ALA A 251 -18.71 -33.02 -49.51
N ILE A 252 -17.79 -33.70 -50.22
CA ILE A 252 -16.46 -33.14 -50.56
C ILE A 252 -16.61 -32.02 -51.59
N HIS A 253 -17.45 -32.17 -52.61
CA HIS A 253 -17.68 -31.15 -53.65
C HIS A 253 -18.23 -29.86 -53.05
N THR A 254 -19.26 -29.96 -52.20
CA THR A 254 -19.84 -28.79 -51.51
C THR A 254 -18.87 -28.15 -50.51
N LEU A 255 -18.01 -28.93 -49.84
CA LEU A 255 -16.89 -28.38 -49.06
C LEU A 255 -15.84 -27.70 -49.96
N GLN A 256 -15.57 -28.23 -51.15
CA GLN A 256 -14.66 -27.63 -52.13
C GLN A 256 -15.18 -26.25 -52.58
N GLU A 257 -16.47 -26.17 -52.94
CA GLU A 257 -17.16 -24.93 -53.34
C GLU A 257 -17.11 -23.88 -52.23
N THR A 258 -17.43 -24.24 -50.98
CA THR A 258 -17.34 -23.28 -49.85
C THR A 258 -15.91 -22.85 -49.54
N VAL A 259 -14.90 -23.69 -49.79
CA VAL A 259 -13.48 -23.33 -49.68
C VAL A 259 -13.06 -22.36 -50.79
N ASP A 260 -13.57 -22.53 -52.01
CA ASP A 260 -13.27 -21.62 -53.13
C ASP A 260 -14.01 -20.27 -53.00
N GLU A 261 -15.27 -20.25 -52.55
CA GLU A 261 -15.97 -19.02 -52.13
C GLU A 261 -15.19 -18.26 -51.04
N LEU A 262 -14.58 -18.97 -50.09
CA LEU A 262 -13.80 -18.36 -49.01
C LEU A 262 -12.44 -17.84 -49.50
N LYS A 263 -11.83 -18.45 -50.53
CA LYS A 263 -10.64 -17.88 -51.20
C LYS A 263 -10.99 -16.60 -51.93
N GLU A 264 -12.10 -16.58 -52.67
CA GLU A 264 -12.58 -15.38 -53.39
C GLU A 264 -12.80 -14.22 -52.41
N LYS A 265 -13.54 -14.44 -51.32
CA LYS A 265 -13.75 -13.43 -50.26
C LYS A 265 -12.47 -13.01 -49.55
N VAL A 266 -11.46 -13.88 -49.43
CA VAL A 266 -10.14 -13.52 -48.88
C VAL A 266 -9.34 -12.66 -49.86
N ASN A 267 -9.46 -12.90 -51.17
CA ASN A 267 -8.86 -12.05 -52.19
C ASN A 267 -9.53 -10.67 -52.21
N ASP A 268 -10.87 -10.60 -52.22
CA ASP A 268 -11.62 -9.34 -52.13
C ASP A 268 -11.22 -8.50 -50.92
N LEU A 269 -11.10 -9.14 -49.75
CA LEU A 269 -10.65 -8.47 -48.51
C LEU A 269 -9.17 -8.07 -48.55
N SER A 270 -8.32 -8.81 -49.28
CA SER A 270 -6.92 -8.45 -49.51
C SER A 270 -6.80 -7.22 -50.42
N ASP A 271 -7.60 -7.15 -51.49
CA ASP A 271 -7.61 -6.02 -52.41
C ASP A 271 -8.21 -4.77 -51.76
N GLN A 272 -9.30 -4.90 -50.99
CA GLN A 272 -9.85 -3.82 -50.17
C GLN A 272 -8.84 -3.33 -49.10
N LEU A 273 -8.06 -4.24 -48.50
CA LEU A 273 -7.00 -3.87 -47.57
C LEU A 273 -5.86 -3.14 -48.29
N GLN A 274 -5.49 -3.57 -49.50
CA GLN A 274 -4.46 -2.92 -50.31
C GLN A 274 -4.89 -1.53 -50.79
N GLU A 275 -6.15 -1.35 -51.22
CA GLU A 275 -6.74 -0.05 -51.54
C GLU A 275 -6.81 0.87 -50.30
N SER A 276 -7.22 0.31 -49.15
CA SER A 276 -7.18 1.02 -47.86
C SER A 276 -5.76 1.44 -47.48
N GLN A 277 -4.75 0.62 -47.80
CA GLN A 277 -3.35 0.94 -47.52
C GLN A 277 -2.80 1.99 -48.48
N VAL A 278 -3.16 1.96 -49.77
CA VAL A 278 -2.82 3.01 -50.75
C VAL A 278 -3.45 4.35 -50.40
N THR A 279 -4.73 4.37 -50.01
CA THR A 279 -5.42 5.59 -49.57
C THR A 279 -4.85 6.14 -48.26
N VAL A 280 -4.49 5.29 -47.30
CA VAL A 280 -3.76 5.71 -46.08
C VAL A 280 -2.37 6.29 -46.41
N VAL A 281 -1.65 5.73 -47.38
CA VAL A 281 -0.37 6.30 -47.84
C VAL A 281 -0.59 7.66 -48.51
N ALA A 282 -1.58 7.79 -49.41
CA ALA A 282 -1.92 9.07 -50.03
C ALA A 282 -2.37 10.12 -48.99
N HIS A 283 -3.09 9.72 -47.93
CA HIS A 283 -3.41 10.58 -46.80
C HIS A 283 -2.19 10.96 -45.96
N ALA A 284 -1.24 10.05 -45.73
CA ALA A 284 0.02 10.37 -45.07
C ALA A 284 0.88 11.35 -45.90
N GLU A 285 0.95 11.18 -47.22
CA GLU A 285 1.67 12.09 -48.12
C GLU A 285 1.00 13.47 -48.23
N THR A 286 -0.34 13.53 -48.31
CA THR A 286 -1.06 14.81 -48.30
C THR A 286 -0.96 15.52 -46.94
N ILE A 287 -1.00 14.80 -45.81
CA ILE A 287 -0.71 15.36 -44.49
C ILE A 287 0.73 15.88 -44.41
N LYS A 288 1.72 15.13 -44.93
CA LYS A 288 3.13 15.56 -44.99
C LYS A 288 3.31 16.80 -45.87
N SER A 289 2.63 16.84 -47.02
CA SER A 289 2.59 17.99 -47.94
C SER A 289 1.95 19.21 -47.29
N LEU A 290 0.82 19.05 -46.58
CA LEU A 290 0.18 20.11 -45.80
C LEU A 290 1.06 20.59 -44.65
N HIS A 291 1.75 19.69 -43.94
CA HIS A 291 2.65 20.06 -42.86
C HIS A 291 3.88 20.85 -43.37
N GLU A 292 4.46 20.43 -44.49
CA GLU A 292 5.56 21.18 -45.13
C GLU A 292 5.06 22.50 -45.73
N LYS A 293 3.84 22.56 -46.28
CA LYS A 293 3.18 23.83 -46.67
C LYS A 293 2.94 24.76 -45.47
N ILE A 294 2.56 24.24 -44.31
CA ILE A 294 2.40 25.01 -43.07
C ILE A 294 3.76 25.50 -42.56
N LYS A 295 4.81 24.68 -42.65
CA LYS A 295 6.20 25.05 -42.30
C LYS A 295 6.75 26.11 -43.25
N GLN A 296 6.54 25.95 -44.56
CA GLN A 296 6.84 26.98 -45.57
C GLN A 296 6.02 28.25 -45.34
N ALA A 297 4.73 28.16 -45.04
CA ALA A 297 3.91 29.33 -44.72
C ALA A 297 4.39 30.05 -43.45
N LYS A 298 4.82 29.32 -42.41
CA LYS A 298 5.45 29.91 -41.21
C LYS A 298 6.78 30.58 -41.52
N LEU A 299 7.64 29.95 -42.34
CA LEU A 299 8.91 30.52 -42.77
C LEU A 299 8.69 31.75 -43.66
N SER A 300 7.73 31.71 -44.58
CA SER A 300 7.32 32.87 -45.40
C SER A 300 6.64 33.96 -44.57
N MET A 301 5.87 33.63 -43.53
CA MET A 301 5.32 34.63 -42.60
C MET A 301 6.42 35.28 -41.77
N GLN A 302 7.41 34.53 -41.31
CA GLN A 302 8.55 35.08 -40.58
C GLN A 302 9.44 35.91 -41.53
N SER A 303 9.73 35.41 -42.74
CA SER A 303 10.44 36.15 -43.78
C SER A 303 9.69 37.41 -44.21
N LEU A 304 8.35 37.38 -44.34
CA LEU A 304 7.54 38.57 -44.62
C LEU A 304 7.46 39.52 -43.44
N LYS A 305 7.60 39.03 -42.20
CA LYS A 305 7.65 39.87 -41.00
C LYS A 305 9.01 40.54 -40.86
N ASP A 306 10.09 39.81 -41.15
CA ASP A 306 11.45 40.34 -41.15
C ASP A 306 11.68 41.24 -42.37
N GLU A 307 11.04 40.95 -43.51
CA GLU A 307 10.94 41.86 -44.66
C GLU A 307 10.06 43.07 -44.33
N ILE A 308 8.95 42.95 -43.59
CA ILE A 308 8.19 44.11 -43.11
C ILE A 308 9.05 44.96 -42.16
N CYS A 309 9.78 44.38 -41.21
CA CYS A 309 10.72 45.14 -40.38
C CYS A 309 11.83 45.79 -41.23
N SER A 310 12.36 45.06 -42.22
CA SER A 310 13.36 45.59 -43.16
C SER A 310 12.78 46.68 -44.06
N LYS A 311 11.49 46.62 -44.41
CA LYS A 311 10.77 47.61 -45.22
C LYS A 311 10.27 48.77 -44.38
N ASP A 312 10.03 48.62 -43.09
CA ASP A 312 9.80 49.73 -42.16
C ASP A 312 11.10 50.50 -41.93
N THR A 313 12.26 49.82 -41.85
CA THR A 313 13.57 50.50 -41.88
C THR A 313 13.90 51.07 -43.25
N GLU A 314 13.60 50.38 -44.35
CA GLU A 314 13.76 50.92 -45.72
C GLU A 314 12.80 52.09 -45.98
N ILE A 315 11.62 52.14 -45.34
CA ILE A 315 10.69 53.27 -45.35
C ILE A 315 11.21 54.41 -44.49
N GLN A 316 11.84 54.15 -43.34
CA GLN A 316 12.52 55.20 -42.57
C GLN A 316 13.74 55.75 -43.33
N GLU A 317 14.52 54.89 -43.98
CA GLU A 317 15.60 55.26 -44.89
C GLU A 317 15.07 55.99 -46.13
N TYR A 318 13.88 55.62 -46.66
CA TYR A 318 13.19 56.35 -47.71
C TYR A 318 12.54 57.65 -47.22
N ASP A 319 12.14 57.80 -45.95
CA ASP A 319 11.66 59.08 -45.42
C ASP A 319 12.84 60.02 -45.22
N THR A 320 13.99 59.53 -44.73
CA THR A 320 15.23 60.31 -44.69
C THR A 320 15.77 60.61 -46.08
N THR A 321 15.76 59.66 -47.02
CA THR A 321 16.23 59.92 -48.39
C THR A 321 15.18 60.63 -49.24
N VAL A 322 13.88 60.64 -48.89
CA VAL A 322 12.90 61.58 -49.44
C VAL A 322 13.14 62.96 -48.88
N HIS A 323 13.52 63.11 -47.61
CA HIS A 323 13.92 64.42 -47.06
C HIS A 323 15.21 64.95 -47.72
N GLU A 324 16.24 64.11 -47.86
CA GLU A 324 17.46 64.41 -48.61
C GLU A 324 17.19 64.60 -50.10
N LEU A 325 16.27 63.87 -50.72
CA LEU A 325 15.83 64.09 -52.10
C LEU A 325 14.91 65.31 -52.21
N GLN A 326 14.24 65.79 -51.17
CA GLN A 326 13.54 67.08 -51.18
C GLN A 326 14.58 68.19 -51.25
N LEU A 327 15.66 68.09 -50.46
CA LEU A 327 16.83 68.96 -50.55
C LEU A 327 17.51 68.83 -51.93
N LYS A 328 17.71 67.60 -52.42
CA LYS A 328 18.31 67.32 -53.73
C LYS A 328 17.41 67.74 -54.89
N ILE A 329 16.09 67.78 -54.73
CA ILE A 329 15.14 68.32 -55.71
C ILE A 329 15.22 69.84 -55.70
N ASN A 330 15.35 70.49 -54.53
CA ASN A 330 15.61 71.93 -54.48
C ASN A 330 16.95 72.30 -55.17
N GLU A 331 17.98 71.45 -55.05
CA GLU A 331 19.24 71.59 -55.80
C GLU A 331 19.07 71.26 -57.30
N LEU A 332 18.43 70.13 -57.64
CA LEU A 332 18.24 69.66 -59.01
C LEU A 332 17.24 70.49 -59.80
N GLU A 333 16.33 71.24 -59.18
CA GLU A 333 15.50 72.24 -59.88
C GLU A 333 16.32 73.47 -60.29
N SER A 334 17.50 73.70 -59.68
CA SER A 334 18.50 74.63 -60.21
C SER A 334 19.28 74.02 -61.38
N GLU A 335 19.68 72.75 -61.30
CA GLU A 335 20.43 72.06 -62.39
C GLU A 335 19.55 71.71 -63.61
N LYS A 336 18.24 71.51 -63.41
CA LYS A 336 17.21 71.25 -64.44
C LYS A 336 17.07 72.40 -65.44
N GLN A 337 17.62 73.59 -65.14
CA GLN A 337 17.74 74.68 -66.10
C GLN A 337 18.85 74.46 -67.16
N GLN A 338 19.73 73.45 -67.02
CA GLN A 338 20.92 73.30 -67.87
C GLN A 338 20.95 72.09 -68.82
N ALA A 339 20.20 71.00 -68.59
CA ALA A 339 20.43 69.74 -69.30
C ALA A 339 19.17 69.04 -69.84
N ALA A 340 18.85 69.25 -71.13
CA ALA A 340 17.83 68.50 -71.85
C ALA A 340 18.23 68.25 -73.32
N LEU A 341 18.84 67.08 -73.62
CA LEU A 341 19.12 66.64 -75.00
C LEU A 341 19.13 65.10 -75.14
N ASN A 342 18.42 64.63 -76.19
CA ASN A 342 18.64 63.41 -76.98
C ASN A 342 18.30 62.00 -76.44
N LYS A 343 17.33 61.37 -77.15
CA LYS A 343 17.26 59.93 -77.53
C LYS A 343 17.27 59.87 -79.07
N PRO A 344 17.62 58.73 -79.72
CA PRO A 344 16.57 58.02 -80.48
C PRO A 344 16.75 56.47 -80.60
N LYS A 345 15.95 55.84 -81.47
CA LYS A 345 15.89 54.41 -81.86
C LYS A 345 16.36 54.24 -83.33
N LEU A 346 16.52 52.99 -83.84
CA LEU A 346 16.33 52.45 -85.23
C LEU A 346 17.10 51.10 -85.35
N VAL A 347 16.89 50.14 -86.27
CA VAL A 347 15.78 49.74 -87.20
C VAL A 347 15.94 48.24 -87.61
N ASN A 348 15.05 47.69 -88.46
CA ASN A 348 15.10 46.31 -89.00
C ASN A 348 15.87 46.18 -90.34
N GLU A 349 16.30 44.96 -90.69
CA GLU A 349 16.71 44.54 -92.05
C GLU A 349 16.03 43.22 -92.50
N PRO A 350 16.01 42.86 -93.81
CA PRO A 350 14.83 42.20 -94.37
C PRO A 350 14.98 40.74 -94.87
N VAL A 351 14.11 39.87 -94.33
CA VAL A 351 13.31 38.75 -94.91
C VAL A 351 13.88 37.84 -96.03
N LYS A 352 14.64 38.31 -97.03
CA LYS A 352 15.05 37.44 -98.16
C LYS A 352 16.17 36.45 -97.79
N LEU A 353 17.06 36.85 -96.88
CA LEU A 353 18.06 35.98 -96.24
C LEU A 353 17.48 34.97 -95.24
N LEU A 354 16.18 35.08 -94.91
CA LEU A 354 15.54 34.19 -93.94
C LEU A 354 15.13 32.84 -94.54
N LYS A 355 14.84 32.69 -95.84
CA LYS A 355 14.32 31.41 -96.36
C LYS A 355 15.36 30.27 -96.43
N GLU A 356 16.58 30.54 -96.89
CA GLU A 356 17.65 29.52 -96.84
C GLU A 356 18.09 29.26 -95.39
N LYS A 357 18.10 30.30 -94.55
CA LYS A 357 18.32 30.13 -93.11
C LYS A 357 17.24 29.28 -92.44
N ILE A 358 15.96 29.43 -92.81
CA ILE A 358 14.85 28.64 -92.30
C ILE A 358 15.07 27.17 -92.63
N SER A 359 15.37 26.80 -93.88
CA SER A 359 15.65 25.40 -94.22
C SER A 359 16.88 24.83 -93.48
N LEU A 360 17.95 25.61 -93.35
CA LEU A 360 19.13 25.20 -92.57
C LEU A 360 18.84 25.11 -91.06
N PHE A 361 17.90 25.93 -90.56
CA PHE A 361 17.44 25.89 -89.18
C PHE A 361 16.43 24.77 -88.94
N GLU A 362 15.60 24.38 -89.90
CA GLU A 362 14.65 23.26 -89.78
C GLU A 362 15.41 21.94 -89.54
N THR A 363 16.36 21.58 -90.41
CA THR A 363 17.20 20.38 -90.20
C THR A 363 18.09 20.47 -88.96
N ARG A 364 18.44 21.69 -88.52
CA ARG A 364 19.19 21.91 -87.27
C ARG A 364 18.30 21.96 -86.03
N VAL A 365 16.99 22.18 -86.18
CA VAL A 365 15.98 22.06 -85.13
C VAL A 365 15.69 20.59 -84.91
N GLU A 366 15.48 19.78 -85.94
CA GLU A 366 15.35 18.31 -85.80
C GLU A 366 16.57 17.71 -85.06
N SER A 367 17.80 18.07 -85.49
CA SER A 367 19.04 17.66 -84.83
C SER A 367 19.25 18.25 -83.42
N LEU A 368 18.53 19.31 -83.05
CA LEU A 368 18.53 19.84 -81.68
C LEU A 368 17.41 19.23 -80.84
N GLU A 369 16.29 18.81 -81.44
CA GLU A 369 15.18 18.12 -80.79
C GLU A 369 15.58 16.69 -80.39
N GLU A 370 16.25 15.93 -81.27
CA GLU A 370 16.85 14.63 -80.91
C GLU A 370 17.85 14.77 -79.75
N LEU A 371 18.65 15.83 -79.75
CA LEU A 371 19.60 16.13 -78.67
C LEU A 371 18.87 16.55 -77.38
N LEU A 372 17.80 17.35 -77.50
CA LEU A 372 16.98 17.81 -76.38
C LEU A 372 16.24 16.65 -75.72
N ASP A 373 15.74 15.69 -76.50
CA ASP A 373 15.09 14.48 -75.97
C ASP A 373 16.09 13.52 -75.33
N SER A 374 17.29 13.38 -75.90
CA SER A 374 18.39 12.65 -75.25
C SER A 374 18.78 13.31 -73.91
N GLN A 375 18.93 14.64 -73.89
CA GLN A 375 19.21 15.41 -72.67
C GLN A 375 18.04 15.38 -71.67
N ASN A 376 16.78 15.42 -72.11
CA ASN A 376 15.61 15.26 -71.25
C ASN A 376 15.60 13.89 -70.59
N ASN A 377 15.94 12.82 -71.31
CA ASN A 377 16.07 11.48 -70.73
C ASN A 377 17.20 11.39 -69.70
N GLU A 378 18.37 12.00 -69.96
CA GLU A 378 19.45 12.10 -68.98
C GLU A 378 19.03 12.92 -67.74
N ILE A 379 18.38 14.06 -67.95
CA ILE A 379 17.83 14.92 -66.87
C ILE A 379 16.77 14.15 -66.05
N CYS A 380 15.92 13.34 -66.67
CA CYS A 380 14.96 12.49 -65.97
C CYS A 380 15.67 11.42 -65.11
N ILE A 381 16.69 10.75 -65.63
CA ILE A 381 17.49 9.77 -64.86
C ILE A 381 18.19 10.45 -63.68
N LEU A 382 18.82 11.61 -63.90
CA LEU A 382 19.46 12.41 -62.85
C LEU A 382 18.44 12.95 -61.83
N HIS A 383 17.22 13.26 -62.26
CA HIS A 383 16.13 13.70 -61.38
C HIS A 383 15.65 12.56 -60.49
N GLU A 384 15.52 11.33 -61.01
CA GLU A 384 15.12 10.16 -60.23
C GLU A 384 16.22 9.72 -59.25
N GLN A 385 17.48 9.73 -59.67
CA GLN A 385 18.63 9.54 -58.77
C GLN A 385 18.66 10.62 -57.67
N ARG A 386 18.36 11.88 -58.00
CA ARG A 386 18.26 12.97 -57.02
C ARG A 386 17.09 12.77 -56.06
N LYS A 387 15.91 12.29 -56.51
CA LYS A 387 14.80 11.91 -55.61
C LYS A 387 15.21 10.79 -54.66
N GLU A 388 15.88 9.75 -55.16
CA GLU A 388 16.35 8.63 -54.33
C GLU A 388 17.35 9.10 -53.28
N MET A 389 18.30 9.97 -53.65
CA MET A 389 19.26 10.56 -52.72
C MET A 389 18.58 11.47 -51.67
N ILE A 390 17.60 12.28 -52.08
CA ILE A 390 16.80 13.10 -51.15
C ILE A 390 15.98 12.21 -50.20
N SER A 391 15.42 11.09 -50.68
CA SER A 391 14.70 10.12 -49.84
C SER A 391 15.62 9.51 -48.78
N LYS A 392 16.84 9.09 -49.17
CA LYS A 392 17.85 8.57 -48.24
C LYS A 392 18.32 9.64 -47.24
N LEU A 393 18.49 10.89 -47.67
CA LEU A 393 18.83 12.00 -46.78
C LEU A 393 17.71 12.30 -45.77
N LEU A 394 16.44 12.25 -46.18
CA LEU A 394 15.29 12.40 -45.27
C LEU A 394 15.17 11.23 -44.28
N GLN A 395 15.55 10.01 -44.66
CA GLN A 395 15.63 8.87 -43.73
C GLN A 395 16.75 9.08 -42.69
N ILE A 396 17.90 9.63 -43.10
CA ILE A 396 19.01 9.99 -42.20
C ILE A 396 18.61 11.13 -41.25
N ASP A 397 17.90 12.15 -41.75
CA ASP A 397 17.42 13.28 -40.93
C ASP A 397 16.40 12.81 -39.88
N ASN A 398 15.46 11.93 -40.24
CA ASN A 398 14.55 11.26 -39.30
C ASN A 398 15.32 10.44 -38.24
N PHE A 399 16.42 9.79 -38.62
CA PHE A 399 17.28 9.04 -37.68
C PHE A 399 18.04 9.96 -36.72
N PHE A 400 18.48 11.15 -37.16
CA PHE A 400 19.04 12.16 -36.27
C PHE A 400 17.99 12.71 -35.31
N GLN A 401 16.79 13.06 -35.79
CA GLN A 401 15.69 13.50 -34.92
C GLN A 401 15.30 12.44 -33.87
N LEU A 402 15.32 11.15 -34.24
CA LEU A 402 15.09 10.05 -33.30
C LEU A 402 16.21 9.95 -32.24
N ASN A 403 17.48 10.14 -32.63
CA ASN A 403 18.61 10.18 -31.70
C ASN A 403 18.58 11.41 -30.79
N GLU A 404 18.19 12.59 -31.27
CA GLU A 404 18.02 13.79 -30.44
C GLU A 404 16.92 13.59 -29.40
N ALA A 405 15.79 12.98 -29.79
CA ALA A 405 14.73 12.60 -28.86
C ALA A 405 15.23 11.61 -27.80
N LEU A 406 15.97 10.56 -28.21
CA LEU A 406 16.56 9.58 -27.29
C LEU A 406 17.58 10.21 -26.33
N VAL A 407 18.43 11.11 -26.81
CA VAL A 407 19.39 11.87 -25.98
C VAL A 407 18.66 12.79 -25.00
N SER A 408 17.57 13.44 -25.44
CA SER A 408 16.72 14.28 -24.57
C SER A 408 16.09 13.47 -23.44
N ASP A 409 15.50 12.31 -23.73
CA ASP A 409 14.91 11.43 -22.71
C ASP A 409 15.98 10.78 -21.80
N LEU A 410 17.18 10.49 -22.30
CA LEU A 410 18.32 10.05 -21.47
C LEU A 410 18.81 11.17 -20.52
N VAL A 411 18.94 12.40 -21.01
CA VAL A 411 19.30 13.58 -20.19
C VAL A 411 18.24 13.85 -19.13
N LYS A 412 16.96 13.74 -19.47
CA LYS A 412 15.84 13.84 -18.53
C LYS A 412 15.87 12.74 -17.47
N THR A 413 16.02 11.49 -17.88
CA THR A 413 16.13 10.33 -16.98
C THR A 413 17.33 10.48 -16.02
N ASN A 414 18.47 10.97 -16.52
CA ASN A 414 19.64 11.26 -15.68
C ASN A 414 19.36 12.39 -14.68
N ASN A 415 18.66 13.46 -15.08
CA ASN A 415 18.25 14.53 -14.17
C ASN A 415 17.28 14.04 -13.09
N ASP A 416 16.33 13.17 -13.45
CA ASP A 416 15.41 12.54 -12.50
C ASP A 416 16.16 11.64 -11.51
N LEU A 417 17.09 10.80 -11.98
CA LEU A 417 17.99 9.99 -11.12
C LEU A 417 18.90 10.85 -10.23
N ILE A 418 19.39 12.00 -10.71
CA ILE A 418 20.15 12.96 -9.91
C ILE A 418 19.28 13.57 -8.81
N ASN A 419 17.99 13.80 -9.07
CA ASN A 419 17.04 14.31 -8.08
C ASN A 419 16.61 13.24 -7.07
N GLU A 420 16.41 11.99 -7.52
CA GLU A 420 16.20 10.83 -6.64
C GLU A 420 17.41 10.61 -5.72
N ASN A 421 18.64 10.67 -6.23
CA ASN A 421 19.85 10.58 -5.40
C ASN A 421 19.97 11.74 -4.39
N LYS A 422 19.55 12.97 -4.74
CA LYS A 422 19.44 14.08 -3.76
C LYS A 422 18.39 13.78 -2.69
N GLN A 423 17.24 13.20 -3.08
CA GLN A 423 16.19 12.82 -2.14
C GLN A 423 16.67 11.71 -1.20
N ILE A 424 17.19 10.59 -1.71
CA ILE A 424 17.76 9.50 -0.91
C ILE A 424 18.83 10.03 0.06
N LYS A 425 19.69 10.96 -0.37
CA LYS A 425 20.70 11.60 0.49
C LYS A 425 20.12 12.52 1.58
N ASN A 426 18.94 13.11 1.35
CA ASN A 426 18.21 13.88 2.35
C ASN A 426 17.44 12.96 3.31
N ASP A 427 16.79 11.92 2.80
CA ASP A 427 16.05 10.93 3.57
C ASP A 427 16.99 10.11 4.47
N PHE A 428 18.18 9.74 3.98
CA PHE A 428 19.25 9.15 4.80
C PHE A 428 19.67 10.09 5.94
N LYS A 429 19.86 11.39 5.67
CA LYS A 429 20.16 12.39 6.71
C LYS A 429 19.00 12.62 7.69
N ALA A 430 17.75 12.42 7.26
CA ALA A 430 16.58 12.50 8.13
C ALA A 430 16.50 11.26 9.04
N ASN A 431 16.71 10.06 8.47
CA ASN A 431 16.76 8.80 9.22
C ASN A 431 17.92 8.79 10.22
N GLN A 432 19.14 9.18 9.82
CA GLN A 432 20.29 9.28 10.72
C GLN A 432 20.00 10.20 11.93
N LYS A 433 19.33 11.34 11.71
CA LYS A 433 18.87 12.21 12.81
C LYS A 433 17.76 11.60 13.65
N HIS A 434 16.89 10.79 13.05
CA HIS A 434 15.82 10.10 13.78
C HIS A 434 16.36 8.96 14.64
N GLU A 435 17.27 8.15 14.10
CA GLU A 435 18.00 7.09 14.81
C GLU A 435 18.84 7.67 15.94
N GLN A 436 19.55 8.78 15.71
CA GLN A 436 20.29 9.47 16.77
C GLN A 436 19.36 10.05 17.86
N HIS A 437 18.17 10.54 17.51
CA HIS A 437 17.15 10.93 18.50
C HIS A 437 16.61 9.71 19.27
N ILE A 438 16.38 8.57 18.62
CA ILE A 438 15.93 7.34 19.28
C ILE A 438 17.02 6.82 20.24
N PHE A 439 18.28 6.82 19.81
CA PHE A 439 19.44 6.44 20.63
C PHE A 439 19.62 7.36 21.84
N ASN A 440 19.56 8.69 21.65
CA ASN A 440 19.63 9.65 22.75
C ASN A 440 18.47 9.43 23.74
N LYS A 441 17.23 9.26 23.25
CA LYS A 441 16.09 8.96 24.13
C LYS A 441 16.27 7.64 24.87
N ALA A 442 16.79 6.60 24.23
CA ALA A 442 17.07 5.34 24.90
C ALA A 442 18.15 5.47 26.00
N ILE A 443 19.12 6.37 25.82
CA ILE A 443 20.06 6.75 26.88
C ILE A 443 19.35 7.52 28.01
N ASP A 444 18.50 8.50 27.70
CA ASP A 444 17.72 9.24 28.70
C ASP A 444 16.81 8.30 29.51
N ASP A 445 16.12 7.37 28.84
CA ASP A 445 15.26 6.34 29.45
C ASP A 445 16.06 5.37 30.35
N ILE A 446 17.34 5.11 30.04
CA ILE A 446 18.25 4.31 30.89
C ILE A 446 18.70 5.11 32.12
N LEU A 447 19.03 6.39 31.95
CA LEU A 447 19.46 7.27 33.04
C LEU A 447 18.35 7.53 34.09
N GLU A 448 17.08 7.40 33.70
CA GLU A 448 15.92 7.47 34.62
C GLU A 448 15.75 6.20 35.49
N ILE A 449 16.25 5.04 35.03
CA ILE A 449 16.13 3.74 35.72
C ILE A 449 17.32 3.45 36.63
N VAL A 450 18.50 4.01 36.33
CA VAL A 450 19.75 3.77 37.03
C VAL A 450 19.87 4.62 38.32
N PRO A 451 20.42 4.07 39.43
CA PRO A 451 20.61 4.83 40.68
C PRO A 451 21.39 6.13 40.51
N SER A 452 21.03 7.16 41.28
CA SER A 452 21.53 8.54 41.19
C SER A 452 23.07 8.65 41.15
N GLU A 453 23.73 7.80 41.92
CA GLU A 453 25.17 7.73 42.11
C GLU A 453 25.87 7.37 40.79
N VAL A 454 25.32 6.38 40.09
CA VAL A 454 25.80 5.90 38.78
C VAL A 454 25.33 6.83 37.66
N THR A 455 24.11 7.36 37.75
CA THR A 455 23.56 8.33 36.78
C THR A 455 24.43 9.59 36.70
N HIS A 456 25.03 10.05 37.80
CA HIS A 456 26.04 11.11 37.76
C HIS A 456 27.33 10.72 37.02
N MET A 457 27.83 9.50 37.19
CA MET A 457 29.02 9.01 36.46
C MET A 457 28.75 8.89 34.96
N LEU A 458 27.63 8.27 34.58
CA LEU A 458 27.20 8.12 33.18
C LEU A 458 26.97 9.47 32.51
N THR A 459 26.27 10.40 33.18
CA THR A 459 25.99 11.76 32.66
C THR A 459 27.27 12.53 32.34
N ASN A 460 28.31 12.40 33.16
CA ASN A 460 29.58 13.10 32.94
C ASN A 460 30.33 12.58 31.71
N GLU A 461 30.40 11.26 31.49
CA GLU A 461 31.00 10.69 30.27
C GLU A 461 30.17 11.01 29.02
N ILE A 462 28.84 10.90 29.10
CA ILE A 462 27.94 11.27 27.98
C ILE A 462 28.11 12.76 27.63
N ARG A 463 28.29 13.65 28.63
CA ARG A 463 28.59 15.07 28.41
C ARG A 463 29.95 15.29 27.76
N TYR A 464 30.99 14.57 28.18
CA TYR A 464 32.34 14.66 27.62
C TYR A 464 32.36 14.30 26.13
N TYR A 465 31.74 13.17 25.73
CA TYR A 465 31.64 12.78 24.32
C TYR A 465 30.83 13.77 23.48
N ASN A 466 29.71 14.27 23.99
CA ASN A 466 28.90 15.26 23.27
C ASN A 466 29.62 16.60 23.07
N GLN A 467 30.57 16.97 23.93
CA GLN A 467 31.38 18.18 23.77
C GLN A 467 32.44 18.07 22.66
N MET A 468 33.03 16.88 22.43
CA MET A 468 33.97 16.70 21.31
C MET A 468 33.28 16.89 19.95
N ASN A 469 32.10 16.27 19.76
CA ASN A 469 31.35 16.32 18.49
C ASN A 469 30.88 17.72 18.05
N GLN A 470 30.78 18.69 18.97
CA GLN A 470 30.29 20.04 18.64
C GLN A 470 31.38 20.95 18.04
N ASN A 471 32.68 20.67 18.29
CA ASN A 471 33.76 21.53 17.81
C ASN A 471 34.08 21.32 16.32
N ASP A 472 34.02 20.09 15.80
CA ASP A 472 34.36 19.80 14.40
C ASP A 472 33.31 20.28 13.38
N ASN A 473 32.06 20.47 13.80
CA ASN A 473 30.96 20.81 12.88
C ASN A 473 30.93 22.30 12.44
N ASN A 474 31.63 23.20 13.13
CA ASN A 474 31.56 24.65 12.87
C ASN A 474 32.61 25.18 11.88
N ASN A 475 33.57 24.37 11.43
CA ASN A 475 34.70 24.81 10.57
C ASN A 475 34.67 24.25 9.13
N ILE A 476 33.53 23.75 8.65
CA ILE A 476 33.38 23.21 7.28
C ILE A 476 32.40 24.07 6.45
N CYS A 477 32.80 25.31 6.22
CA CYS A 477 32.34 26.12 5.10
C CYS A 477 33.56 26.84 4.49
N ASP A 478 33.55 27.06 3.17
CA ASP A 478 34.55 27.82 2.40
C ASP A 478 35.96 27.23 2.16
N THR A 479 36.05 25.93 1.86
CA THR A 479 37.08 25.43 0.91
C THR A 479 36.48 24.51 -0.16
N LYS A 480 36.29 25.05 -1.37
CA LYS A 480 36.18 24.27 -2.61
C LYS A 480 37.55 24.23 -3.30
N ASN A 481 37.78 23.22 -4.13
CA ASN A 481 38.97 23.03 -4.98
C ASN A 481 40.25 22.56 -4.26
N SER A 482 40.24 21.32 -3.74
CA SER A 482 41.46 20.50 -3.69
C SER A 482 41.12 19.00 -3.75
N THR A 483 41.10 18.45 -4.95
CA THR A 483 41.06 16.99 -5.18
C THR A 483 42.48 16.43 -5.08
N ASP A 484 42.94 16.14 -3.86
CA ASP A 484 43.82 14.98 -3.56
C ASP A 484 44.20 14.92 -2.07
N ASN A 485 43.51 14.06 -1.31
CA ASN A 485 44.08 13.42 -0.12
C ASN A 485 43.23 12.22 0.37
N LYS A 486 43.38 11.08 -0.30
CA LYS A 486 42.87 9.78 0.19
C LYS A 486 43.74 9.28 1.35
N ASN A 487 43.57 9.81 2.56
CA ASN A 487 44.11 9.19 3.79
C ASN A 487 43.59 9.77 5.13
N LYS A 488 42.47 10.52 5.14
CA LYS A 488 41.82 10.86 6.42
C LYS A 488 41.01 9.64 6.87
N LYS A 489 41.47 8.96 7.92
CA LYS A 489 40.75 7.82 8.51
C LYS A 489 39.44 8.31 9.12
N ASP A 490 38.33 7.74 8.69
CA ASP A 490 37.04 7.92 9.35
C ASP A 490 37.11 7.27 10.73
N TYR A 491 37.12 8.11 11.77
CA TYR A 491 36.78 7.68 13.12
C TYR A 491 35.25 7.68 13.20
N ASP A 492 34.64 6.63 12.66
CA ASP A 492 33.18 6.48 12.67
C ASP A 492 32.64 6.60 14.10
N PHE A 493 31.66 7.49 14.27
CA PHE A 493 31.00 7.74 15.55
C PHE A 493 30.03 6.58 15.85
N GLU A 494 30.60 5.43 16.19
CA GLU A 494 29.86 4.20 16.40
C GLU A 494 29.19 4.22 17.79
N PRO A 495 27.85 4.18 17.89
CA PRO A 495 27.13 4.22 19.18
C PRO A 495 27.50 3.05 20.10
N ALA A 496 28.00 1.95 19.52
CA ALA A 496 28.58 0.81 20.23
C ALA A 496 29.68 1.21 21.24
N ASN A 497 30.53 2.20 20.92
CA ASN A 497 31.60 2.62 21.83
C ASN A 497 31.07 3.33 23.09
N ILE A 498 29.96 4.05 22.97
CA ILE A 498 29.25 4.66 24.11
C ILE A 498 28.59 3.56 24.94
N LEU A 499 27.87 2.62 24.31
CA LEU A 499 27.25 1.49 24.99
C LEU A 499 28.27 0.62 25.74
N VAL A 500 29.43 0.33 25.15
CA VAL A 500 30.52 -0.43 25.81
C VAL A 500 31.06 0.29 27.05
N LYS A 501 31.10 1.64 27.07
CA LYS A 501 31.43 2.41 28.27
C LYS A 501 30.32 2.36 29.32
N ILE A 502 29.07 2.54 28.94
CA ILE A 502 27.90 2.47 29.84
C ILE A 502 27.86 1.09 30.52
N VAL A 503 27.98 0.00 29.75
CA VAL A 503 27.99 -1.37 30.28
C VAL A 503 29.15 -1.61 31.25
N LYS A 504 30.37 -1.11 30.97
CA LYS A 504 31.50 -1.24 31.89
C LYS A 504 31.27 -0.55 33.24
N ILE A 505 30.62 0.62 33.23
CA ILE A 505 30.29 1.35 34.46
C ILE A 505 29.21 0.59 35.26
N LEU A 506 28.18 0.08 34.58
CA LEU A 506 27.12 -0.72 35.21
C LEU A 506 27.63 -2.05 35.79
N VAL A 507 28.54 -2.74 35.09
CA VAL A 507 29.18 -3.98 35.59
C VAL A 507 30.01 -3.68 36.84
N GLY A 508 30.88 -2.66 36.82
CA GLY A 508 31.69 -2.32 38.00
C GLY A 508 30.86 -1.93 39.23
N TYR A 509 29.69 -1.30 39.04
CA TYR A 509 28.74 -1.02 40.12
C TYR A 509 28.02 -2.30 40.60
N SER A 510 27.67 -3.21 39.69
CA SER A 510 27.12 -4.52 40.05
C SER A 510 28.13 -5.35 40.85
N ASP A 511 29.41 -5.33 40.50
CA ASP A 511 30.48 -6.02 41.23
C ASP A 511 30.65 -5.44 42.65
N GLN A 512 30.54 -4.12 42.81
CA GLN A 512 30.54 -3.47 44.13
C GLN A 512 29.33 -3.91 44.97
N ILE A 513 28.12 -3.90 44.40
CA ILE A 513 26.90 -4.37 45.09
C ILE A 513 27.04 -5.85 45.48
N LEU A 514 27.64 -6.69 44.63
CA LEU A 514 27.85 -8.11 44.93
C LEU A 514 28.80 -8.33 46.11
N GLU A 515 29.89 -7.55 46.24
CA GLU A 515 30.76 -7.63 47.41
C GLU A 515 30.14 -7.01 48.68
N GLU A 516 29.43 -5.89 48.59
CA GLU A 516 28.65 -5.37 49.72
C GLU A 516 27.58 -6.37 50.19
N THR A 517 26.93 -7.07 49.26
CA THR A 517 26.00 -8.16 49.56
C THR A 517 26.71 -9.34 50.21
N ARG A 518 27.91 -9.72 49.73
CA ARG A 518 28.70 -10.83 50.29
C ARG A 518 29.24 -10.52 51.69
N VAL A 519 29.65 -9.28 51.95
CA VAL A 519 30.02 -8.81 53.30
C VAL A 519 28.82 -8.87 54.25
N ASN A 520 27.64 -8.41 53.82
CA ASN A 520 26.41 -8.49 54.63
C ASN A 520 25.99 -9.94 54.90
N GLN A 521 26.05 -10.84 53.91
CA GLN A 521 25.79 -12.28 54.09
C GLN A 521 26.76 -12.92 55.09
N ASN A 522 28.06 -12.59 55.00
CA ASN A 522 29.06 -13.07 55.96
C ASN A 522 28.77 -12.57 57.38
N SER A 523 28.32 -11.32 57.56
CA SER A 523 27.91 -10.79 58.86
C SER A 523 26.70 -11.56 59.44
N GLN A 524 25.67 -11.80 58.64
CA GLN A 524 24.49 -12.57 59.06
C GLN A 524 24.84 -14.01 59.45
N LEU A 525 25.77 -14.64 58.73
CA LEU A 525 26.24 -16.00 59.02
C LEU A 525 27.06 -16.05 60.33
N ILE A 526 27.84 -15.01 60.62
CA ILE A 526 28.52 -14.84 61.92
C ILE A 526 27.50 -14.66 63.05
N ASP A 527 26.44 -13.88 62.86
CA ASP A 527 25.39 -13.70 63.88
C ASP A 527 24.56 -14.97 64.13
N GLU A 528 24.27 -15.77 63.08
CA GLU A 528 23.69 -17.11 63.26
C GLU A 528 24.61 -18.05 64.06
N MET A 529 25.91 -18.05 63.76
CA MET A 529 26.91 -18.84 64.48
C MET A 529 26.98 -18.44 65.96
N ASN A 530 26.97 -17.13 66.26
CA ASN A 530 26.98 -16.60 67.62
C ASN A 530 25.72 -17.00 68.41
N LYS A 531 24.53 -16.95 67.78
CA LYS A 531 23.26 -17.41 68.40
C LYS A 531 23.31 -18.91 68.75
N LYS A 532 23.79 -19.75 67.83
CA LYS A 532 23.92 -21.20 68.05
C LYS A 532 24.98 -21.54 69.11
N TYR A 533 26.07 -20.79 69.18
CA TYR A 533 27.07 -20.91 70.23
C TYR A 533 26.50 -20.58 71.62
N SER A 534 25.71 -19.51 71.72
CA SER A 534 25.01 -19.12 72.96
C SER A 534 24.01 -20.21 73.42
N ALA A 535 23.19 -20.73 72.50
CA ALA A 535 22.28 -21.84 72.79
C ALA A 535 23.03 -23.08 73.31
N LEU A 536 24.14 -23.48 72.65
CA LEU A 536 24.95 -24.63 73.06
C LEU A 536 25.50 -24.48 74.49
N MET A 537 25.98 -23.29 74.85
CA MET A 537 26.50 -23.02 76.20
C MET A 537 25.40 -23.09 77.26
N ASN A 538 24.20 -22.59 76.98
CA ASN A 538 23.04 -22.71 77.88
C ASN A 538 22.63 -24.18 78.10
N HIS A 539 22.63 -25.01 77.05
CA HIS A 539 22.34 -26.44 77.22
C HIS A 539 23.44 -27.19 77.97
N LEU A 540 24.73 -26.90 77.71
CA LEU A 540 25.84 -27.45 78.50
C LEU A 540 25.73 -27.07 79.99
N GLN A 541 25.36 -25.83 80.30
CA GLN A 541 25.14 -25.38 81.67
C GLN A 541 23.95 -26.11 82.33
N ASN A 542 22.88 -26.37 81.59
CA ASN A 542 21.74 -27.16 82.07
C ASN A 542 22.12 -28.63 82.31
N SER A 543 22.91 -29.27 81.43
CA SER A 543 23.45 -30.61 81.66
C SER A 543 24.27 -30.70 82.94
N VAL A 544 25.11 -29.69 83.25
CA VAL A 544 25.90 -29.65 84.50
C VAL A 544 25.01 -29.55 85.76
N LYS A 545 23.88 -28.82 85.72
CA LYS A 545 22.92 -28.82 86.83
C LYS A 545 22.41 -30.22 87.13
N ILE A 546 22.18 -31.02 86.09
CA ILE A 546 21.40 -32.27 86.17
C ILE A 546 22.29 -33.48 86.46
N LEU A 547 23.49 -33.53 85.88
CA LEU A 547 24.54 -34.45 86.33
C LEU A 547 24.86 -34.23 87.83
N ARG A 548 24.83 -32.97 88.30
CA ARG A 548 24.95 -32.63 89.72
C ARG A 548 23.73 -33.04 90.54
N SER A 549 22.50 -32.99 90.01
CA SER A 549 21.33 -33.50 90.73
C SER A 549 21.36 -35.03 90.87
N PHE A 550 21.81 -35.77 89.85
CA PHE A 550 22.01 -37.22 89.96
C PHE A 550 23.09 -37.59 90.98
N ALA A 551 24.21 -36.85 91.03
CA ALA A 551 25.25 -37.06 92.04
C ALA A 551 24.83 -36.67 93.48
N ASN A 552 23.67 -36.01 93.64
CA ASN A 552 23.10 -35.58 94.92
C ASN A 552 21.82 -36.34 95.32
N SER A 553 21.18 -37.06 94.40
CA SER A 553 19.99 -37.87 94.72
C SER A 553 20.37 -39.10 95.54
N GLN A 554 19.78 -39.27 96.73
CA GLN A 554 20.09 -40.35 97.68
C GLN A 554 19.52 -41.72 97.26
N ALA A 555 19.92 -42.20 96.09
CA ALA A 555 19.74 -43.61 95.72
C ALA A 555 20.73 -44.45 96.55
N GLN A 556 20.23 -45.13 97.59
CA GLN A 556 21.06 -45.74 98.66
C GLN A 556 22.01 -46.87 98.23
N ASN A 557 21.98 -47.28 96.96
CA ASN A 557 22.80 -48.36 96.40
C ASN A 557 23.72 -47.89 95.24
N ALA A 558 23.95 -46.58 95.08
CA ALA A 558 24.86 -46.06 94.08
C ALA A 558 26.30 -46.03 94.61
N ASP A 559 27.21 -46.72 93.92
CA ASP A 559 28.63 -46.77 94.25
C ASP A 559 29.28 -45.36 94.21
N ASP A 560 30.03 -45.01 95.26
CA ASP A 560 30.66 -43.71 95.42
C ASP A 560 31.74 -43.45 94.36
N LEU A 561 32.32 -44.48 93.74
CA LEU A 561 33.23 -44.31 92.59
C LEU A 561 32.50 -43.63 91.42
N SER A 562 31.34 -44.17 91.05
CA SER A 562 30.46 -43.61 90.00
C SER A 562 30.00 -42.19 90.34
N ARG A 563 29.73 -41.91 91.62
CA ARG A 563 29.33 -40.58 92.10
C ARG A 563 30.46 -39.56 91.98
N ASN A 564 31.69 -39.96 92.26
CA ASN A 564 32.88 -39.12 92.10
C ASN A 564 33.21 -38.86 90.62
N GLU A 565 33.07 -39.84 89.73
CA GLU A 565 33.24 -39.62 88.28
C GLU A 565 32.20 -38.66 87.70
N LEU A 566 30.94 -38.73 88.15
CA LEU A 566 29.90 -37.78 87.80
C LEU A 566 30.26 -36.35 88.25
N LEU A 567 30.74 -36.18 89.49
CA LEU A 567 31.14 -34.86 90.02
C LEU A 567 32.40 -34.32 89.31
N ALA A 568 33.39 -35.17 89.02
CA ALA A 568 34.57 -34.80 88.24
C ALA A 568 34.19 -34.39 86.80
N SER A 569 33.18 -35.03 86.22
CA SER A 569 32.66 -34.66 84.89
C SER A 569 31.86 -33.36 84.92
N CYS A 570 31.07 -33.11 85.96
CA CYS A 570 30.45 -31.80 86.23
C CYS A 570 31.51 -30.69 86.36
N ALA A 571 32.62 -30.96 87.05
CA ALA A 571 33.72 -30.01 87.22
C ALA A 571 34.44 -29.71 85.89
N ARG A 572 34.72 -30.74 85.07
CA ARG A 572 35.31 -30.58 83.73
C ARG A 572 34.45 -29.72 82.82
N ILE A 573 33.16 -30.01 82.70
CA ILE A 573 32.23 -29.24 81.85
C ILE A 573 32.03 -27.82 82.42
N GLY A 574 31.90 -27.68 83.74
CA GLY A 574 31.79 -26.37 84.41
C GLY A 574 33.01 -25.48 84.16
N LYS A 575 34.22 -26.05 84.20
CA LYS A 575 35.48 -25.36 83.87
C LYS A 575 35.53 -24.94 82.40
N PHE A 576 35.10 -25.80 81.48
CA PHE A 576 34.99 -25.47 80.05
C PHE A 576 34.02 -24.30 79.80
N ILE A 577 32.85 -24.29 80.44
CA ILE A 577 31.89 -23.18 80.35
C ILE A 577 32.51 -21.88 80.86
N GLN A 578 33.27 -21.92 81.96
CA GLN A 578 33.98 -20.73 82.49
C GLN A 578 35.09 -20.26 81.54
N GLU A 579 35.92 -21.16 81.00
CA GLU A 579 37.00 -20.86 80.05
C GLU A 579 36.51 -20.35 78.68
N LYS A 580 35.25 -20.61 78.34
CA LYS A 580 34.60 -20.18 77.09
C LYS A 580 33.54 -19.10 77.29
N LYS A 581 33.46 -18.50 78.48
CA LYS A 581 32.47 -17.46 78.78
C LYS A 581 32.86 -16.10 78.18
N ILE A 582 32.54 -15.93 76.89
CA ILE A 582 32.45 -14.62 76.25
C ILE A 582 31.37 -13.80 77.00
N GLU A 583 31.56 -12.47 77.12
CA GLU A 583 30.64 -11.56 77.81
C GLU A 583 29.35 -11.33 77.00
N ILE A 584 28.50 -12.36 76.95
CA ILE A 584 27.15 -12.32 76.39
C ILE A 584 26.16 -12.18 77.56
N PRO A 585 25.20 -11.23 77.53
CA PRO A 585 24.17 -11.15 78.56
C PRO A 585 23.34 -12.45 78.54
N ILE A 586 23.18 -13.06 79.72
CA ILE A 586 22.37 -14.27 79.88
C ILE A 586 20.91 -13.83 79.92
N GLU A 587 20.25 -13.84 78.76
CA GLU A 587 18.80 -13.69 78.65
C GLU A 587 18.07 -14.84 79.37
N ASP A 588 16.79 -14.61 79.68
CA ASP A 588 16.03 -15.45 80.60
C ASP A 588 15.92 -16.93 80.18
N PHE A 589 15.77 -17.75 81.22
CA PHE A 589 15.68 -19.23 81.24
C PHE A 589 15.19 -19.88 79.93
N LYS A 590 16.11 -20.36 79.08
CA LYS A 590 15.78 -21.26 77.97
C LYS A 590 15.41 -22.67 78.47
N PRO A 591 14.37 -23.31 77.92
CA PRO A 591 13.98 -24.68 78.26
C PRO A 591 15.10 -25.70 78.13
N SER A 592 14.98 -26.80 78.87
CA SER A 592 15.99 -27.86 78.91
C SER A 592 15.41 -29.23 78.57
N ILE A 593 15.92 -29.87 77.51
CA ILE A 593 15.62 -31.28 77.16
C ILE A 593 15.99 -32.29 78.27
N PHE A 594 16.66 -31.83 79.32
CA PHE A 594 17.03 -32.64 80.48
C PHE A 594 16.22 -32.29 81.75
N GLU A 595 15.52 -31.14 81.83
CA GLU A 595 14.69 -30.82 83.00
C GLU A 595 13.32 -31.51 82.88
N PRO A 596 12.91 -32.39 83.82
CA PRO A 596 11.70 -33.21 83.69
C PRO A 596 10.39 -32.43 83.46
N ARG A 597 10.35 -31.14 83.83
CA ARG A 597 9.18 -30.28 83.61
C ARG A 597 9.05 -29.78 82.16
N ASP A 598 10.17 -29.63 81.47
CA ASP A 598 10.18 -29.25 80.04
C ASP A 598 10.18 -30.51 79.16
N LEU A 599 10.77 -31.60 79.61
CA LEU A 599 10.71 -32.92 78.95
C LEU A 599 9.28 -33.45 78.80
N ASN A 600 8.38 -33.06 79.72
CA ASN A 600 6.94 -33.34 79.67
C ASN A 600 6.15 -32.40 78.72
N ASP A 601 6.82 -31.49 78.02
CA ASP A 601 6.24 -30.59 77.01
C ASP A 601 6.99 -30.76 75.67
N PRO A 602 6.46 -31.60 74.75
CA PRO A 602 7.12 -31.88 73.48
C PRO A 602 7.40 -30.62 72.64
N GLN A 603 6.62 -29.54 72.80
CA GLN A 603 6.84 -28.31 72.02
C GLN A 603 8.14 -27.63 72.43
N LYS A 604 8.40 -27.48 73.74
CA LYS A 604 9.68 -26.94 74.23
C LYS A 604 10.88 -27.78 73.81
N VAL A 605 10.70 -29.11 73.80
CA VAL A 605 11.73 -30.06 73.36
C VAL A 605 12.01 -29.93 71.85
N ALA A 606 10.98 -29.65 71.05
CA ALA A 606 11.12 -29.30 69.63
C ALA A 606 11.84 -27.96 69.44
N ASP A 607 11.45 -26.92 70.17
CA ASP A 607 12.00 -25.57 70.04
C ASP A 607 13.53 -25.55 70.29
N VAL A 608 14.00 -26.32 71.28
CA VAL A 608 15.45 -26.53 71.57
C VAL A 608 16.19 -27.22 70.42
N PHE A 609 15.53 -28.07 69.63
CA PHE A 609 16.13 -28.70 68.45
C PHE A 609 16.20 -27.72 67.26
N LEU A 610 15.15 -26.90 67.10
CA LEU A 610 15.02 -25.89 66.04
C LEU A 610 16.00 -24.71 66.21
N ASP A 611 16.43 -24.39 67.44
CA ASP A 611 17.52 -23.45 67.74
C ASP A 611 18.82 -23.76 66.93
N PHE A 612 19.08 -25.04 66.60
CA PHE A 612 20.27 -25.47 65.87
C PHE A 612 20.01 -25.70 64.37
N VAL A 613 18.84 -26.25 64.01
CA VAL A 613 18.48 -26.65 62.65
C VAL A 613 17.38 -25.75 62.11
N SER A 614 17.71 -24.89 61.13
CA SER A 614 16.69 -24.06 60.47
C SER A 614 15.66 -24.91 59.74
N GLU A 615 14.40 -24.45 59.71
CA GLU A 615 13.26 -25.25 59.23
C GLU A 615 13.43 -25.78 57.79
N GLU A 616 14.07 -24.99 56.92
CA GLU A 616 14.42 -25.39 55.55
C GLU A 616 15.47 -26.52 55.52
N LYS A 617 16.49 -26.46 56.39
CA LYS A 617 17.50 -27.52 56.54
C LYS A 617 16.93 -28.75 57.23
N LEU A 618 15.88 -28.60 58.05
CA LEU A 618 15.12 -29.73 58.58
C LEU A 618 14.39 -30.45 57.44
N ARG A 619 13.51 -29.73 56.72
CA ARG A 619 12.68 -30.26 55.61
C ARG A 619 13.48 -30.96 54.51
N ASN A 620 14.68 -30.47 54.20
CA ASN A 620 15.52 -30.97 53.09
C ASN A 620 16.61 -31.97 53.52
N SER A 621 16.53 -32.55 54.73
CA SER A 621 17.56 -33.43 55.29
C SER A 621 16.99 -34.68 55.97
N PRO A 622 17.71 -35.81 56.02
CA PRO A 622 17.38 -36.94 56.90
C PRO A 622 17.23 -36.58 58.40
N ILE A 623 17.69 -35.39 58.80
CA ILE A 623 17.44 -34.81 60.12
C ILE A 623 15.92 -34.64 60.39
N ALA A 624 15.06 -34.43 59.38
CA ALA A 624 13.60 -34.46 59.58
C ALA A 624 13.09 -35.82 60.07
N GLU A 625 13.63 -36.93 59.56
CA GLU A 625 13.25 -38.28 60.01
C GLU A 625 13.74 -38.53 61.43
N LEU A 626 14.99 -38.15 61.74
CA LEU A 626 15.55 -38.24 63.10
C LEU A 626 14.79 -37.36 64.10
N PHE A 627 14.41 -36.15 63.72
CA PHE A 627 13.59 -35.24 64.53
C PHE A 627 12.19 -35.82 64.75
N THR A 628 11.56 -36.37 63.72
CA THR A 628 10.25 -37.03 63.82
C THR A 628 10.31 -38.25 64.75
N LEU A 629 11.36 -39.08 64.62
CA LEU A 629 11.59 -40.22 65.52
C LEU A 629 11.85 -39.78 66.96
N PHE A 630 12.65 -38.73 67.17
CA PHE A 630 12.90 -38.15 68.49
C PHE A 630 11.62 -37.61 69.13
N MET A 631 10.80 -36.86 68.37
CA MET A 631 9.49 -36.36 68.82
C MET A 631 8.52 -37.51 69.15
N CYS A 632 8.49 -38.57 68.35
CA CYS A 632 7.74 -39.79 68.67
C CYS A 632 8.22 -40.45 69.97
N VAL A 633 9.54 -40.53 70.21
CA VAL A 633 10.10 -41.08 71.46
C VAL A 633 9.75 -40.18 72.67
N VAL A 634 9.84 -38.86 72.52
CA VAL A 634 9.44 -37.90 73.57
C VAL A 634 7.96 -38.04 73.88
N GLN A 635 7.08 -38.15 72.87
CA GLN A 635 5.64 -38.34 73.05
C GLN A 635 5.31 -39.71 73.66
N VAL A 636 5.99 -40.79 73.27
CA VAL A 636 5.84 -42.11 73.90
C VAL A 636 6.31 -42.08 75.37
N ASN A 637 7.42 -41.40 75.66
CA ASN A 637 7.89 -41.22 77.04
C ASN A 637 6.91 -40.39 77.88
N GLN A 638 6.33 -39.32 77.32
CA GLN A 638 5.28 -38.53 77.98
C GLN A 638 4.04 -39.39 78.28
N ILE A 639 3.61 -40.26 77.34
CA ILE A 639 2.53 -41.23 77.55
C ILE A 639 2.89 -42.25 78.63
N LEU A 640 4.13 -42.76 78.66
CA LEU A 640 4.61 -43.69 79.68
C LEU A 640 4.68 -43.05 81.07
N VAL A 641 5.16 -41.81 81.19
CA VAL A 641 5.17 -41.05 82.46
C VAL A 641 3.75 -40.78 82.93
N ASN A 642 2.86 -40.29 82.06
CA ASN A 642 1.44 -40.10 82.39
C ASN A 642 0.76 -41.40 82.83
N ASN A 643 1.11 -42.54 82.23
CA ASN A 643 0.63 -43.86 82.64
C ASN A 643 1.25 -44.33 83.97
N ILE A 644 2.53 -44.01 84.25
CA ILE A 644 3.18 -44.30 85.53
C ILE A 644 2.54 -43.48 86.66
N ASP A 645 2.28 -42.17 86.44
CA ASP A 645 1.61 -41.31 87.43
C ASP A 645 0.13 -41.67 87.59
N SER A 646 -0.55 -42.13 86.52
CA SER A 646 -1.91 -42.69 86.61
C SER A 646 -1.93 -44.01 87.39
N ASN A 647 -0.98 -44.92 87.12
CA ASN A 647 -0.85 -46.18 87.86
C ASN A 647 -0.43 -45.95 89.31
N ARG A 648 0.41 -44.95 89.59
CA ARG A 648 0.76 -44.51 90.94
C ARG A 648 -0.47 -43.95 91.66
N SER A 649 -1.24 -43.09 91.01
CA SER A 649 -2.49 -42.56 91.57
C SER A 649 -3.50 -43.67 91.83
N ALA A 650 -3.59 -44.67 90.94
CA ALA A 650 -4.41 -45.86 91.12
C ALA A 650 -3.89 -46.79 92.23
N LEU A 651 -2.57 -46.91 92.43
CA LEU A 651 -1.96 -47.64 93.54
C LEU A 651 -2.15 -46.92 94.88
N GLU A 652 -2.03 -45.59 94.92
CA GLU A 652 -2.35 -44.78 96.10
C GLU A 652 -3.85 -44.84 96.43
N GLN A 653 -4.73 -44.86 95.42
CA GLN A 653 -6.17 -45.07 95.59
C GLN A 653 -6.50 -46.50 96.03
N ALA A 654 -5.84 -47.52 95.47
CA ALA A 654 -5.98 -48.92 95.88
C ALA A 654 -5.44 -49.14 97.30
N GLY A 655 -4.37 -48.46 97.69
CA GLY A 655 -3.84 -48.44 99.06
C GLY A 655 -4.82 -47.80 100.05
N ARG A 656 -5.46 -46.69 99.68
CA ARG A 656 -6.56 -46.09 100.46
C ARG A 656 -7.78 -47.02 100.55
N ILE A 657 -8.12 -47.72 99.46
CA ILE A 657 -9.20 -48.72 99.46
C ILE A 657 -8.84 -49.93 100.34
N SER A 658 -7.58 -50.41 100.32
CA SER A 658 -7.09 -51.44 101.22
C SER A 658 -7.21 -50.97 102.67
N GLN A 659 -6.68 -49.79 103.02
CA GLN A 659 -6.81 -49.24 104.38
C GLN A 659 -8.27 -49.08 104.83
N LEU A 660 -9.18 -48.68 103.92
CA LEU A 660 -10.61 -48.62 104.20
C LEU A 660 -11.23 -50.01 104.38
N GLN A 661 -10.78 -51.00 103.61
CA GLN A 661 -11.22 -52.40 103.67
C GLN A 661 -10.66 -53.11 104.91
N ASP A 662 -9.43 -52.80 105.33
CA ASP A 662 -8.79 -53.26 106.56
C ASP A 662 -9.51 -52.63 107.78
N SER A 663 -9.87 -51.35 107.70
CA SER A 663 -10.71 -50.68 108.70
C SER A 663 -12.14 -51.25 108.74
N GLN A 664 -12.72 -51.61 107.58
CA GLN A 664 -13.99 -52.34 107.53
C GLN A 664 -13.87 -53.77 108.06
N GLN A 665 -12.75 -54.47 107.85
CA GLN A 665 -12.50 -55.77 108.46
C GLN A 665 -12.29 -55.65 109.97
N GLN A 666 -11.67 -54.58 110.46
CA GLN A 666 -11.62 -54.27 111.90
C GLN A 666 -13.03 -54.00 112.44
N GLN A 667 -13.86 -53.20 111.78
CA GLN A 667 -15.27 -53.00 112.19
C GLN A 667 -16.11 -54.28 112.12
N ILE A 668 -15.89 -55.14 111.12
CA ILE A 668 -16.53 -56.46 111.04
C ILE A 668 -16.03 -57.35 112.19
N HIS A 669 -14.74 -57.33 112.51
CA HIS A 669 -14.19 -58.10 113.60
C HIS A 669 -14.66 -57.58 114.97
N GLU A 670 -14.79 -56.27 115.15
CA GLU A 670 -15.41 -55.63 116.31
C GLU A 670 -16.90 -56.01 116.43
N LEU A 671 -17.64 -56.07 115.32
CA LEU A 671 -19.02 -56.56 115.28
C LEU A 671 -19.12 -58.07 115.52
N GLU A 672 -18.13 -58.86 115.11
CA GLU A 672 -18.05 -60.30 115.36
C GLU A 672 -17.62 -60.60 116.80
N THR A 673 -16.73 -59.82 117.41
CA THR A 673 -16.41 -59.90 118.84
C THR A 673 -17.56 -59.37 119.68
N PHE A 674 -18.22 -58.27 119.31
CA PHE A 674 -19.44 -57.80 119.98
C PHE A 674 -20.59 -58.80 119.85
N LYS A 675 -20.73 -59.47 118.69
CA LYS A 675 -21.65 -60.59 118.53
C LYS A 675 -21.21 -61.81 119.34
N GLY A 676 -19.91 -62.08 119.47
CA GLY A 676 -19.35 -63.14 120.30
C GLY A 676 -19.58 -62.89 121.80
N GLU A 677 -19.46 -61.64 122.24
CA GLU A 677 -19.81 -61.15 123.57
C GLU A 677 -21.32 -61.20 123.78
N GLN A 678 -22.14 -60.76 122.82
CA GLN A 678 -23.60 -60.91 122.91
C GLN A 678 -24.02 -62.38 122.89
N GLU A 679 -23.35 -63.25 122.14
CA GLU A 679 -23.54 -64.70 122.21
C GLU A 679 -23.06 -65.26 123.55
N THR A 680 -22.05 -64.69 124.19
CA THR A 680 -21.56 -65.10 125.51
C THR A 680 -22.47 -64.61 126.63
N ILE A 681 -23.03 -63.42 126.50
CA ILE A 681 -24.12 -62.86 127.33
C ILE A 681 -25.40 -63.68 127.13
N ASN A 682 -25.75 -64.07 125.90
CA ASN A 682 -26.86 -64.97 125.63
C ASN A 682 -26.59 -66.38 126.16
N LYS A 683 -25.35 -66.89 126.11
CA LYS A 683 -24.93 -68.18 126.70
C LYS A 683 -24.84 -68.14 128.23
N SER A 684 -24.63 -66.99 128.85
CA SER A 684 -24.63 -66.81 130.31
C SER A 684 -26.03 -66.49 130.86
N LEU A 685 -26.88 -65.80 130.09
CA LEU A 685 -28.33 -65.72 130.31
C LEU A 685 -29.03 -67.05 130.05
N LEU A 686 -28.50 -67.91 129.17
CA LEU A 686 -29.07 -69.22 128.85
C LEU A 686 -29.34 -70.05 130.12
N PRO A 687 -28.39 -70.32 131.05
CA PRO A 687 -28.69 -71.07 132.27
C PRO A 687 -29.69 -70.37 133.23
N TYR A 688 -29.99 -69.07 133.07
CA TYR A 688 -31.08 -68.42 133.80
C TYR A 688 -32.44 -68.56 133.11
N LEU A 689 -32.50 -68.45 131.77
CA LEU A 689 -33.72 -68.62 130.97
C LEU A 689 -34.10 -70.10 130.78
N GLN A 690 -33.11 -70.97 130.61
CA GLN A 690 -33.22 -72.44 130.49
C GLN A 690 -33.52 -73.11 131.85
N LYS A 691 -33.57 -72.34 132.94
CA LYS A 691 -34.16 -72.75 134.22
C LYS A 691 -35.68 -72.57 134.28
N PHE A 692 -36.29 -71.93 133.27
CA PHE A 692 -37.73 -71.61 133.23
C PHE A 692 -38.54 -72.40 132.20
N ILE A 693 -37.92 -73.11 131.24
CA ILE A 693 -38.64 -73.93 130.25
C ILE A 693 -38.03 -75.33 130.14
N GLU A 694 -38.41 -76.21 131.07
CA GLU A 694 -38.48 -77.64 130.78
C GLU A 694 -39.74 -77.94 129.96
N LYS A 695 -39.59 -78.44 128.72
CA LYS A 695 -40.07 -79.77 128.30
C LYS A 695 -39.93 -80.03 126.78
N PRO A 696 -39.71 -81.28 126.37
CA PRO A 696 -39.60 -81.67 124.96
C PRO A 696 -40.97 -82.00 124.35
N MET A 697 -41.04 -81.99 123.01
CA MET A 697 -42.08 -82.69 122.25
C MET A 697 -41.56 -83.09 120.86
N ASP A 698 -41.72 -84.36 120.50
CA ASP A 698 -41.49 -84.84 119.13
C ASP A 698 -42.57 -84.34 118.16
N LYS A 699 -42.20 -84.15 116.87
CA LYS A 699 -42.58 -85.15 115.84
C LYS A 699 -42.05 -84.89 114.43
N LYS A 700 -41.69 -86.01 113.81
CA LYS A 700 -41.62 -86.27 112.37
C LYS A 700 -42.85 -85.71 111.63
N ASN A 701 -42.68 -85.12 110.44
CA ASN A 701 -42.97 -85.82 109.17
C ASN A 701 -42.85 -84.95 107.90
N ASN A 702 -42.77 -85.66 106.76
CA ASN A 702 -43.28 -85.28 105.44
C ASN A 702 -42.76 -84.02 104.71
N SER A 703 -41.75 -84.26 103.86
CA SER A 703 -41.90 -84.42 102.40
C SER A 703 -42.42 -83.27 101.50
N ASN A 704 -42.08 -83.40 100.21
CA ASN A 704 -42.62 -82.72 99.02
C ASN A 704 -42.22 -81.26 98.70
N ARG A 705 -41.52 -81.14 97.55
CA ARG A 705 -41.83 -80.22 96.42
C ARG A 705 -41.87 -78.70 96.67
N LYS A 706 -40.78 -77.99 96.31
CA LYS A 706 -40.70 -77.14 95.08
C LYS A 706 -39.49 -76.17 95.09
N SER A 707 -38.59 -76.33 94.12
CA SER A 707 -37.90 -75.27 93.35
C SER A 707 -36.93 -75.95 92.35
N PRO A 708 -36.60 -75.33 91.20
CA PRO A 708 -36.14 -76.08 90.03
C PRO A 708 -34.70 -76.61 90.11
N LYS A 709 -34.47 -77.75 89.46
CA LYS A 709 -33.19 -78.49 89.44
C LYS A 709 -32.90 -79.03 88.03
N LYS A 710 -31.61 -78.99 87.66
CA LYS A 710 -30.88 -79.91 86.75
C LYS A 710 -31.37 -80.11 85.31
N ASN A 711 -30.43 -80.05 84.35
CA ASN A 711 -29.97 -81.14 83.45
C ASN A 711 -29.12 -80.53 82.31
N LYS A 712 -28.15 -81.19 81.67
CA LYS A 712 -27.62 -82.57 81.78
C LYS A 712 -26.12 -82.59 81.37
N ASN A 713 -25.35 -83.49 81.98
CA ASN A 713 -24.51 -84.54 81.38
C ASN A 713 -24.12 -84.37 79.88
N SER A 714 -22.83 -84.34 79.51
CA SER A 714 -21.95 -85.51 79.20
C SER A 714 -22.32 -86.25 77.89
N THR A 715 -21.42 -86.79 77.05
CA THR A 715 -20.01 -87.21 77.22
C THR A 715 -19.29 -87.38 75.86
N ASN A 716 -17.95 -87.38 75.83
CA ASN A 716 -17.00 -88.00 74.86
C ASN A 716 -17.41 -88.39 73.42
N SER A 717 -16.52 -88.12 72.43
CA SER A 717 -15.82 -89.15 71.60
C SER A 717 -15.59 -88.81 70.10
N LYS A 718 -14.32 -88.51 69.76
CA LYS A 718 -13.54 -88.96 68.57
C LYS A 718 -13.86 -88.54 67.11
N ASN A 719 -12.74 -88.41 66.39
CA ASN A 719 -12.42 -88.79 64.99
C ASN A 719 -12.49 -87.77 63.83
N SER A 720 -11.30 -87.63 63.20
CA SER A 720 -11.00 -87.35 61.78
C SER A 720 -11.47 -86.00 61.19
N GLN A 721 -10.92 -85.44 60.09
CA GLN A 721 -9.72 -85.66 59.25
C GLN A 721 -9.51 -84.33 58.48
N GLY A 722 -8.35 -83.75 58.21
CA GLY A 722 -6.92 -84.02 58.47
C GLY A 722 -6.08 -83.21 57.47
N VAL A 723 -4.73 -83.22 57.56
CA VAL A 723 -3.78 -82.74 56.50
C VAL A 723 -3.73 -81.19 56.33
N LYS A 724 -2.61 -80.45 56.45
CA LYS A 724 -1.16 -80.80 56.46
C LYS A 724 -0.32 -79.77 57.28
N ASN A 725 0.60 -80.30 58.09
CA ASN A 725 1.99 -79.88 58.40
C ASN A 725 2.34 -78.36 58.57
N ASN A 726 2.86 -77.90 59.72
CA ASN A 726 4.20 -78.13 60.36
C ASN A 726 5.34 -77.35 59.66
N GLN A 727 6.40 -76.81 60.30
CA GLN A 727 6.87 -76.58 61.71
C GLN A 727 8.07 -75.59 61.61
N ASN A 728 8.73 -74.97 62.61
CA ASN A 728 8.82 -74.96 64.10
C ASN A 728 9.19 -73.47 64.50
N LYS A 729 9.46 -72.94 65.72
CA LYS A 729 10.03 -73.36 67.04
C LYS A 729 11.57 -73.53 67.09
N LEU A 730 12.34 -73.07 68.10
CA LEU A 730 12.11 -72.19 69.27
C LEU A 730 13.48 -71.70 69.84
N THR A 731 13.50 -70.61 70.64
CA THR A 731 14.43 -70.27 71.76
C THR A 731 15.97 -70.30 71.61
N ASN A 732 16.64 -69.29 72.19
CA ASN A 732 17.44 -69.49 73.42
C ASN A 732 17.63 -68.16 74.19
N LEU A 733 18.00 -68.26 75.48
CA LEU A 733 18.06 -67.16 76.46
C LEU A 733 19.09 -67.52 77.56
N PHE A 734 19.54 -66.52 78.34
CA PHE A 734 20.47 -66.56 79.49
C PHE A 734 21.99 -66.77 79.23
N ASN A 735 22.78 -65.82 79.74
CA ASN A 735 23.97 -66.02 80.59
C ASN A 735 24.56 -64.65 81.01
N PHE A 736 24.68 -64.40 82.32
CA PHE A 736 25.76 -63.68 83.07
C PHE A 736 25.26 -62.97 84.33
N VAL A 737 25.85 -63.36 85.48
CA VAL A 737 26.13 -62.68 86.77
C VAL A 737 26.99 -63.72 87.54
N ASP A 738 28.04 -63.48 88.32
CA ASP A 738 29.16 -62.51 88.42
C ASP A 738 30.02 -63.03 89.61
N GLU A 739 31.34 -63.03 89.49
CA GLU A 739 32.39 -63.26 90.50
C GLU A 739 33.54 -62.31 90.06
N ASP A 740 34.36 -61.64 90.89
CA ASP A 740 34.54 -61.64 92.36
C ASP A 740 35.23 -60.29 92.78
N GLU A 741 35.96 -60.26 93.91
CA GLU A 741 36.99 -59.26 94.32
C GLU A 741 36.56 -57.88 94.93
N GLU A 742 37.40 -57.18 95.69
CA GLU A 742 38.09 -57.57 96.94
C GLU A 742 38.66 -56.36 97.74
N THR A 743 38.67 -56.45 99.08
CA THR A 743 39.54 -55.74 100.07
C THR A 743 39.60 -54.20 100.22
N LEU A 744 39.55 -53.77 101.50
CA LEU A 744 40.42 -52.80 102.24
C LEU A 744 39.59 -51.95 103.23
N ASN A 745 39.52 -52.23 104.55
CA ASN A 745 40.56 -52.22 105.61
C ASN A 745 40.73 -50.84 106.28
N ILE A 746 40.43 -50.73 107.60
CA ILE A 746 41.25 -50.02 108.62
C ILE A 746 40.72 -50.24 110.07
N GLU A 747 41.64 -50.66 110.95
CA GLU A 747 41.77 -50.47 112.42
C GLU A 747 40.85 -51.06 113.52
N ASN A 748 41.57 -51.56 114.55
CA ASN A 748 41.35 -51.49 116.01
C ASN A 748 40.14 -52.17 116.71
N TYR A 749 40.40 -53.35 117.30
CA TYR A 749 40.36 -53.51 118.77
C TYR A 749 41.28 -54.66 119.22
N ASN A 750 42.00 -54.51 120.34
CA ASN A 750 43.09 -55.41 120.75
C ASN A 750 43.09 -55.71 122.29
N ASP A 751 43.90 -56.68 122.72
CA ASP A 751 44.54 -56.78 124.07
C ASP A 751 43.72 -56.94 125.38
N VAL A 752 42.92 -58.01 125.58
CA VAL A 752 42.46 -58.36 126.96
C VAL A 752 42.29 -59.85 127.35
N ALA A 753 42.55 -60.86 126.50
CA ALA A 753 42.01 -62.21 126.74
C ALA A 753 42.98 -63.42 126.88
N ASN A 754 44.22 -63.38 126.39
CA ASN A 754 45.04 -64.61 126.25
C ASN A 754 46.57 -64.42 126.42
N PHE A 755 47.00 -63.60 127.39
CA PHE A 755 48.42 -63.54 127.77
C PHE A 755 48.62 -64.04 129.21
N ILE A 756 49.72 -64.78 129.43
CA ILE A 756 50.16 -65.37 130.71
C ILE A 756 49.30 -66.55 131.22
N ILE A 757 49.63 -67.73 130.71
CA ILE A 757 49.81 -68.90 131.59
C ILE A 757 51.05 -68.64 132.46
N SER A 758 51.03 -69.17 133.70
CA SER A 758 52.11 -69.18 134.70
C SER A 758 52.39 -67.88 135.47
N ASN A 759 52.05 -67.88 136.76
CA ASN A 759 53.05 -67.98 137.84
C ASN A 759 52.41 -68.47 139.16
N ILE A 760 53.23 -68.90 140.12
CA ILE A 760 52.84 -69.72 141.28
C ILE A 760 53.48 -69.18 142.58
N ASN A 761 52.74 -69.30 143.68
CA ASN A 761 53.17 -69.35 145.11
C ASN A 761 53.51 -68.09 145.95
N ILE A 762 52.72 -67.96 147.04
CA ILE A 762 53.13 -68.01 148.47
C ILE A 762 53.33 -66.72 149.32
N ASN A 763 52.57 -66.69 150.43
CA ASN A 763 52.76 -66.00 151.74
C ASN A 763 52.61 -64.46 151.84
N ASP A 764 52.30 -63.86 153.02
CA ASP A 764 52.36 -64.40 154.41
C ASP A 764 51.37 -63.76 155.45
N ILE A 765 51.32 -64.37 156.66
CA ILE A 765 50.94 -63.87 158.01
C ILE A 765 49.45 -63.79 158.46
N LEU A 766 49.08 -64.84 159.20
CA LEU A 766 48.34 -64.98 160.50
C LEU A 766 47.80 -63.74 161.28
N PRO A 767 46.73 -63.90 162.12
CA PRO A 767 46.81 -64.53 163.47
C PRO A 767 45.60 -65.47 163.85
N LEU A 768 45.55 -66.27 164.94
CA LEU A 768 46.51 -66.88 165.89
C LEU A 768 45.80 -68.00 166.72
N HIS A 769 46.58 -68.91 167.34
CA HIS A 769 46.32 -69.54 168.66
C HIS A 769 45.48 -70.85 168.81
N LYS A 770 46.11 -72.04 168.62
CA LYS A 770 46.07 -73.17 169.61
C LYS A 770 47.02 -74.37 169.35
N THR A 771 48.13 -74.16 168.64
CA THR A 771 49.05 -75.24 168.18
C THR A 771 49.96 -75.82 169.28
N LYS A 772 49.38 -76.47 170.30
CA LYS A 772 50.15 -77.25 171.30
C LYS A 772 49.51 -78.57 171.76
N GLN A 773 48.32 -78.93 171.26
CA GLN A 773 47.72 -80.26 171.40
C GLN A 773 47.75 -81.10 170.11
N LEU A 774 48.21 -80.52 168.98
CA LEU A 774 48.28 -81.24 167.69
C LEU A 774 49.32 -82.36 167.69
N ILE A 775 50.45 -82.15 168.38
CA ILE A 775 51.62 -83.04 168.30
C ILE A 775 51.30 -84.43 168.84
N SER A 776 50.54 -84.58 169.94
CA SER A 776 50.20 -85.90 170.48
C SER A 776 49.05 -86.62 169.76
N LYS A 777 48.51 -86.07 168.66
CA LYS A 777 47.50 -86.75 167.82
C LYS A 777 48.07 -87.30 166.52
N ILE A 778 49.30 -86.94 166.15
CA ILE A 778 49.92 -87.40 164.89
C ILE A 778 50.34 -88.87 165.05
N ASP A 779 51.03 -89.21 166.14
CA ASP A 779 51.45 -90.58 166.53
C ASP A 779 50.30 -91.61 166.65
N ASP A 780 49.06 -91.14 166.84
CA ASP A 780 47.85 -91.98 166.88
C ASP A 780 47.20 -92.15 165.50
N PHE A 781 47.41 -91.23 164.57
CA PHE A 781 46.93 -91.36 163.18
C PHE A 781 47.86 -92.23 162.32
N GLU A 782 49.17 -92.22 162.55
CA GLU A 782 50.11 -93.08 161.80
C GLU A 782 49.75 -94.56 161.93
N LYS A 783 49.37 -95.02 163.13
CA LYS A 783 48.89 -96.39 163.39
C LYS A 783 47.58 -96.75 162.68
N GLN A 784 46.78 -95.77 162.25
CA GLN A 784 45.57 -96.02 161.45
C GLN A 784 45.91 -96.16 159.96
N ILE A 785 46.99 -95.53 159.50
CA ILE A 785 47.44 -95.58 158.09
C ILE A 785 47.95 -96.99 157.74
N ASP A 786 48.73 -97.64 158.62
CA ASP A 786 49.23 -99.01 158.39
C ASP A 786 48.10 -100.05 158.20
N PHE A 787 46.98 -99.88 158.91
CA PHE A 787 45.81 -100.74 158.76
C PHE A 787 45.10 -100.53 157.41
N VAL A 788 44.92 -99.27 157.00
CA VAL A 788 44.26 -98.92 155.72
C VAL A 788 45.11 -99.36 154.52
N THR A 789 46.44 -99.25 154.60
CA THR A 789 47.35 -99.67 153.52
C THR A 789 47.22 -101.16 153.20
N ASN A 790 47.11 -102.02 154.22
CA ASN A 790 46.92 -103.48 154.08
C ASN A 790 45.54 -103.88 153.48
N GLU A 791 44.51 -103.04 153.61
CA GLU A 791 43.22 -103.21 152.94
C GLU A 791 43.30 -102.83 151.44
N LEU A 792 44.15 -101.85 151.12
CA LEU A 792 44.22 -101.23 149.79
C LEU A 792 44.90 -102.15 148.77
N GLU A 793 46.01 -102.79 149.14
CA GLU A 793 46.75 -103.71 148.27
C GLU A 793 45.88 -104.89 147.78
N LYS A 794 45.04 -105.46 148.66
CA LYS A 794 44.12 -106.56 148.32
C LYS A 794 43.03 -106.16 147.32
N LYS A 795 42.68 -104.88 147.20
CA LYS A 795 41.80 -104.36 146.13
C LYS A 795 42.56 -104.05 144.84
N GLN A 796 43.88 -103.85 144.91
CA GLN A 796 44.69 -103.51 143.75
C GLN A 796 45.00 -104.74 142.86
N GLU A 797 45.18 -105.93 143.45
CA GLU A 797 45.37 -107.17 142.66
C GLU A 797 44.13 -107.55 141.84
N SER A 798 42.94 -107.49 142.43
CA SER A 798 41.69 -107.88 141.73
C SER A 798 41.36 -106.96 140.55
N THR A 799 41.65 -105.66 140.67
CA THR A 799 41.45 -104.69 139.58
C THR A 799 42.50 -104.78 138.47
N SER A 800 43.69 -105.33 138.76
CA SER A 800 44.73 -105.60 137.76
C SER A 800 44.29 -106.63 136.72
N MET A 801 43.72 -107.76 137.16
CA MET A 801 43.27 -108.82 136.24
C MET A 801 42.16 -108.37 135.27
N SER A 802 41.21 -107.54 135.71
CA SER A 802 40.17 -107.01 134.82
C SER A 802 40.73 -106.09 133.73
N ARG A 803 41.77 -105.29 134.04
CA ARG A 803 42.42 -104.41 133.04
C ARG A 803 43.13 -105.23 131.95
N ALA A 804 43.82 -106.31 132.33
CA ALA A 804 44.50 -107.19 131.37
C ALA A 804 43.54 -107.86 130.37
N GLN A 805 42.30 -108.18 130.79
CA GLN A 805 41.28 -108.73 129.90
C GLN A 805 40.65 -107.68 128.97
N PHE A 806 40.58 -106.41 129.40
CA PHE A 806 40.05 -105.32 128.59
C PHE A 806 40.96 -104.99 127.40
N CYS A 807 42.28 -104.83 127.64
CA CYS A 807 43.25 -104.47 126.60
C CYS A 807 43.23 -105.45 125.42
N LYS A 808 43.32 -106.77 125.71
CA LYS A 808 43.23 -107.83 124.67
C LYS A 808 41.96 -107.79 123.83
N LYS A 809 40.88 -107.18 124.32
CA LYS A 809 39.61 -107.04 123.58
C LYS A 809 39.58 -105.75 122.74
N ALA A 810 40.24 -104.70 123.19
CA ALA A 810 40.44 -103.47 122.43
C ALA A 810 41.38 -103.68 121.23
N ASP A 811 42.51 -104.38 121.42
CA ASP A 811 43.52 -104.62 120.37
C ASP A 811 42.91 -105.32 119.14
N ILE A 812 42.11 -106.36 119.36
CA ILE A 812 41.39 -107.09 118.30
C ILE A 812 40.42 -106.17 117.53
N MET A 813 39.77 -105.24 118.21
CA MET A 813 38.80 -104.32 117.61
C MET A 813 39.49 -103.24 116.76
N VAL A 814 40.66 -102.76 117.21
CA VAL A 814 41.53 -101.86 116.43
C VAL A 814 42.06 -102.57 115.17
N GLU A 815 42.52 -103.81 115.29
CA GLU A 815 43.03 -104.57 114.13
C GLU A 815 41.93 -104.82 113.06
N GLN A 816 40.67 -105.02 113.48
CA GLN A 816 39.53 -105.14 112.58
C GLN A 816 39.20 -103.81 111.87
N LEU A 817 39.15 -102.70 112.61
CA LEU A 817 38.92 -101.36 112.03
C LEU A 817 40.03 -100.97 111.04
N GLN A 818 41.29 -101.25 111.37
CA GLN A 818 42.44 -100.94 110.51
C GLN A 818 42.39 -101.74 109.20
N LYS A 819 41.96 -103.00 109.24
CA LYS A 819 41.71 -103.81 108.03
C LYS A 819 40.57 -103.25 107.16
N GLN A 820 39.47 -102.78 107.77
CA GLN A 820 38.39 -102.11 107.05
C GLN A 820 38.87 -100.83 106.34
N ILE A 821 39.62 -99.96 107.01
CA ILE A 821 40.14 -98.72 106.42
C ILE A 821 41.07 -99.00 105.23
N ILE A 822 41.96 -99.99 105.34
CA ILE A 822 42.84 -100.40 104.23
C ILE A 822 42.03 -100.93 103.04
N GLN A 823 40.96 -101.69 103.29
CA GLN A 823 40.11 -102.24 102.23
C GLN A 823 39.27 -101.15 101.54
N GLN A 824 38.77 -100.17 102.30
CA GLN A 824 38.01 -99.04 101.77
C GLN A 824 38.90 -98.08 100.96
N ASN A 825 40.12 -97.80 101.43
CA ASN A 825 41.08 -96.99 100.69
C ASN A 825 41.47 -97.62 99.33
N LYS A 826 41.63 -98.95 99.27
CA LYS A 826 41.86 -99.66 98.00
C LYS A 826 40.68 -99.58 97.03
N ALA A 827 39.44 -99.56 97.53
CA ALA A 827 38.26 -99.35 96.69
C ALA A 827 38.24 -97.91 96.12
N ASN A 828 38.47 -96.91 96.97
CA ASN A 828 38.51 -95.50 96.58
C ASN A 828 39.65 -95.21 95.58
N GLU A 829 40.80 -95.85 95.72
CA GLU A 829 41.93 -95.72 94.79
C GLU A 829 41.63 -96.37 93.42
N ALA A 830 40.96 -97.53 93.39
CA ALA A 830 40.49 -98.14 92.15
C ALA A 830 39.44 -97.27 91.43
N GLU A 831 38.51 -96.66 92.18
CA GLU A 831 37.52 -95.73 91.63
C GLU A 831 38.16 -94.43 91.11
N LYS A 832 39.09 -93.84 91.86
CA LYS A 832 39.88 -92.68 91.42
C LYS A 832 40.63 -92.97 90.12
N ASN A 833 41.24 -94.15 89.98
CA ASN A 833 41.92 -94.56 88.75
C ASN A 833 40.94 -94.75 87.58
N LYS A 834 39.75 -95.31 87.82
CA LYS A 834 38.68 -95.43 86.83
C LYS A 834 38.16 -94.07 86.34
N LEU A 835 37.89 -93.14 87.26
CA LEU A 835 37.49 -91.77 86.95
C LEU A 835 38.60 -91.01 86.19
N THR A 836 39.88 -91.21 86.57
CA THR A 836 41.02 -90.60 85.87
C THR A 836 41.15 -91.13 84.44
N ALA A 837 40.90 -92.43 84.21
CA ALA A 837 40.84 -93.00 82.85
C ALA A 837 39.70 -92.38 82.02
N GLN A 838 38.49 -92.28 82.59
CA GLN A 838 37.34 -91.65 81.93
C GLN A 838 37.57 -90.16 81.62
N LEU A 839 38.21 -89.42 82.53
CA LEU A 839 38.58 -88.02 82.31
C LEU A 839 39.57 -87.85 81.14
N ASN A 840 40.56 -88.75 81.04
CA ASN A 840 41.55 -88.74 79.96
C ASN A 840 40.96 -89.19 78.61
N GLU A 841 39.98 -90.09 78.62
CA GLU A 841 39.22 -90.47 77.42
C GLU A 841 38.31 -89.31 76.95
N ALA A 842 37.60 -88.66 77.88
CA ALA A 842 36.79 -87.47 77.59
C ALA A 842 37.64 -86.32 77.01
N LYS A 843 38.83 -86.05 77.58
CA LYS A 843 39.78 -85.09 77.00
C LYS A 843 40.21 -85.49 75.58
N ARG A 844 40.57 -86.75 75.34
CA ARG A 844 40.90 -87.25 73.99
C ARG A 844 39.77 -87.14 72.96
N LEU A 845 38.51 -87.17 73.41
CA LEU A 845 37.34 -86.91 72.54
C LEU A 845 37.14 -85.41 72.30
N LEU A 846 37.35 -84.58 73.32
CA LEU A 846 37.29 -83.12 73.23
C LEU A 846 38.39 -82.56 72.29
N ASP A 847 39.63 -83.06 72.41
CA ASP A 847 40.75 -82.67 71.53
C ASP A 847 40.46 -83.00 70.06
N LYS A 848 39.89 -84.20 69.80
CA LYS A 848 39.45 -84.60 68.46
C LYS A 848 38.31 -83.73 67.94
N ALA A 849 37.37 -83.32 68.81
CA ALA A 849 36.30 -82.40 68.45
C ALA A 849 36.86 -81.01 68.11
N HIS A 850 37.79 -80.47 68.89
CA HIS A 850 38.47 -79.21 68.61
C HIS A 850 39.23 -79.23 67.28
N ILE A 851 40.07 -80.25 67.03
CA ILE A 851 40.82 -80.37 65.76
C ILE A 851 39.87 -80.46 64.55
N SER A 852 38.72 -81.14 64.70
CA SER A 852 37.67 -81.19 63.68
C SER A 852 36.99 -79.83 63.48
N TYR A 853 36.68 -79.13 64.58
CA TYR A 853 36.06 -77.80 64.57
C TYR A 853 36.97 -76.76 63.90
N ASP A 854 38.23 -76.67 64.32
CA ASP A 854 39.25 -75.79 63.71
C ASP A 854 39.45 -76.07 62.22
N SER A 855 39.49 -77.34 61.82
CA SER A 855 39.57 -77.76 60.42
C SER A 855 38.37 -77.27 59.61
N ASN A 856 37.18 -77.19 60.23
CA ASN A 856 35.97 -76.71 59.59
C ASN A 856 35.85 -75.18 59.64
N MET A 857 36.26 -74.51 60.72
CA MET A 857 36.39 -73.06 60.79
C MET A 857 37.35 -72.55 59.71
N LYS A 858 38.54 -73.14 59.57
CA LYS A 858 39.50 -72.78 58.50
C LYS A 858 38.98 -73.07 57.07
N LYS A 859 37.97 -73.95 56.90
CA LYS A 859 37.24 -74.11 55.63
C LYS A 859 36.11 -73.08 55.46
N ILE A 860 35.51 -72.60 56.54
CA ILE A 860 34.47 -71.55 56.54
C ILE A 860 35.12 -70.18 56.30
N GLU A 861 36.23 -69.84 56.96
CA GLU A 861 37.05 -68.65 56.70
C GLU A 861 37.47 -68.58 55.23
N ARG A 862 38.04 -69.66 54.68
CA ARG A 862 38.41 -69.75 53.25
C ARG A 862 37.21 -69.70 52.29
N LYS A 863 35.98 -69.92 52.78
CA LYS A 863 34.74 -69.71 52.00
C LYS A 863 34.24 -68.28 52.15
N LEU A 864 34.31 -67.67 53.33
CA LEU A 864 34.00 -66.26 53.58
C LEU A 864 34.93 -65.38 52.77
N GLN A 865 36.25 -65.51 52.91
CA GLN A 865 37.25 -64.75 52.13
C GLN A 865 37.04 -64.89 50.60
N LYS A 866 36.59 -66.06 50.11
CA LYS A 866 36.22 -66.22 48.70
C LYS A 866 34.91 -65.51 48.33
N ARG A 867 33.93 -65.46 49.22
CA ARG A 867 32.70 -64.65 49.06
C ARG A 867 33.00 -63.16 49.18
N ASP A 868 33.90 -62.73 50.05
CA ASP A 868 34.27 -61.33 50.23
C ASP A 868 35.05 -60.80 49.02
N ASN A 869 35.98 -61.61 48.48
CA ASN A 869 36.63 -61.32 47.20
C ASN A 869 35.62 -61.26 46.04
N LEU A 870 34.64 -62.17 46.01
CA LEU A 870 33.56 -62.15 45.01
C LEU A 870 32.62 -60.94 45.17
N ILE A 871 32.26 -60.57 46.41
CA ILE A 871 31.46 -59.39 46.73
C ILE A 871 32.22 -58.12 46.34
N THR A 872 33.54 -58.09 46.54
CA THR A 872 34.39 -56.98 46.09
C THR A 872 34.42 -56.90 44.57
N SER A 873 34.60 -58.03 43.88
CA SER A 873 34.52 -58.08 42.41
C SER A 873 33.16 -57.61 41.89
N LEU A 874 32.05 -58.09 42.47
CA LEU A 874 30.68 -57.72 42.10
C LEU A 874 30.33 -56.28 42.49
N ARG A 875 30.97 -55.70 43.52
CA ARG A 875 30.85 -54.27 43.84
C ARG A 875 31.55 -53.42 42.78
N ASN A 876 32.80 -53.75 42.45
CA ASN A 876 33.54 -53.04 41.40
C ASN A 876 32.85 -53.17 40.03
N GLU A 877 32.25 -54.32 39.74
CA GLU A 877 31.45 -54.55 38.52
C GLU A 877 30.13 -53.73 38.54
N ASN A 878 29.39 -53.72 39.65
CA ASN A 878 28.20 -52.86 39.79
C ASN A 878 28.55 -51.37 39.75
N GLU A 879 29.67 -50.95 40.32
CA GLU A 879 30.14 -49.56 40.28
C GLU A 879 30.52 -49.15 38.85
N SER A 880 31.25 -50.02 38.13
CA SER A 880 31.54 -49.84 36.70
C SER A 880 30.26 -49.76 35.85
N LEU A 881 29.31 -50.67 36.07
CA LEU A 881 28.01 -50.67 35.39
C LEU A 881 27.15 -49.45 35.77
N THR A 882 27.26 -48.95 37.01
CA THR A 882 26.56 -47.74 37.47
C THR A 882 27.18 -46.51 36.81
N GLN A 883 28.51 -46.39 36.74
CA GLN A 883 29.19 -45.33 36.00
C GLN A 883 28.87 -45.39 34.49
N GLN A 884 28.81 -46.60 33.91
CA GLN A 884 28.39 -46.78 32.51
C GLN A 884 26.92 -46.40 32.29
N SER A 885 26.03 -46.74 33.23
CA SER A 885 24.62 -46.34 33.20
C SER A 885 24.44 -44.82 33.32
N ILE A 886 25.18 -44.16 34.22
CA ILE A 886 25.24 -42.70 34.35
C ILE A 886 25.76 -42.08 33.05
N ASN A 887 26.81 -42.63 32.44
CA ASN A 887 27.34 -42.14 31.16
C ASN A 887 26.31 -42.28 30.02
N TYR A 888 25.59 -43.39 29.93
CA TYR A 888 24.50 -43.53 28.96
C TYR A 888 23.32 -42.61 29.27
N GLN A 889 22.98 -42.37 30.54
CA GLN A 889 21.91 -41.46 30.93
C GLN A 889 22.26 -39.99 30.64
N ASN A 890 23.52 -39.60 30.84
CA ASN A 890 24.05 -38.30 30.43
C ASN A 890 24.04 -38.14 28.90
N GLN A 891 24.43 -39.18 28.15
CA GLN A 891 24.33 -39.19 26.68
C GLN A 891 22.88 -39.11 26.20
N LEU A 892 21.94 -39.82 26.84
CA LEU A 892 20.51 -39.69 26.56
C LEU A 892 20.01 -38.28 26.86
N SER A 893 20.41 -37.67 27.98
CA SER A 893 20.01 -36.30 28.32
C SER A 893 20.57 -35.27 27.34
N GLN A 894 21.79 -35.49 26.83
CA GLN A 894 22.39 -34.64 25.80
C GLN A 894 21.69 -34.80 24.45
N GLN A 895 21.39 -36.04 24.05
CA GLN A 895 20.61 -36.32 22.83
C GLN A 895 19.17 -35.80 22.94
N GLN A 896 18.55 -35.87 24.12
CA GLN A 896 17.23 -35.30 24.37
C GLN A 896 17.25 -33.77 24.21
N SER A 897 18.24 -33.07 24.81
CA SER A 897 18.43 -31.63 24.60
C SER A 897 18.60 -31.28 23.12
N GLN A 898 19.39 -32.06 22.38
CA GLN A 898 19.57 -31.86 20.94
C GLN A 898 18.28 -32.13 20.14
N VAL A 899 17.50 -33.16 20.49
CA VAL A 899 16.19 -33.44 19.88
C VAL A 899 15.17 -32.35 20.21
N ASP A 900 15.22 -31.75 21.39
CA ASP A 900 14.34 -30.65 21.77
C ASP A 900 14.73 -29.33 21.07
N GLU A 901 16.03 -29.03 20.96
CA GLU A 901 16.56 -27.94 20.12
C GLU A 901 16.20 -28.13 18.63
N GLU A 902 16.31 -29.34 18.08
CA GLU A 902 15.90 -29.68 16.72
C GLU A 902 14.37 -29.63 16.53
N ASN A 903 13.59 -29.96 17.57
CA ASN A 903 12.13 -29.82 17.56
C ASN A 903 11.70 -28.35 17.57
N ASP A 904 12.35 -27.48 18.34
CA ASP A 904 12.09 -26.04 18.33
C ASP A 904 12.56 -25.39 17.02
N ALA A 905 13.69 -25.83 16.46
CA ALA A 905 14.11 -25.45 15.11
C ALA A 905 13.08 -25.90 14.04
N MET A 906 12.57 -27.13 14.13
CA MET A 906 11.47 -27.61 13.27
C MET A 906 10.17 -26.85 13.51
N SER A 907 9.85 -26.45 14.74
CA SER A 907 8.64 -25.68 15.09
C SER A 907 8.71 -24.26 14.49
N SER A 908 9.88 -23.63 14.60
CA SER A 908 10.22 -22.37 13.92
C SER A 908 10.10 -22.51 12.40
N LEU A 909 10.72 -23.53 11.79
CA LEU A 909 10.66 -23.75 10.34
C LEU A 909 9.24 -24.08 9.85
N ARG A 910 8.45 -24.87 10.60
CA ARG A 910 7.03 -25.14 10.30
C ARG A 910 6.19 -23.86 10.38
N THR A 911 6.48 -22.98 11.33
CA THR A 911 5.83 -21.67 11.47
C THR A 911 6.22 -20.72 10.33
N GLN A 912 7.50 -20.69 9.94
CA GLN A 912 7.97 -19.95 8.76
C GLN A 912 7.33 -20.47 7.47
N LEU A 913 7.26 -21.80 7.28
CA LEU A 913 6.59 -22.43 6.14
C LEU A 913 5.08 -22.12 6.12
N ARG A 914 4.38 -22.13 7.26
CA ARG A 914 2.98 -21.73 7.35
C ARG A 914 2.77 -20.26 6.99
N THR A 915 3.60 -19.35 7.51
CA THR A 915 3.49 -17.92 7.16
C THR A 915 3.89 -17.63 5.71
N MET A 916 4.82 -18.39 5.12
CA MET A 916 5.12 -18.36 3.69
C MET A 916 3.94 -18.86 2.86
N ALA A 917 3.34 -19.99 3.22
CA ALA A 917 2.16 -20.53 2.54
C ALA A 917 0.97 -19.56 2.60
N GLU A 918 0.72 -18.94 3.75
CA GLU A 918 -0.28 -17.87 3.89
C GLU A 918 0.03 -16.64 3.03
N LYS A 919 1.29 -16.19 2.96
CA LYS A 919 1.70 -15.07 2.09
C LYS A 919 1.51 -15.43 0.61
N LEU A 920 1.80 -16.67 0.22
CA LEU A 920 1.65 -17.18 -1.14
C LEU A 920 0.17 -17.34 -1.51
N GLN A 921 -0.67 -17.83 -0.60
CA GLN A 921 -2.14 -17.82 -0.75
C GLN A 921 -2.67 -16.40 -0.92
N LYS A 922 -2.31 -15.46 -0.04
CA LYS A 922 -2.72 -14.04 -0.13
C LYS A 922 -2.24 -13.39 -1.44
N MET A 923 -1.05 -13.73 -1.95
CA MET A 923 -0.60 -13.33 -3.29
C MET A 923 -1.44 -13.97 -4.41
N THR A 924 -1.90 -15.20 -4.24
CA THR A 924 -2.72 -15.92 -5.23
C THR A 924 -4.12 -15.33 -5.31
N GLU A 925 -4.74 -15.04 -4.15
CA GLU A 925 -6.00 -14.29 -4.02
C GLU A 925 -5.88 -12.89 -4.63
N HIS A 926 -4.79 -12.16 -4.35
CA HIS A 926 -4.52 -10.88 -5.00
C HIS A 926 -4.32 -11.01 -6.52
N LYS A 927 -3.62 -12.03 -7.00
CA LYS A 927 -3.42 -12.30 -8.43
C LYS A 927 -4.75 -12.62 -9.14
N GLN A 928 -5.63 -13.38 -8.49
CA GLN A 928 -6.99 -13.64 -8.99
C GLN A 928 -7.82 -12.36 -9.03
N HIS A 929 -7.83 -11.56 -7.95
CA HIS A 929 -8.52 -10.28 -7.90
C HIS A 929 -7.98 -9.26 -8.93
N TYR A 930 -6.67 -9.21 -9.17
CA TYR A 930 -6.11 -8.38 -10.24
C TYR A 930 -6.45 -8.91 -11.63
N LYS A 931 -6.48 -10.23 -11.85
CA LYS A 931 -6.97 -10.83 -13.11
C LYS A 931 -8.43 -10.50 -13.36
N GLN A 932 -9.29 -10.62 -12.34
CA GLN A 932 -10.69 -10.22 -12.42
C GLN A 932 -10.82 -8.73 -12.77
N ARG A 933 -10.12 -7.84 -12.06
CA ARG A 933 -10.13 -6.40 -12.35
C ARG A 933 -9.54 -6.04 -13.71
N LEU A 934 -8.66 -6.86 -14.27
CA LEU A 934 -8.19 -6.72 -15.65
C LEU A 934 -9.31 -7.08 -16.63
N MET A 935 -9.99 -8.22 -16.43
CA MET A 935 -11.13 -8.63 -17.26
C MET A 935 -12.33 -7.65 -17.16
N GLU A 936 -12.57 -7.05 -15.99
CA GLU A 936 -13.53 -5.94 -15.80
C GLU A 936 -13.10 -4.67 -16.56
N ALA A 937 -11.80 -4.35 -16.59
CA ALA A 937 -11.28 -3.23 -17.36
C ALA A 937 -11.30 -3.49 -18.87
N ASP A 938 -11.03 -4.71 -19.32
CA ASP A 938 -11.08 -5.11 -20.73
C ASP A 938 -12.52 -5.16 -21.26
N THR A 939 -13.47 -5.69 -20.48
CA THR A 939 -14.90 -5.64 -20.84
C THR A 939 -15.45 -4.21 -20.84
N ALA A 940 -15.05 -3.36 -19.89
CA ALA A 940 -15.36 -1.93 -19.93
C ALA A 940 -14.72 -1.23 -21.16
N LYS A 941 -13.48 -1.57 -21.50
CA LYS A 941 -12.78 -1.06 -22.71
C LYS A 941 -13.48 -1.50 -23.99
N ILE A 942 -13.95 -2.74 -24.07
CA ILE A 942 -14.73 -3.26 -25.21
C ILE A 942 -16.07 -2.53 -25.31
N SER A 943 -16.77 -2.28 -24.19
CA SER A 943 -17.98 -1.44 -24.19
C SER A 943 -17.67 -0.05 -24.75
N ILE A 944 -16.68 0.64 -24.20
CA ILE A 944 -16.29 1.99 -24.65
C ILE A 944 -15.85 2.00 -26.12
N LEU A 945 -15.19 0.95 -26.62
CA LEU A 945 -14.88 0.82 -28.04
C LEU A 945 -16.12 0.65 -28.92
N ASN A 946 -17.11 -0.11 -28.46
CA ASN A 946 -18.38 -0.26 -29.17
C ASN A 946 -19.20 1.05 -29.13
N ASP A 947 -19.24 1.73 -27.99
CA ASP A 947 -19.91 3.03 -27.80
C ASP A 947 -19.25 4.14 -28.63
N LEU A 948 -17.91 4.11 -28.77
CA LEU A 948 -17.17 4.98 -29.69
C LEU A 948 -17.39 4.59 -31.16
N LYS A 949 -17.50 3.30 -31.49
CA LYS A 949 -17.76 2.83 -32.85
C LYS A 949 -19.15 3.24 -33.32
N THR A 950 -20.20 3.03 -32.51
CA THR A 950 -21.56 3.47 -32.85
C THR A 950 -21.67 4.99 -32.90
N ARG A 951 -21.04 5.73 -31.98
CA ARG A 951 -20.98 7.21 -32.07
C ARG A 951 -20.22 7.70 -33.30
N ASN A 952 -19.20 6.96 -33.77
CA ASN A 952 -18.48 7.27 -35.00
C ASN A 952 -19.29 6.90 -36.27
N GLU A 953 -20.08 5.83 -36.23
CA GLU A 953 -21.02 5.45 -37.28
C GLU A 953 -22.16 6.50 -37.39
N ASP A 954 -22.72 6.96 -36.27
CA ASP A 954 -23.67 8.07 -36.21
C ASP A 954 -23.08 9.40 -36.69
N LEU A 955 -21.83 9.72 -36.34
CA LEU A 955 -21.13 10.92 -36.82
C LEU A 955 -20.85 10.82 -38.32
N SER A 956 -20.36 9.68 -38.80
CA SER A 956 -20.11 9.43 -40.22
C SER A 956 -21.40 9.55 -41.03
N LYS A 957 -22.51 8.98 -40.53
CA LYS A 957 -23.85 9.13 -41.13
C LYS A 957 -24.30 10.59 -41.17
N LYS A 958 -24.16 11.34 -40.07
CA LYS A 958 -24.47 12.79 -40.05
C LYS A 958 -23.60 13.59 -40.99
N TYR A 959 -22.32 13.24 -41.14
CA TYR A 959 -21.45 13.87 -42.13
C TYR A 959 -21.86 13.53 -43.56
N ALA A 960 -22.27 12.30 -43.85
CA ALA A 960 -22.83 11.94 -45.16
C ALA A 960 -24.16 12.67 -45.46
N GLU A 961 -25.06 12.76 -44.49
CA GLU A 961 -26.30 13.57 -44.57
C GLU A 961 -26.00 15.08 -44.77
N THR A 962 -24.94 15.59 -44.14
CA THR A 962 -24.50 16.99 -44.32
C THR A 962 -23.82 17.21 -45.67
N ILE A 963 -23.00 16.26 -46.13
CA ILE A 963 -22.33 16.31 -47.44
C ILE A 963 -23.37 16.29 -48.56
N THR A 964 -24.30 15.32 -48.55
CA THR A 964 -25.37 15.24 -49.55
C THR A 964 -26.27 16.46 -49.55
N LYS A 965 -26.56 17.07 -48.39
CA LYS A 965 -27.26 18.36 -48.31
C LYS A 965 -26.45 19.51 -48.91
N MET A 966 -25.15 19.60 -48.60
CA MET A 966 -24.27 20.60 -49.21
C MET A 966 -24.12 20.38 -50.72
N GLU A 967 -24.07 19.14 -51.21
CA GLU A 967 -24.00 18.80 -52.62
C GLU A 967 -25.27 19.20 -53.38
N THR A 968 -26.46 19.05 -52.78
CA THR A 968 -27.71 19.58 -53.36
C THR A 968 -27.75 21.10 -53.34
N GLU A 969 -27.31 21.76 -52.26
CA GLU A 969 -27.19 23.23 -52.22
C GLU A 969 -26.17 23.76 -53.24
N LEU A 970 -25.08 23.02 -53.49
CA LEU A 970 -24.07 23.33 -54.51
C LEU A 970 -24.60 23.07 -55.94
N ALA A 971 -25.52 22.11 -56.12
CA ALA A 971 -26.21 21.89 -57.39
C ALA A 971 -27.22 23.02 -57.68
N GLU A 972 -28.07 23.36 -56.71
CA GLU A 972 -29.05 24.46 -56.81
C GLU A 972 -28.38 25.81 -57.06
N THR A 973 -27.27 26.12 -56.37
CA THR A 973 -26.50 27.35 -56.59
C THR A 973 -25.78 27.36 -57.94
N ARG A 974 -25.30 26.21 -58.45
CA ARG A 974 -24.77 26.09 -59.82
C ARG A 974 -25.85 26.31 -60.87
N GLU A 975 -27.05 25.77 -60.69
CA GLU A 975 -28.18 25.99 -61.60
C GLU A 975 -28.63 27.46 -61.57
N SER A 976 -28.73 28.06 -60.38
CA SER A 976 -29.02 29.49 -60.22
C SER A 976 -27.96 30.37 -60.90
N LEU A 977 -26.67 30.04 -60.75
CA LEU A 977 -25.57 30.76 -61.38
C LEU A 977 -25.56 30.59 -62.92
N ALA A 978 -25.86 29.41 -63.44
CA ALA A 978 -26.00 29.18 -64.88
C ALA A 978 -27.19 29.96 -65.47
N ASN A 979 -28.32 30.01 -64.76
CA ASN A 979 -29.47 30.83 -65.15
C ASN A 979 -29.12 32.34 -65.11
N ALA A 980 -28.44 32.82 -64.08
CA ALA A 980 -27.98 34.21 -63.98
C ALA A 980 -26.95 34.57 -65.07
N GLN A 981 -26.03 33.66 -65.43
CA GLN A 981 -25.12 33.84 -66.56
C GLN A 981 -25.88 33.96 -67.88
N LYS A 982 -26.90 33.12 -68.10
CA LYS A 982 -27.76 33.20 -69.28
C LYS A 982 -28.55 34.51 -69.33
N GLU A 983 -29.11 34.99 -68.21
CA GLU A 983 -29.75 36.31 -68.15
C GLU A 983 -28.75 37.44 -68.49
N ILE A 984 -27.51 37.36 -67.99
CA ILE A 984 -26.44 38.31 -68.33
C ILE A 984 -26.14 38.29 -69.84
N GLU A 985 -26.07 37.11 -70.49
CA GLU A 985 -25.90 37.01 -71.94
C GLU A 985 -27.09 37.60 -72.71
N GLU A 986 -28.33 37.34 -72.28
CA GLU A 986 -29.54 37.93 -72.87
C GLU A 986 -29.57 39.47 -72.71
N PHE A 987 -29.13 40.00 -71.56
CA PHE A 987 -28.97 41.44 -71.35
C PHE A 987 -27.82 42.04 -72.16
N GLU A 988 -26.69 41.34 -72.32
CA GLU A 988 -25.54 41.78 -73.12
C GLU A 988 -25.89 41.83 -74.61
N GLN A 989 -26.63 40.85 -75.13
CA GLN A 989 -27.20 40.89 -76.48
C GLN A 989 -28.15 42.08 -76.66
N LYS A 990 -29.11 42.26 -75.74
CA LYS A 990 -30.08 43.36 -75.77
C LYS A 990 -29.42 44.74 -75.67
N LYS A 991 -28.33 44.86 -74.90
CA LYS A 991 -27.45 46.03 -74.82
C LYS A 991 -26.76 46.31 -76.16
N GLN A 992 -26.24 45.29 -76.85
CA GLN A 992 -25.68 45.44 -78.19
C GLN A 992 -26.74 45.86 -79.22
N GLU A 993 -27.95 45.28 -79.19
CA GLU A 993 -29.07 45.70 -80.03
C GLU A 993 -29.45 47.17 -79.81
N LEU A 994 -29.56 47.60 -78.55
CA LEU A 994 -29.86 48.99 -78.18
C LEU A 994 -28.74 49.95 -78.61
N VAL A 995 -27.47 49.57 -78.52
CA VAL A 995 -26.34 50.36 -79.05
C VAL A 995 -26.42 50.48 -80.56
N LEU A 996 -26.72 49.41 -81.29
CA LEU A 996 -26.91 49.42 -82.75
C LEU A 996 -28.15 50.25 -83.16
N ALA A 997 -29.23 50.19 -82.40
CA ALA A 997 -30.43 51.02 -82.60
C ALA A 997 -30.13 52.51 -82.36
N ASN A 998 -29.41 52.85 -81.29
CA ASN A 998 -28.99 54.22 -80.96
C ASN A 998 -28.03 54.78 -82.03
N ALA A 999 -27.10 53.95 -82.55
CA ALA A 999 -26.25 54.31 -83.68
C ALA A 999 -27.05 54.60 -84.96
N LYS A 1000 -28.04 53.75 -85.29
CA LYS A 1000 -28.98 53.98 -86.42
C LYS A 1000 -29.79 55.25 -86.23
N LEU A 1001 -30.28 55.53 -85.03
CA LEU A 1001 -31.01 56.77 -84.70
C LEU A 1001 -30.13 58.02 -84.87
N LYS A 1002 -28.90 58.03 -84.35
CA LYS A 1002 -27.95 59.13 -84.54
C LYS A 1002 -27.55 59.35 -86.01
N LEU A 1003 -27.50 58.29 -86.81
CA LEU A 1003 -27.26 58.40 -88.26
C LEU A 1003 -28.50 58.95 -89.00
N SER A 1004 -29.70 58.57 -88.57
CA SER A 1004 -30.96 59.16 -89.03
C SER A 1004 -31.04 60.65 -88.67
N GLU A 1005 -30.72 61.03 -87.43
CA GLU A 1005 -30.67 62.39 -86.91
C GLU A 1005 -29.67 63.27 -87.68
N ARG A 1006 -28.47 62.75 -87.99
CA ARG A 1006 -27.51 63.43 -88.89
C ARG A 1006 -28.07 63.59 -90.30
N THR A 1007 -28.86 62.63 -90.77
CA THR A 1007 -29.49 62.68 -92.11
C THR A 1007 -30.65 63.68 -92.15
N THR A 1008 -31.45 63.80 -91.10
CA THR A 1008 -32.55 64.76 -91.01
C THR A 1008 -32.05 66.18 -90.76
N THR A 1009 -31.01 66.37 -89.94
CA THR A 1009 -30.37 67.67 -89.75
C THR A 1009 -29.68 68.16 -91.03
N LEU A 1010 -28.97 67.30 -91.78
CA LEU A 1010 -28.44 67.66 -93.11
C LEU A 1010 -29.55 68.03 -94.10
N LYS A 1011 -30.69 67.32 -94.10
CA LYS A 1011 -31.85 67.67 -94.93
C LYS A 1011 -32.52 68.98 -94.48
N LEU A 1012 -32.58 69.26 -93.18
CA LEU A 1012 -33.11 70.50 -92.63
C LEU A 1012 -32.24 71.69 -93.03
N ASN A 1013 -30.91 71.57 -92.91
CA ASN A 1013 -29.97 72.60 -93.33
C ASN A 1013 -30.06 72.84 -94.85
N ALA A 1014 -30.12 71.78 -95.67
CA ALA A 1014 -30.30 71.90 -97.11
C ALA A 1014 -31.65 72.57 -97.49
N ALA A 1015 -32.73 72.29 -96.74
CA ALA A 1015 -34.02 72.93 -96.92
C ALA A 1015 -34.00 74.41 -96.46
N GLN A 1016 -33.28 74.74 -95.39
CA GLN A 1016 -33.06 76.12 -94.94
C GLN A 1016 -32.22 76.92 -95.95
N GLU A 1017 -31.17 76.32 -96.52
CA GLU A 1017 -30.41 76.94 -97.61
C GLU A 1017 -31.25 77.14 -98.88
N ALA A 1018 -32.11 76.18 -99.22
CA ALA A 1018 -33.01 76.30 -100.36
C ALA A 1018 -34.04 77.42 -100.13
N LEU A 1019 -34.64 77.48 -98.94
CA LEU A 1019 -35.58 78.53 -98.54
C LEU A 1019 -34.90 79.90 -98.42
N GLN A 1020 -33.64 79.98 -97.99
CA GLN A 1020 -32.88 81.22 -97.97
C GLN A 1020 -32.49 81.69 -99.38
N ARG A 1021 -32.17 80.75 -100.30
CA ARG A 1021 -32.00 81.05 -101.73
C ARG A 1021 -33.31 81.48 -102.40
N GLU A 1022 -34.43 80.89 -102.01
CA GLU A 1022 -35.76 81.30 -102.48
C GLU A 1022 -36.15 82.67 -101.94
N ARG A 1023 -35.84 82.98 -100.66
CA ARG A 1023 -36.00 84.32 -100.08
C ARG A 1023 -35.19 85.37 -100.82
N THR A 1024 -33.89 85.17 -101.05
CA THR A 1024 -33.08 86.16 -101.79
C THR A 1024 -33.51 86.29 -103.25
N ALA A 1025 -33.98 85.21 -103.89
CA ALA A 1025 -34.60 85.28 -105.21
C ALA A 1025 -35.96 86.01 -105.20
N TYR A 1026 -36.76 85.85 -104.15
CA TYR A 1026 -38.04 86.55 -103.97
C TYR A 1026 -37.82 88.03 -103.64
N GLU A 1027 -36.83 88.37 -102.81
CA GLU A 1027 -36.39 89.74 -102.51
C GLU A 1027 -35.86 90.43 -103.77
N ALA A 1028 -35.05 89.74 -104.59
CA ALA A 1028 -34.60 90.26 -105.89
C ALA A 1028 -35.77 90.48 -106.87
N ARG A 1029 -36.74 89.54 -106.93
CA ARG A 1029 -37.97 89.70 -107.71
C ARG A 1029 -38.84 90.84 -107.19
N SER A 1030 -38.99 90.96 -105.88
CA SER A 1030 -39.77 91.99 -105.20
C SER A 1030 -39.16 93.37 -105.40
N SER A 1031 -37.83 93.52 -105.28
CA SER A 1031 -37.12 94.76 -105.57
C SER A 1031 -37.18 95.14 -107.05
N SER A 1032 -37.07 94.16 -107.96
CA SER A 1032 -37.27 94.36 -109.41
C SER A 1032 -38.70 94.82 -109.72
N LEU A 1033 -39.69 94.17 -109.13
CA LEU A 1033 -41.11 94.46 -109.33
C LEU A 1033 -41.52 95.76 -108.62
N ALA A 1034 -40.87 96.15 -107.52
CA ALA A 1034 -41.02 97.45 -106.88
C ALA A 1034 -40.38 98.58 -107.71
N LEU A 1035 -39.25 98.34 -108.39
CA LEU A 1035 -38.69 99.27 -109.37
C LEU A 1035 -39.63 99.44 -110.58
N ALA A 1036 -40.17 98.34 -111.11
CA ALA A 1036 -41.14 98.38 -112.21
C ALA A 1036 -42.47 99.04 -111.80
N LEU A 1037 -42.98 98.74 -110.60
CA LEU A 1037 -44.17 99.38 -110.04
C LEU A 1037 -43.91 100.85 -109.69
N LYS A 1038 -42.69 101.24 -109.28
CA LYS A 1038 -42.35 102.65 -109.07
C LYS A 1038 -42.33 103.41 -110.40
N ALA A 1039 -41.64 102.89 -111.43
CA ALA A 1039 -41.67 103.49 -112.76
C ALA A 1039 -43.11 103.58 -113.33
N LYS A 1040 -43.95 102.58 -113.05
CA LYS A 1040 -45.38 102.60 -113.40
C LYS A 1040 -46.21 103.55 -112.52
N SER A 1041 -45.86 103.70 -111.25
CA SER A 1041 -46.50 104.63 -110.30
C SER A 1041 -46.17 106.07 -110.64
N ASP A 1042 -44.92 106.39 -110.96
CA ASP A 1042 -44.50 107.74 -111.36
C ASP A 1042 -45.21 108.16 -112.66
N ALA A 1043 -45.49 107.20 -113.56
CA ALA A 1043 -46.34 107.40 -114.74
C ALA A 1043 -47.85 107.48 -114.43
N ILE A 1044 -48.36 106.68 -113.48
CA ILE A 1044 -49.78 106.67 -113.10
C ILE A 1044 -50.15 107.90 -112.27
N VAL A 1045 -49.30 108.39 -111.37
CA VAL A 1045 -49.52 109.61 -110.57
C VAL A 1045 -49.71 110.82 -111.50
N ALA A 1046 -48.94 110.90 -112.58
CA ALA A 1046 -49.09 111.92 -113.62
C ALA A 1046 -50.44 111.86 -114.38
N SER A 1047 -51.13 110.71 -114.38
CA SER A 1047 -52.49 110.55 -114.94
C SER A 1047 -53.61 110.47 -113.89
N GLY A 1048 -53.25 110.26 -112.62
CA GLY A 1048 -54.18 109.98 -111.51
C GLY A 1048 -54.76 111.26 -110.92
N GLN A 1049 -53.96 112.31 -110.83
CA GLN A 1049 -54.38 113.64 -110.35
C GLN A 1049 -55.51 114.27 -111.22
N GLU A 1050 -55.72 113.77 -112.43
CA GLU A 1050 -56.80 114.19 -113.34
C GLU A 1050 -58.05 113.29 -113.26
N ASN A 1051 -57.95 112.10 -112.65
CA ASN A 1051 -59.03 111.09 -112.59
C ASN A 1051 -59.59 110.81 -111.18
N GLU A 1052 -58.85 111.15 -110.12
CA GLU A 1052 -59.26 110.94 -108.72
C GLU A 1052 -60.58 111.68 -108.38
N GLY A 1053 -60.79 112.86 -108.98
CA GLY A 1053 -62.05 113.62 -108.86
C GLY A 1053 -63.26 113.02 -109.59
N LEU A 1054 -63.06 112.06 -110.51
CA LEU A 1054 -64.16 111.40 -111.22
C LEU A 1054 -64.61 110.11 -110.52
N ILE A 1055 -63.69 109.36 -109.91
CA ILE A 1055 -63.99 108.06 -109.29
C ILE A 1055 -64.81 108.21 -108.00
N LEU A 1056 -64.52 109.21 -107.16
CA LEU A 1056 -65.30 109.49 -105.95
C LEU A 1056 -66.76 109.86 -106.27
N ASN A 1057 -67.00 110.60 -107.35
CA ASN A 1057 -68.34 110.94 -107.83
C ASN A 1057 -69.09 109.73 -108.44
N LEU A 1058 -68.37 108.74 -108.97
CA LEU A 1058 -68.99 107.53 -109.52
C LEU A 1058 -69.39 106.54 -108.40
N LEU A 1059 -68.54 106.38 -107.37
CA LEU A 1059 -68.80 105.43 -106.28
C LEU A 1059 -69.99 105.88 -105.40
N ALA A 1060 -70.08 107.18 -105.10
CA ALA A 1060 -71.22 107.76 -104.41
C ALA A 1060 -72.54 107.56 -105.18
N LYS A 1061 -72.48 107.55 -106.52
CA LYS A 1061 -73.64 107.38 -107.38
C LYS A 1061 -74.15 105.93 -107.41
N ILE A 1062 -73.25 104.95 -107.49
CA ILE A 1062 -73.62 103.51 -107.53
C ILE A 1062 -74.28 103.05 -106.21
N MET A 1063 -73.81 103.56 -105.06
CA MET A 1063 -74.42 103.26 -103.75
C MET A 1063 -75.88 103.75 -103.65
N ILE A 1064 -76.19 104.88 -104.31
CA ILE A 1064 -77.54 105.46 -104.34
C ILE A 1064 -78.42 104.75 -105.39
N GLU A 1065 -77.90 104.40 -106.57
CA GLU A 1065 -78.73 103.90 -107.68
C GLU A 1065 -79.03 102.38 -107.65
N GLU A 1066 -78.25 101.54 -106.97
CA GLU A 1066 -78.48 100.07 -106.89
C GLU A 1066 -78.94 99.57 -105.50
N PHE A 1067 -78.65 100.30 -104.41
CA PHE A 1067 -78.87 99.81 -103.04
C PHE A 1067 -79.74 100.71 -102.16
N ASP A 1068 -80.17 101.87 -102.66
CA ASP A 1068 -81.09 102.82 -101.99
C ASP A 1068 -80.67 103.21 -100.55
N VAL A 1069 -79.36 103.22 -100.30
CA VAL A 1069 -78.72 103.56 -99.02
C VAL A 1069 -77.79 104.76 -99.22
N THR A 1070 -78.08 105.86 -98.54
CA THR A 1070 -77.20 107.04 -98.46
C THR A 1070 -76.18 106.88 -97.31
N PRO A 1071 -74.88 106.67 -97.59
CA PRO A 1071 -73.89 106.44 -96.55
C PRO A 1071 -73.44 107.76 -95.90
N GLU A 1072 -74.12 108.18 -94.83
CA GLU A 1072 -73.76 109.43 -94.12
C GLU A 1072 -72.43 109.33 -93.32
N ASN A 1073 -71.89 108.14 -93.06
CA ASN A 1073 -70.55 107.93 -92.49
C ASN A 1073 -69.85 106.69 -93.09
N GLY A 1074 -68.52 106.74 -93.17
CA GLY A 1074 -67.70 105.80 -93.98
C GLY A 1074 -67.24 104.51 -93.30
N ASP A 1075 -67.81 104.10 -92.16
CA ASP A 1075 -67.31 102.95 -91.38
C ASP A 1075 -68.06 101.62 -91.62
N ASP A 1076 -69.31 101.64 -92.10
CA ASP A 1076 -70.14 100.42 -92.23
C ASP A 1076 -69.64 99.41 -93.27
N ILE A 1077 -68.75 99.81 -94.19
CA ILE A 1077 -68.12 98.92 -95.19
C ILE A 1077 -67.34 97.78 -94.51
N LYS A 1078 -66.89 97.95 -93.26
CA LYS A 1078 -66.17 96.90 -92.51
C LYS A 1078 -67.09 95.80 -91.98
N LEU A 1079 -68.36 96.09 -91.72
CA LEU A 1079 -69.29 95.12 -91.11
C LEU A 1079 -69.63 94.00 -92.10
N LEU A 1080 -69.85 94.36 -93.37
CA LEU A 1080 -70.12 93.45 -94.49
C LEU A 1080 -68.99 92.47 -94.82
N MET A 1081 -67.77 92.69 -94.34
CA MET A 1081 -66.68 91.71 -94.49
C MET A 1081 -66.76 90.59 -93.45
N HIS A 1082 -67.35 90.84 -92.27
CA HIS A 1082 -67.31 89.92 -91.13
C HIS A 1082 -68.26 88.71 -91.32
N GLU A 1083 -69.40 88.91 -91.99
CA GLU A 1083 -70.37 87.84 -92.28
C GLU A 1083 -69.84 86.79 -93.29
N VAL A 1084 -68.75 87.09 -94.01
CA VAL A 1084 -68.11 86.18 -94.95
C VAL A 1084 -67.16 85.19 -94.25
N GLU A 1085 -66.62 85.54 -93.08
CA GLU A 1085 -65.70 84.67 -92.32
C GLU A 1085 -66.44 83.57 -91.54
N ASP A 1086 -67.59 83.86 -90.91
CA ASP A 1086 -68.39 82.89 -90.14
C ASP A 1086 -68.88 81.69 -90.99
N ALA A 1087 -69.01 81.88 -92.31
CA ALA A 1087 -69.38 80.83 -93.26
C ALA A 1087 -68.30 79.75 -93.46
N LEU A 1088 -67.04 80.00 -93.08
CA LEU A 1088 -65.89 79.11 -93.33
C LEU A 1088 -65.51 78.21 -92.15
N GLU A 1089 -65.90 78.55 -90.92
CA GLU A 1089 -65.49 77.83 -89.71
C GLU A 1089 -66.17 76.45 -89.57
N ASN A 1090 -67.46 76.38 -89.94
CA ASN A 1090 -68.41 75.29 -89.67
C ASN A 1090 -68.21 73.98 -90.49
N ARG A 1091 -66.96 73.55 -90.78
CA ARG A 1091 -66.67 72.37 -91.63
C ARG A 1091 -65.50 71.44 -91.21
N LYS A 1092 -64.87 71.63 -90.06
CA LYS A 1092 -63.55 70.99 -89.76
C LYS A 1092 -63.56 69.66 -88.99
N ASP A 1093 -64.42 69.48 -87.99
CA ASP A 1093 -64.03 68.64 -86.83
C ASP A 1093 -64.18 67.11 -87.01
N GLU A 1094 -65.25 66.60 -87.64
CA GLU A 1094 -65.47 65.14 -87.72
C GLU A 1094 -64.39 64.39 -88.52
N ARG A 1095 -63.74 65.05 -89.50
CA ARG A 1095 -62.76 64.39 -90.37
C ARG A 1095 -61.39 64.19 -89.72
N PHE A 1096 -61.00 65.04 -88.76
CA PHE A 1096 -59.69 64.93 -88.10
C PHE A 1096 -59.62 63.71 -87.17
N ALA A 1097 -60.63 63.50 -86.33
CA ALA A 1097 -60.66 62.39 -85.37
C ALA A 1097 -60.54 61.01 -86.05
N ILE A 1098 -61.21 60.82 -87.18
CA ILE A 1098 -61.16 59.57 -87.96
C ILE A 1098 -59.76 59.35 -88.56
N CYS A 1099 -59.12 60.41 -89.09
CA CYS A 1099 -57.78 60.31 -89.64
C CYS A 1099 -56.73 59.94 -88.59
N ASP A 1100 -56.78 60.53 -87.38
CA ASP A 1100 -55.78 60.27 -86.35
C ASP A 1100 -55.97 58.92 -85.66
N ALA A 1101 -57.21 58.45 -85.48
CA ALA A 1101 -57.48 57.08 -85.06
C ALA A 1101 -56.89 56.03 -86.04
N LEU A 1102 -56.99 56.29 -87.35
CA LEU A 1102 -56.40 55.43 -88.38
C LEU A 1102 -54.87 55.49 -88.42
N LYS A 1103 -54.25 56.66 -88.19
CA LYS A 1103 -52.80 56.79 -88.01
C LYS A 1103 -52.33 55.98 -86.81
N LEU A 1104 -52.97 56.15 -85.65
CA LEU A 1104 -52.59 55.49 -84.40
C LEU A 1104 -52.64 53.95 -84.53
N ARG A 1105 -53.71 53.43 -85.14
CA ARG A 1105 -53.87 51.98 -85.41
C ARG A 1105 -52.78 51.44 -86.34
N ARG A 1106 -52.35 52.23 -87.34
CA ARG A 1106 -51.25 51.87 -88.26
C ARG A 1106 -49.87 51.93 -87.59
N ILE A 1107 -49.63 52.90 -86.70
CA ILE A 1107 -48.39 53.02 -85.92
C ILE A 1107 -48.23 51.82 -84.96
N LEU A 1108 -49.30 51.48 -84.25
CA LEU A 1108 -49.34 50.36 -83.30
C LEU A 1108 -49.48 48.97 -83.98
N ARG A 1109 -49.54 48.91 -85.32
CA ARG A 1109 -49.67 47.69 -86.15
C ARG A 1109 -50.87 46.78 -85.80
N LEU A 1110 -51.92 47.34 -85.23
CA LEU A 1110 -53.06 46.59 -84.70
C LEU A 1110 -53.92 46.00 -85.82
N HIS A 1111 -54.44 44.79 -85.62
CA HIS A 1111 -55.34 44.16 -86.56
C HIS A 1111 -56.66 44.95 -86.63
N SER A 1112 -57.29 44.97 -87.80
CA SER A 1112 -58.61 45.58 -88.05
C SER A 1112 -59.73 45.13 -87.08
N LYS A 1113 -59.57 43.98 -86.40
CA LYS A 1113 -60.53 43.42 -85.43
C LYS A 1113 -60.25 43.85 -83.97
N GLU A 1114 -59.08 44.41 -83.67
CA GLU A 1114 -58.66 44.73 -82.31
C GLU A 1114 -59.11 46.15 -81.90
N SER A 1115 -59.76 46.25 -80.75
CA SER A 1115 -60.27 47.51 -80.21
C SER A 1115 -59.13 48.34 -79.62
N LEU A 1116 -58.94 49.55 -80.14
CA LEU A 1116 -58.00 50.54 -79.57
C LEU A 1116 -58.33 50.81 -78.08
N ILE A 1117 -59.61 50.81 -77.71
CA ILE A 1117 -60.08 51.07 -76.34
C ILE A 1117 -59.57 49.98 -75.39
N ASP A 1118 -59.61 48.71 -75.79
CA ASP A 1118 -59.24 47.62 -74.89
C ASP A 1118 -57.72 47.46 -74.74
N ILE A 1119 -56.96 47.93 -75.73
CA ILE A 1119 -55.50 48.10 -75.66
C ILE A 1119 -55.14 49.26 -74.72
N PHE A 1120 -55.84 50.40 -74.78
CA PHE A 1120 -55.67 51.48 -73.79
C PHE A 1120 -56.01 50.99 -72.37
N LYS A 1121 -57.10 50.23 -72.17
CA LYS A 1121 -57.41 49.59 -70.89
C LYS A 1121 -56.39 48.53 -70.45
N ASN A 1122 -55.56 48.01 -71.37
CA ASN A 1122 -54.47 47.09 -71.02
C ASN A 1122 -53.24 47.88 -70.56
N PHE A 1123 -52.82 48.89 -71.31
CA PHE A 1123 -51.75 49.81 -70.90
C PHE A 1123 -52.07 50.53 -69.59
N GLU A 1124 -53.33 50.86 -69.32
CA GLU A 1124 -53.75 51.44 -68.02
C GLU A 1124 -53.53 50.45 -66.87
N ARG A 1125 -53.91 49.17 -67.03
CA ARG A 1125 -53.69 48.11 -66.04
C ARG A 1125 -52.20 47.82 -65.82
N GLU A 1126 -51.41 47.76 -66.90
CA GLU A 1126 -49.96 47.63 -66.83
C GLU A 1126 -49.34 48.83 -66.09
N THR A 1127 -49.73 50.06 -66.43
CA THR A 1127 -49.28 51.28 -65.75
C THR A 1127 -49.65 51.29 -64.26
N GLN A 1128 -50.84 50.81 -63.89
CA GLN A 1128 -51.24 50.68 -62.49
C GLN A 1128 -50.43 49.60 -61.75
N ASN A 1129 -50.13 48.46 -62.41
CA ASN A 1129 -49.29 47.42 -61.83
C ASN A 1129 -47.83 47.87 -61.64
N SER A 1130 -47.23 48.53 -62.64
CA SER A 1130 -45.88 49.11 -62.51
C SER A 1130 -45.81 50.19 -61.43
N LYS A 1131 -46.87 51.00 -61.26
CA LYS A 1131 -46.97 51.94 -60.13
C LYS A 1131 -47.00 51.22 -58.77
N ARG A 1132 -47.74 50.10 -58.64
CA ARG A 1132 -47.76 49.29 -57.40
C ARG A 1132 -46.40 48.68 -57.10
N GLN A 1133 -45.72 48.09 -58.09
CA GLN A 1133 -44.37 47.56 -57.96
C GLN A 1133 -43.36 48.65 -57.56
N CYS A 1134 -43.46 49.85 -58.15
CA CYS A 1134 -42.62 50.99 -57.78
C CYS A 1134 -42.83 51.44 -56.32
N VAL A 1135 -44.09 51.51 -55.85
CA VAL A 1135 -44.39 51.82 -54.44
C VAL A 1135 -43.84 50.74 -53.49
N GLN A 1136 -44.03 49.46 -53.83
CA GLN A 1136 -43.49 48.36 -53.04
C GLN A 1136 -41.96 48.43 -52.93
N ALA A 1137 -41.26 48.59 -54.05
CA ALA A 1137 -39.80 48.73 -54.07
C ALA A 1137 -39.31 49.98 -53.31
N ILE A 1138 -40.09 51.06 -53.30
CA ILE A 1138 -39.80 52.27 -52.49
C ILE A 1138 -39.93 51.98 -50.98
N ASP A 1139 -40.93 51.20 -50.56
CA ASP A 1139 -41.12 50.85 -49.15
C ASP A 1139 -40.13 49.77 -48.67
N GLU A 1140 -39.75 48.82 -49.53
CA GLU A 1140 -38.63 47.90 -49.31
C GLU A 1140 -37.29 48.64 -49.22
N ALA A 1141 -37.04 49.65 -50.06
CA ALA A 1141 -35.88 50.52 -49.94
C ALA A 1141 -35.88 51.36 -48.65
N LYS A 1142 -37.05 51.74 -48.11
CA LYS A 1142 -37.14 52.40 -46.79
C LYS A 1142 -36.83 51.45 -45.66
N THR A 1143 -37.35 50.21 -45.67
CA THR A 1143 -37.06 49.24 -44.60
C THR A 1143 -35.57 48.86 -44.61
N ALA A 1144 -34.97 48.67 -45.78
CA ALA A 1144 -33.53 48.45 -45.93
C ALA A 1144 -32.68 49.64 -45.42
N ASN A 1145 -33.04 50.89 -45.76
CA ASN A 1145 -32.35 52.06 -45.23
C ASN A 1145 -32.50 52.20 -43.70
N ASN A 1146 -33.64 51.80 -43.13
CA ASN A 1146 -33.87 51.79 -41.68
C ASN A 1146 -33.02 50.72 -40.98
N THR A 1147 -32.89 49.51 -41.54
CA THR A 1147 -32.03 48.46 -40.95
C THR A 1147 -30.55 48.79 -41.07
N ILE A 1148 -30.11 49.33 -42.22
CA ILE A 1148 -28.74 49.87 -42.38
C ILE A 1148 -28.48 50.97 -41.34
N SER A 1149 -29.39 51.93 -41.20
CA SER A 1149 -29.28 53.01 -40.20
C SER A 1149 -29.21 52.51 -38.76
N GLN A 1150 -29.87 51.39 -38.45
CA GLN A 1150 -29.78 50.77 -37.13
C GLN A 1150 -28.44 50.05 -36.93
N MET A 1151 -28.01 49.24 -37.90
CA MET A 1151 -26.69 48.58 -37.87
C MET A 1151 -25.55 49.59 -37.73
N THR A 1152 -25.56 50.69 -38.47
CA THR A 1152 -24.54 51.76 -38.34
C THR A 1152 -24.50 52.34 -36.92
N ARG A 1153 -25.64 52.53 -36.25
CA ARG A 1153 -25.69 53.03 -34.86
C ARG A 1153 -25.14 52.03 -33.87
N ASP A 1154 -25.39 50.74 -34.07
CA ASP A 1154 -24.93 49.69 -33.16
C ASP A 1154 -23.45 49.34 -33.37
N CYS A 1155 -22.93 49.39 -34.60
CA CYS A 1155 -21.49 49.39 -34.87
C CYS A 1155 -20.80 50.56 -34.15
N GLN A 1156 -21.31 51.79 -34.30
CA GLN A 1156 -20.76 52.96 -33.61
C GLN A 1156 -20.86 52.90 -32.07
N ARG A 1157 -21.76 52.08 -31.51
CA ARG A 1157 -21.82 51.79 -30.06
C ARG A 1157 -20.74 50.78 -29.66
N MET A 1158 -20.52 49.74 -30.45
CA MET A 1158 -19.46 48.76 -30.22
C MET A 1158 -18.07 49.39 -30.37
N GLU A 1159 -17.84 50.24 -31.37
CA GLU A 1159 -16.59 51.02 -31.54
C GLU A 1159 -16.28 51.88 -30.31
N ARG A 1160 -17.29 52.56 -29.74
CA ARG A 1160 -17.14 53.32 -28.50
C ARG A 1160 -16.84 52.42 -27.30
N ALA A 1161 -17.58 51.32 -27.11
CA ALA A 1161 -17.34 50.38 -26.03
C ALA A 1161 -15.95 49.71 -26.09
N VAL A 1162 -15.44 49.43 -27.30
CA VAL A 1162 -14.08 48.92 -27.52
C VAL A 1162 -13.02 49.99 -27.22
N SER A 1163 -13.25 51.25 -27.62
CA SER A 1163 -12.36 52.37 -27.27
C SER A 1163 -12.30 52.60 -25.76
N GLU A 1164 -13.45 52.69 -25.08
CA GLU A 1164 -13.54 52.78 -23.62
C GLU A 1164 -12.84 51.61 -22.93
N LEU A 1165 -13.03 50.37 -23.40
CA LEU A 1165 -12.36 49.19 -22.85
C LEU A 1165 -10.83 49.25 -23.02
N ASN A 1166 -10.34 49.75 -24.16
CA ASN A 1166 -8.91 49.95 -24.39
C ASN A 1166 -8.32 51.06 -23.51
N GLU A 1167 -9.06 52.14 -23.25
CA GLU A 1167 -8.69 53.17 -22.28
C GLU A 1167 -8.62 52.58 -20.86
N TRP A 1168 -9.61 51.78 -20.43
CA TRP A 1168 -9.57 51.05 -19.16
C TRP A 1168 -8.39 50.09 -19.05
N ILE A 1169 -8.02 49.38 -20.12
CA ILE A 1169 -6.84 48.50 -20.16
C ILE A 1169 -5.53 49.32 -20.07
N SER A 1170 -5.45 50.46 -20.75
CA SER A 1170 -4.28 51.36 -20.69
C SER A 1170 -4.11 52.00 -19.31
N TRP A 1171 -5.21 52.50 -18.74
CA TRP A 1171 -5.26 53.07 -17.39
C TRP A 1171 -4.90 52.04 -16.32
N SER A 1172 -5.48 50.82 -16.38
CA SER A 1172 -5.20 49.76 -15.40
C SER A 1172 -3.76 49.25 -15.49
N ARG A 1173 -3.16 49.16 -16.69
CA ARG A 1173 -1.71 48.93 -16.86
C ARG A 1173 -0.87 50.02 -16.23
N THR A 1174 -1.28 51.27 -16.37
CA THR A 1174 -0.59 52.43 -15.77
C THR A 1174 -0.68 52.40 -14.24
N MET A 1175 -1.84 52.06 -13.68
CA MET A 1175 -2.02 51.84 -12.24
C MET A 1175 -1.15 50.69 -11.71
N VAL A 1176 -1.08 49.53 -12.40
CA VAL A 1176 -0.18 48.43 -12.00
C VAL A 1176 1.29 48.89 -11.97
N ARG A 1177 1.75 49.61 -13.00
CA ARG A 1177 3.11 50.18 -13.03
C ARG A 1177 3.39 51.21 -11.92
N GLN A 1178 2.37 51.82 -11.33
CA GLN A 1178 2.50 52.75 -10.20
C GLN A 1178 2.41 52.08 -8.83
N VAL A 1179 1.96 50.82 -8.75
CA VAL A 1179 1.64 50.12 -7.50
C VAL A 1179 2.46 48.83 -7.30
N SER A 1180 3.14 48.33 -8.34
CA SER A 1180 4.08 47.20 -8.23
C SER A 1180 5.39 47.46 -8.97
N ASP A 1181 6.49 47.64 -8.23
CA ASP A 1181 7.84 47.90 -8.76
C ASP A 1181 8.50 46.70 -9.47
N THR A 1182 7.85 45.52 -9.47
CA THR A 1182 8.51 44.22 -9.69
C THR A 1182 7.92 43.37 -10.83
N ILE A 1183 6.97 43.89 -11.61
CA ILE A 1183 6.20 43.11 -12.59
C ILE A 1183 6.58 43.47 -14.04
N GLY A 1184 6.65 42.45 -14.90
CA GLY A 1184 7.07 42.58 -16.30
C GLY A 1184 6.17 43.51 -17.14
N MET A 1185 6.76 44.13 -18.17
CA MET A 1185 6.23 45.36 -18.80
C MET A 1185 4.81 45.28 -19.40
N ASN A 1186 4.29 44.09 -19.71
CA ASN A 1186 2.94 43.88 -20.26
C ASN A 1186 2.30 42.58 -19.70
N PRO A 1187 1.61 42.62 -18.54
CA PRO A 1187 0.82 41.48 -18.09
C PRO A 1187 -0.49 41.35 -18.92
N PRO A 1188 -1.09 40.15 -18.98
CA PRO A 1188 -2.43 39.94 -19.53
C PRO A 1188 -3.51 40.60 -18.65
N VAL A 1189 -4.66 40.95 -19.26
CA VAL A 1189 -5.72 41.77 -18.61
C VAL A 1189 -6.26 41.14 -17.32
N ASN A 1190 -6.39 39.81 -17.28
CA ASN A 1190 -6.84 39.07 -16.10
C ASN A 1190 -5.84 39.17 -14.92
N GLU A 1191 -4.54 39.26 -15.23
CA GLU A 1191 -3.47 39.40 -14.23
C GLU A 1191 -3.36 40.85 -13.75
N ILE A 1192 -3.47 41.83 -14.65
CA ILE A 1192 -3.61 43.27 -14.30
C ILE A 1192 -4.76 43.48 -13.30
N ARG A 1193 -5.93 42.91 -13.59
CA ARG A 1193 -7.09 42.96 -12.70
C ARG A 1193 -6.79 42.34 -11.33
N PHE A 1194 -6.19 41.15 -11.30
CA PHE A 1194 -5.84 40.44 -10.06
C PHE A 1194 -4.82 41.20 -9.20
N ILE A 1195 -3.80 41.82 -9.83
CA ILE A 1195 -2.82 42.67 -9.14
C ILE A 1195 -3.50 43.91 -8.53
N LEU A 1196 -4.39 44.57 -9.27
CA LEU A 1196 -5.12 45.73 -8.75
C LEU A 1196 -6.10 45.35 -7.63
N GLU A 1197 -6.82 44.24 -7.76
CA GLU A 1197 -7.70 43.72 -6.70
C GLU A 1197 -6.91 43.37 -5.42
N GLU A 1198 -5.73 42.73 -5.54
CA GLU A 1198 -4.87 42.46 -4.38
C GLU A 1198 -4.28 43.75 -3.77
N ALA A 1199 -3.88 44.72 -4.59
CA ALA A 1199 -3.39 46.01 -4.13
C ALA A 1199 -4.47 46.82 -3.41
N LEU A 1200 -5.72 46.77 -3.89
CA LEU A 1200 -6.88 47.38 -3.22
C LEU A 1200 -7.18 46.69 -1.88
N LEU A 1201 -7.14 45.37 -1.82
CA LEU A 1201 -7.30 44.63 -0.56
C LEU A 1201 -6.15 44.91 0.43
N ALA A 1202 -4.95 45.20 -0.06
CA ALA A 1202 -3.83 45.63 0.76
C ALA A 1202 -3.98 47.08 1.28
N SER A 1203 -4.44 48.02 0.44
CA SER A 1203 -4.60 49.43 0.80
C SER A 1203 -5.83 49.70 1.69
N LEU A 1204 -6.92 48.95 1.51
CA LEU A 1204 -8.12 48.98 2.37
C LEU A 1204 -7.89 48.44 3.80
N GLY A 1205 -6.65 48.08 4.15
CA GLY A 1205 -6.28 47.65 5.51
C GLY A 1205 -6.83 46.28 5.93
N GLN A 1206 -7.48 45.55 5.03
CA GLN A 1206 -8.13 44.25 5.29
C GLN A 1206 -7.11 43.10 5.39
N LYS A 1207 -6.13 43.25 6.30
CA LYS A 1207 -5.03 42.30 6.54
C LYS A 1207 -5.50 40.88 6.78
N ASP A 1208 -6.65 40.69 7.42
CA ASP A 1208 -7.23 39.37 7.66
C ASP A 1208 -7.79 38.69 6.41
N ILE A 1209 -8.33 39.46 5.45
CA ILE A 1209 -8.80 38.92 4.17
C ILE A 1209 -7.59 38.59 3.28
N ARG A 1210 -6.58 39.47 3.22
CA ARG A 1210 -5.32 39.16 2.53
C ARG A 1210 -4.67 37.89 3.10
N ARG A 1211 -4.54 37.79 4.42
CA ARG A 1211 -4.00 36.61 5.11
C ARG A 1211 -4.82 35.33 4.85
N LYS A 1212 -6.16 35.41 4.78
CA LYS A 1212 -7.02 34.28 4.39
C LYS A 1212 -6.80 33.86 2.94
N VAL A 1213 -6.66 34.83 2.02
CA VAL A 1213 -6.35 34.57 0.61
C VAL A 1213 -4.98 33.92 0.45
N ASP A 1214 -3.95 34.38 1.19
CA ASP A 1214 -2.61 33.80 1.15
C ASP A 1214 -2.55 32.40 1.77
N ILE A 1215 -3.32 32.13 2.84
CA ILE A 1215 -3.53 30.77 3.36
C ILE A 1215 -4.17 29.87 2.29
N LEU A 1216 -5.26 30.31 1.65
CA LEU A 1216 -5.94 29.54 0.60
C LEU A 1216 -5.04 29.31 -0.64
N ARG A 1217 -4.20 30.29 -1.00
CA ARG A 1217 -3.16 30.15 -2.05
C ARG A 1217 -2.12 29.11 -1.65
N ALA A 1218 -1.64 29.12 -0.40
CA ALA A 1218 -0.69 28.14 0.11
C ALA A 1218 -1.29 26.73 0.18
N GLU A 1219 -2.53 26.59 0.68
CA GLU A 1219 -3.27 25.32 0.70
C GLU A 1219 -3.48 24.77 -0.72
N LYS A 1220 -3.95 25.61 -1.66
CA LYS A 1220 -4.06 25.23 -3.08
C LYS A 1220 -2.70 24.82 -3.67
N LYS A 1221 -1.61 25.49 -3.32
CA LYS A 1221 -0.25 25.13 -3.76
C LYS A 1221 0.23 23.81 -3.16
N MET A 1222 -0.09 23.50 -1.90
CA MET A 1222 0.20 22.18 -1.32
C MET A 1222 -0.63 21.07 -1.99
N LEU A 1223 -1.93 21.30 -2.17
CA LEU A 1223 -2.86 20.37 -2.81
C LEU A 1223 -2.53 20.08 -4.30
N LEU A 1224 -1.96 21.05 -5.03
CA LEU A 1224 -1.56 20.87 -6.43
C LEU A 1224 -0.10 20.39 -6.61
N SER A 1225 0.81 20.74 -5.70
CA SER A 1225 2.21 20.25 -5.78
C SER A 1225 2.34 18.77 -5.41
N HIS A 1226 1.48 18.28 -4.52
CA HIS A 1226 1.43 16.86 -4.17
C HIS A 1226 0.47 16.14 -5.12
N LYS A 1227 1.01 15.47 -6.16
CA LYS A 1227 0.26 14.48 -6.95
C LYS A 1227 -0.47 13.50 -6.01
N PRO A 1228 -1.68 13.00 -6.35
CA PRO A 1228 -2.56 12.28 -5.43
C PRO A 1228 -2.09 10.85 -5.11
N ILE A 1229 -1.02 10.74 -4.32
CA ILE A 1229 -0.47 9.50 -3.77
C ILE A 1229 -1.29 9.04 -2.54
N LEU A 1230 -1.85 10.00 -1.79
CA LEU A 1230 -2.74 9.74 -0.65
C LEU A 1230 -4.21 9.63 -1.11
N VAL A 1231 -4.62 8.44 -1.60
CA VAL A 1231 -5.68 7.55 -1.03
C VAL A 1231 -5.70 6.22 -1.82
N LYS A 1232 -4.64 5.41 -1.73
CA LYS A 1232 -4.66 3.97 -2.13
C LYS A 1232 -3.86 3.06 -1.18
N SER A 1233 -3.94 3.31 0.13
CA SER A 1233 -3.54 2.33 1.15
C SER A 1233 -4.69 1.35 1.42
N PRO A 1234 -4.50 0.02 1.23
CA PRO A 1234 -5.50 -0.97 1.63
C PRO A 1234 -5.51 -1.15 3.16
N TYR A 1235 -6.70 -1.26 3.74
CA TYR A 1235 -6.86 -1.46 5.18
C TYR A 1235 -6.27 -2.80 5.64
N LYS A 1236 -5.28 -2.76 6.54
CA LYS A 1236 -5.10 -3.71 7.65
C LYS A 1236 -3.99 -3.25 8.61
N GLU A 1237 -4.35 -2.39 9.57
CA GLU A 1237 -4.08 -2.57 11.00
C GLU A 1237 -4.70 -1.44 11.82
N GLN A 1238 -5.45 -1.77 12.88
CA GLN A 1238 -5.99 -0.78 13.80
C GLN A 1238 -4.98 -0.49 14.90
N THR A 1239 -4.07 0.45 14.64
CA THR A 1239 -3.28 1.06 15.71
C THR A 1239 -4.21 1.79 16.68
N ARG A 1240 -4.50 1.19 17.83
CA ARG A 1240 -5.32 1.75 18.93
C ARG A 1240 -4.60 2.88 19.68
N SER A 1241 -3.88 3.74 18.95
CA SER A 1241 -3.16 4.87 19.52
C SER A 1241 -4.03 6.13 19.45
N ALA A 1242 -4.06 6.90 20.54
CA ALA A 1242 -4.64 8.24 20.52
C ALA A 1242 -3.77 9.23 19.69
N ARG A 1243 -2.52 8.87 19.36
CA ARG A 1243 -1.52 9.76 18.73
C ARG A 1243 -1.98 10.43 17.42
N PRO A 1244 -2.70 9.77 16.48
CA PRO A 1244 -3.22 10.46 15.29
C PRO A 1244 -4.31 11.48 15.62
N ILE A 1245 -5.15 11.21 16.62
CA ILE A 1245 -6.21 12.12 17.09
C ILE A 1245 -5.57 13.32 17.81
N ILE A 1246 -4.59 13.07 18.67
CA ILE A 1246 -3.81 14.12 19.36
C ILE A 1246 -3.07 14.99 18.34
N LEU A 1247 -2.43 14.39 17.32
CA LEU A 1247 -1.78 15.15 16.24
C LEU A 1247 -2.80 15.98 15.44
N ALA A 1248 -3.97 15.43 15.11
CA ALA A 1248 -5.03 16.18 14.44
C ALA A 1248 -5.57 17.33 15.31
N MET A 1249 -5.71 17.14 16.62
CA MET A 1249 -6.08 18.20 17.57
C MET A 1249 -4.99 19.27 17.70
N ILE A 1250 -3.71 18.90 17.74
CA ILE A 1250 -2.58 19.85 17.76
C ILE A 1250 -2.52 20.64 16.45
N PHE A 1251 -2.70 19.99 15.29
CA PHE A 1251 -2.75 20.67 14.00
C PHE A 1251 -3.95 21.61 13.90
N THR A 1252 -5.13 21.18 14.38
CA THR A 1252 -6.35 22.01 14.43
C THR A 1252 -6.17 23.21 15.36
N LYS A 1253 -5.60 23.03 16.57
CA LYS A 1253 -5.29 24.13 17.49
C LYS A 1253 -4.28 25.11 16.89
N ARG A 1254 -3.24 24.60 16.21
CA ARG A 1254 -2.28 25.45 15.46
C ARG A 1254 -2.97 26.22 14.33
N LEU A 1255 -3.82 25.58 13.53
CA LEU A 1255 -4.61 26.24 12.47
C LEU A 1255 -5.56 27.30 13.03
N GLN A 1256 -6.21 27.04 14.17
CA GLN A 1256 -7.10 28.00 14.84
C GLN A 1256 -6.36 29.21 15.42
N VAL A 1257 -5.10 29.04 15.86
CA VAL A 1257 -4.22 30.15 16.25
C VAL A 1257 -3.69 30.89 15.01
N PHE A 1258 -3.33 30.18 13.92
CA PHE A 1258 -2.88 30.79 12.67
C PHE A 1258 -4.00 31.54 11.91
N SER A 1259 -5.26 31.16 12.07
CA SER A 1259 -6.42 31.85 11.49
C SER A 1259 -6.94 33.01 12.34
N GLY A 1260 -6.39 33.23 13.54
CA GLY A 1260 -6.78 34.31 14.46
C GLY A 1260 -8.01 34.00 15.33
N ASN A 1261 -8.64 32.82 15.17
CA ASN A 1261 -9.86 32.45 15.90
C ASN A 1261 -9.61 32.14 17.39
N ILE A 1262 -8.36 31.92 17.80
CA ILE A 1262 -7.98 31.71 19.22
C ILE A 1262 -6.80 32.64 19.57
N PRO A 1263 -6.90 33.47 20.63
CA PRO A 1263 -5.79 34.30 21.09
C PRO A 1263 -4.57 33.48 21.51
N ALA A 1264 -3.39 33.86 21.03
CA ALA A 1264 -2.12 33.15 21.27
C ALA A 1264 -1.63 33.11 22.74
N LYS A 1265 -2.40 33.67 23.68
CA LYS A 1265 -2.08 33.69 25.12
C LYS A 1265 -2.56 32.44 25.89
N PHE A 1266 -3.32 31.53 25.27
CA PHE A 1266 -3.71 30.25 25.89
C PHE A 1266 -2.64 29.14 25.74
N ASN A 1267 -1.43 29.46 26.19
CA ASN A 1267 -0.49 28.49 26.73
C ASN A 1267 -0.62 28.55 28.25
N THR A 1268 -1.46 27.68 28.81
CA THR A 1268 -1.42 27.38 30.25
C THR A 1268 -0.19 26.54 30.55
N GLN A 1269 0.15 26.48 31.84
CA GLN A 1269 1.00 25.44 32.42
C GLN A 1269 0.39 24.05 32.17
#